data_AF-A0A6F9WZ41-F1
#
_entry.id   AF-A0A6F9WZ41-F1
#
_cell.length_a   1.000
_cell.length_b   1.000
_cell.length_c   1.000
_cell.angle_alpha   90.00
_cell.angle_beta   90.00
_cell.angle_gamma   90.00
#
_symmetry.space_group_name_H-M   'P 1'
#
loop_
_entity.id
_entity.type
_entity.pdbx_description
1 polymer ?
#
loop_
_entity_poly.entity_id
_entity_poly.type
_entity_poly.pdbx_seq_one_letter_code
_entity_poly.pdbx_strand_id
1 'polypeptide(L)'
;MYLSSDILILHEKDRKLSHEFIEPDFEKLNAIFTERTRWANLSVTIEEITKENKRLIHDLSRYDPTIAVPLLASLLTLPEYQSHCMRFEVLVTLAVTHCRGRKKANISQAVRWFSLIGKSQCMLGEDPAEDVFVSLVQDSAGNYRLLEGVWEAAGFYTQRVLDVIATMPDTGQFGQIKKSVRALLVISDIVCEKAGVHRYQLGSAEHYTELSLPKLLGRNTLISRVSITFSELEENNITLKDIKPFLFYPQMREDLPAQQIGLSYLDRCPLIVFGEKHLTVVLPQTLSVAVRDYAITSIIKGGLTETFDGILAQNYSKLFFDTPLLGGPIQAPVHWKKSSAHRWSHLFLEIDKGYVISLHLFLPSVRAHQDGGFKEVYRDEGSITEVLQASINEALMYFEGKDDFKKGLVVLVGCGWGKGYETQWIEMNHPHWRFESMSAADLVRLSWLSDMNPGYFWRIQDGLEAVGKAGVQIVNPNGILNLIGWVRSNNGHFVSHAQLPQGEISPERPLMLAPPLNLLREVRADSDRGYDRHSALDNVGTRHEVQHVSPNPFFSSESARCVYASMNDIRGGTLTSVYEGAIKLWVSVSTPNASERNVAYRLWEMASEWLHRIGNALDKHREVAKEHNLKVYVEFRDDDPTKEGDVILAHEDLFRLCMIEPHSEPNAYKAIFQTGFLAAFRIADNVAERLFVRTLARAYLTLLDVENCCGEAEVIEALVVPNNEARNFHLFYAQQFMDYVRDTLPKKLIAIDSVDDAAMKIGLGWRVLKKGQSNKIEGKEACTDFLGKVVDVLLSEIIELLKTFDRISALRRLVANCEKANTEEDHWKRTSAAVLGLHGDEPGTVDRYVEQMSKFAGANIASRILTEISLCACPTEGGIPLSDIELSKLIVRAAFVVGIGGLSDAIYYNALAPELTISPLGDLLFRDEFGQSVVEPMLTREIGNRFITNAPLQRGNYENPQIVPQTKGHMSDEFLNIWKIEMGFDLDEARNIIDELEDKGINDHAAIFMIKKREYLALVCSDKVHEDAARKFLDQFSLSTRPYWDKPPKGFSGKDIYPWRFGRRLSFATRPILIVDDSDDPLLIIAPGALRTGFIYVLNGAYYGQLEQDFFRTKEMRDTWWGKASEGHTFNAEVSKALSDAGWQVRQNIGLPELLNRKIERNFGDVDVFAWRTDRKEVLVIECKDLSLARNYSEIAALLSGYQGAEISGKADNLKKHLDRFSLLHEHGRQVQRFTGVKDPQIVSCLVCSGVVPMQYAKIDALEHTHVGGISEILELLV
;
A
#
# COMPACT_ATOMS: atom_id res chain seq x y z
N MET A 1 -10.96 29.32 13.87
CA MET A 1 -10.42 30.69 13.68
C MET A 1 -9.45 30.65 12.51
N TYR A 2 -9.93 30.50 11.26
CA TYR A 2 -9.05 30.33 10.10
C TYR A 2 -9.69 30.93 8.85
N LEU A 3 -8.88 31.63 8.04
CA LEU A 3 -9.23 32.16 6.73
C LEU A 3 -8.31 31.46 5.72
N SER A 4 -8.92 30.94 4.66
CA SER A 4 -8.38 30.15 3.55
C SER A 4 -6.87 30.30 3.29
N SER A 5 -6.15 29.18 3.28
CA SER A 5 -4.75 29.10 2.89
C SER A 5 -4.55 28.21 1.66
N ASP A 6 -4.37 28.85 0.50
CA ASP A 6 -3.40 28.35 -0.47
C ASP A 6 -2.00 28.44 0.16
N ILE A 7 -1.10 27.52 -0.21
CA ILE A 7 0.25 27.35 0.35
C ILE A 7 0.93 28.70 0.64
N LEU A 8 0.99 29.07 1.92
CA LEU A 8 1.59 30.31 2.38
C LEU A 8 3.00 30.02 2.91
N ILE A 9 3.99 30.18 2.04
CA ILE A 9 5.42 30.26 2.43
C ILE A 9 5.65 31.67 2.96
N LEU A 10 5.57 31.86 4.28
CA LEU A 10 5.86 33.15 4.92
C LEU A 10 7.33 33.19 5.37
N HIS A 11 8.11 34.09 4.76
CA HIS A 11 9.47 34.39 5.18
C HIS A 11 9.56 35.75 5.87
N GLU A 12 10.34 35.79 6.95
CA GLU A 12 10.70 37.00 7.70
C GLU A 12 11.87 37.76 7.03
N LYS A 13 11.71 38.17 5.77
CA LYS A 13 12.71 38.96 5.04
C LYS A 13 12.06 40.01 4.13
N ASP A 14 11.67 41.15 4.71
CA ASP A 14 11.58 42.41 3.98
C ASP A 14 11.95 43.60 4.88
N ARG A 15 13.25 43.85 5.03
CA ARG A 15 13.77 45.16 5.46
C ARG A 15 13.99 46.03 4.23
N LYS A 16 12.95 46.78 3.85
CA LYS A 16 13.04 48.13 3.24
C LYS A 16 11.63 48.68 3.00
N LEU A 17 10.98 49.09 4.09
CA LEU A 17 9.91 50.07 4.03
C LEU A 17 10.42 51.38 4.63
N SER A 18 10.33 52.41 3.82
CA SER A 18 10.60 53.81 4.13
C SER A 18 9.91 54.23 5.43
N HIS A 19 10.62 55.07 6.19
CA HIS A 19 10.14 55.78 7.37
C HIS A 19 8.71 56.32 7.20
N GLU A 20 7.75 55.64 7.82
CA GLU A 20 6.54 56.15 8.49
C GLU A 20 5.66 54.94 8.88
N PHE A 21 6.07 54.18 9.89
CA PHE A 21 5.21 53.18 10.53
C PHE A 21 4.60 53.80 11.79
N ILE A 22 3.30 54.07 11.71
CA ILE A 22 2.41 54.10 12.88
C ILE A 22 2.42 52.68 13.44
N GLU A 23 2.72 52.50 14.74
CA GLU A 23 2.62 51.21 15.41
C GLU A 23 1.26 50.57 15.09
N PRO A 24 1.20 49.30 14.63
CA PRO A 24 -0.07 48.61 14.50
C PRO A 24 -0.70 48.52 15.89
N ASP A 25 -1.84 49.18 16.05
CA ASP A 25 -2.64 49.14 17.27
C ASP A 25 -3.13 47.69 17.47
N PHE A 26 -2.36 46.92 18.25
CA PHE A 26 -2.61 45.50 18.50
C PHE A 26 -3.98 45.25 19.13
N GLU A 27 -4.52 46.21 19.89
CA GLU A 27 -5.88 46.11 20.42
C GLU A 27 -6.92 46.19 19.30
N LYS A 28 -6.75 47.11 18.33
CA LYS A 28 -7.63 47.17 17.16
C LYS A 28 -7.52 45.92 16.28
N LEU A 29 -6.31 45.39 16.06
CA LEU A 29 -6.11 44.14 15.32
C LEU A 29 -6.78 42.96 16.04
N ASN A 30 -6.60 42.82 17.35
CA ASN A 30 -7.25 41.78 18.15
C ASN A 30 -8.77 41.90 18.13
N ALA A 31 -9.32 43.12 18.20
CA ALA A 31 -10.77 43.34 18.08
C ALA A 31 -11.29 42.91 16.70
N ILE A 32 -10.58 43.22 15.62
CA ILE A 32 -10.92 42.78 14.25
C ILE A 32 -10.87 41.27 14.11
N PHE A 33 -9.82 40.60 14.62
CA PHE A 33 -9.72 39.14 14.58
C PHE A 33 -10.80 38.47 15.42
N THR A 34 -11.09 39.00 16.61
CA THR A 34 -12.15 38.51 17.48
C THR A 34 -13.51 38.59 16.79
N GLU A 35 -13.84 39.73 16.18
CA GLU A 35 -15.09 39.90 15.44
C GLU A 35 -15.14 38.99 14.21
N ARG A 36 -14.07 38.91 13.41
CA ARG A 36 -14.02 37.96 12.27
C ARG A 36 -14.21 36.51 12.70
N THR A 37 -13.62 36.11 13.83
CA THR A 37 -13.77 34.76 14.37
C THR A 37 -15.20 34.51 14.83
N ARG A 38 -15.82 35.51 15.45
CA ARG A 38 -17.23 35.44 15.86
C ARG A 38 -18.15 35.18 14.65
N TRP A 39 -17.92 35.85 13.52
CA TRP A 39 -18.66 35.59 12.29
C TRP A 39 -18.32 34.25 11.64
N ALA A 40 -17.03 33.88 11.58
CA ALA A 40 -16.59 32.60 11.03
C ALA A 40 -17.16 31.39 11.79
N ASN A 41 -17.25 31.47 13.11
CA ASN A 41 -17.86 30.42 13.94
C ASN A 41 -19.40 30.54 14.04
N LEU A 42 -20.03 31.42 13.25
CA LEU A 42 -21.45 31.79 13.35
C LEU A 42 -21.91 32.08 14.78
N SER A 43 -21.05 32.64 15.62
CA SER A 43 -21.34 33.06 17.01
C SER A 43 -22.06 34.41 17.05
N VAL A 44 -22.98 34.59 16.08
CA VAL A 44 -23.83 35.75 15.86
C VAL A 44 -25.28 35.29 15.79
N THR A 45 -26.19 36.18 16.16
CA THR A 45 -27.63 35.90 16.11
C THR A 45 -28.14 35.94 14.67
N ILE A 46 -29.22 35.21 14.39
CA ILE A 46 -29.90 35.23 13.09
C ILE A 46 -30.40 36.65 12.76
N GLU A 47 -30.70 37.47 13.76
CA GLU A 47 -31.01 38.90 13.60
C GLU A 47 -29.82 39.72 13.10
N GLU A 48 -28.62 39.48 13.63
CA GLU A 48 -27.39 40.13 13.13
C GLU A 48 -27.13 39.74 11.67
N ILE A 49 -27.26 38.46 11.32
CA ILE A 49 -27.16 37.98 9.93
C ILE A 49 -28.21 38.67 9.04
N THR A 50 -29.44 38.82 9.54
CA THR A 50 -30.54 39.51 8.84
C THR A 50 -30.19 40.98 8.57
N LYS A 51 -29.60 41.67 9.55
CA LYS A 51 -29.20 43.09 9.45
C LYS A 51 -28.09 43.31 8.43
N GLU A 52 -27.16 42.35 8.31
CA GLU A 52 -26.11 42.38 7.29
C GLU A 52 -26.67 42.14 5.88
N ASN A 53 -27.69 41.28 5.75
CA ASN A 53 -28.17 40.77 4.47
C ASN A 53 -29.47 41.40 3.94
N LYS A 54 -29.74 42.68 4.23
CA LYS A 54 -31.03 43.36 3.94
C LYS A 54 -31.59 43.14 2.53
N ARG A 55 -30.73 43.16 1.50
CA ARG A 55 -31.14 42.96 0.10
C ARG A 55 -31.68 41.55 -0.14
N LEU A 56 -31.01 40.53 0.41
CA LEU A 56 -31.44 39.14 0.34
C LEU A 56 -32.77 38.95 1.08
N ILE A 57 -32.89 39.52 2.29
CA ILE A 57 -34.11 39.42 3.10
C ILE A 57 -35.32 40.07 2.42
N HIS A 58 -35.12 41.26 1.85
CA HIS A 58 -36.16 41.94 1.09
C HIS A 58 -36.66 41.09 -0.08
N ASP A 59 -35.76 40.36 -0.74
CA ASP A 59 -36.11 39.46 -1.83
C ASP A 59 -36.83 38.20 -1.33
N LEU A 60 -36.27 37.48 -0.34
CA LEU A 60 -36.85 36.28 0.28
C LEU A 60 -38.29 36.52 0.77
N SER A 61 -38.57 37.69 1.36
CA SER A 61 -39.90 38.03 1.89
C SER A 61 -41.05 37.93 0.89
N ARG A 62 -40.75 38.02 -0.41
CA ARG A 62 -41.73 37.98 -1.51
C ARG A 62 -42.12 36.56 -1.93
N TYR A 63 -41.37 35.55 -1.49
CA TYR A 63 -41.51 34.16 -1.93
C TYR A 63 -42.31 33.31 -0.95
N ASP A 64 -42.99 32.32 -1.51
CA ASP A 64 -43.78 31.32 -0.81
C ASP A 64 -42.86 30.37 -0.02
N PRO A 65 -42.97 30.30 1.31
CA PRO A 65 -42.12 29.43 2.13
C PRO A 65 -42.28 27.95 1.76
N THR A 66 -43.45 27.51 1.29
CA THR A 66 -43.72 26.11 0.93
C THR A 66 -42.96 25.64 -0.31
N ILE A 67 -42.35 26.59 -1.06
CA ILE A 67 -41.53 26.29 -2.24
C ILE A 67 -40.08 26.72 -2.02
N ALA A 68 -39.85 27.91 -1.45
CA ALA A 68 -38.50 28.46 -1.30
C ALA A 68 -37.66 27.68 -0.29
N VAL A 69 -38.25 27.30 0.85
CA VAL A 69 -37.56 26.55 1.90
C VAL A 69 -37.13 25.15 1.43
N PRO A 70 -38.03 24.27 0.92
CA PRO A 70 -37.62 22.95 0.45
C PRO A 70 -36.65 23.00 -0.74
N LEU A 71 -36.76 24.02 -1.61
CA LEU A 71 -35.80 24.21 -2.69
C LEU A 71 -34.39 24.46 -2.16
N LEU A 72 -34.23 25.36 -1.19
CA LEU A 72 -32.93 25.63 -0.57
C LEU A 72 -32.43 24.44 0.25
N ALA A 73 -33.31 23.80 1.02
CA ALA A 73 -32.99 22.63 1.83
C ALA A 73 -32.47 21.47 0.98
N SER A 74 -33.07 21.24 -0.19
CA SER A 74 -32.62 20.16 -1.09
C SER A 74 -31.20 20.34 -1.65
N LEU A 75 -30.63 21.56 -1.64
CA LEU A 75 -29.25 21.78 -2.08
C LEU A 75 -28.24 21.16 -1.11
N LEU A 76 -28.62 20.98 0.17
CA LEU A 76 -27.83 20.26 1.17
C LEU A 76 -27.71 18.75 0.88
N THR A 77 -28.44 18.24 -0.11
CA THR A 77 -28.37 16.84 -0.57
C THR A 77 -27.47 16.63 -1.80
N LEU A 78 -26.74 17.69 -2.23
CA LEU A 78 -25.88 17.65 -3.40
C LEU A 78 -24.40 17.49 -2.97
N PRO A 79 -23.76 16.34 -3.26
CA PRO A 79 -22.36 16.10 -2.89
C PRO A 79 -21.40 17.16 -3.45
N GLU A 80 -21.66 17.67 -4.66
CA GLU A 80 -20.88 18.71 -5.35
C GLU A 80 -20.72 20.00 -4.53
N TYR A 81 -21.59 20.25 -3.54
CA TYR A 81 -21.60 21.49 -2.77
C TYR A 81 -21.43 21.27 -1.27
N GLN A 82 -20.80 20.16 -0.86
CA GLN A 82 -20.52 19.86 0.55
C GLN A 82 -19.77 21.00 1.26
N SER A 83 -18.75 21.58 0.60
CA SER A 83 -17.97 22.70 1.14
C SER A 83 -18.76 24.02 1.29
N HIS A 84 -20.02 24.07 0.81
CA HIS A 84 -20.94 25.21 0.97
C HIS A 84 -22.07 24.93 1.96
N CYS A 85 -21.97 23.87 2.77
CA CYS A 85 -23.01 23.45 3.70
C CYS A 85 -23.45 24.61 4.61
N MET A 86 -22.50 25.32 5.23
CA MET A 86 -22.75 26.46 6.11
C MET A 86 -23.55 27.58 5.40
N ARG A 87 -23.25 27.86 4.14
CA ARG A 87 -23.99 28.84 3.33
C ARG A 87 -25.43 28.45 3.10
N PHE A 88 -25.68 27.17 2.79
CA PHE A 88 -27.04 26.69 2.63
C PHE A 88 -27.82 26.66 3.95
N GLU A 89 -27.18 26.30 5.07
CA GLU A 89 -27.80 26.37 6.40
C GLU A 89 -28.29 27.78 6.73
N VAL A 90 -27.44 28.78 6.51
CA VAL A 90 -27.79 30.19 6.69
C VAL A 90 -28.96 30.57 5.77
N LEU A 91 -28.90 30.20 4.48
CA LEU A 91 -29.97 30.51 3.53
C LEU A 91 -31.31 29.88 3.90
N VAL A 92 -31.31 28.61 4.28
CA VAL A 92 -32.52 27.91 4.73
C VAL A 92 -33.09 28.58 5.97
N THR A 93 -32.25 28.89 6.95
CA THR A 93 -32.66 29.55 8.20
C THR A 93 -33.28 30.92 7.94
N LEU A 94 -32.67 31.73 7.06
CA LEU A 94 -33.22 33.01 6.65
C LEU A 94 -34.52 32.87 5.87
N ALA A 95 -34.65 31.85 5.01
CA ALA A 95 -35.87 31.57 4.27
C ALA A 95 -37.01 31.15 5.22
N VAL A 96 -36.76 30.26 6.18
CA VAL A 96 -37.72 29.88 7.23
C VAL A 96 -38.16 31.10 8.03
N THR A 97 -37.22 31.98 8.37
CA THR A 97 -37.51 33.19 9.14
C THR A 97 -38.35 34.19 8.35
N HIS A 98 -37.98 34.49 7.10
CA HIS A 98 -38.45 35.69 6.40
C HIS A 98 -39.37 35.45 5.20
N CYS A 99 -39.45 34.25 4.61
CA CYS A 99 -40.39 33.99 3.51
C CYS A 99 -41.84 34.05 4.01
N ARG A 100 -42.62 35.00 3.47
CA ARG A 100 -44.05 35.23 3.80
C ARG A 100 -44.90 35.56 2.58
N GLY A 101 -44.33 35.48 1.39
CA GLY A 101 -44.98 35.91 0.15
C GLY A 101 -45.71 34.79 -0.56
N ARG A 102 -46.03 35.04 -1.84
CA ARG A 102 -46.78 34.10 -2.70
C ARG A 102 -46.04 33.74 -3.99
N LYS A 103 -44.85 34.33 -4.25
CA LYS A 103 -44.07 34.03 -5.45
C LYS A 103 -43.45 32.63 -5.33
N LYS A 104 -43.57 31.81 -6.37
CA LYS A 104 -42.91 30.51 -6.41
C LYS A 104 -41.46 30.66 -6.85
N ALA A 105 -40.52 30.20 -6.02
CA ALA A 105 -39.11 30.20 -6.36
C ALA A 105 -38.82 29.19 -7.49
N ASN A 106 -37.76 29.44 -8.25
CA ASN A 106 -37.16 28.49 -9.19
C ASN A 106 -35.63 28.44 -9.01
N ILE A 107 -34.94 27.60 -9.77
CA ILE A 107 -33.49 27.38 -9.63
C ILE A 107 -32.71 28.69 -9.79
N SER A 108 -33.10 29.58 -10.71
CA SER A 108 -32.43 30.87 -10.89
C SER A 108 -32.50 31.77 -9.65
N GLN A 109 -33.54 31.62 -8.81
CA GLN A 109 -33.60 32.32 -7.53
C GLN A 109 -32.62 31.72 -6.53
N ALA A 110 -32.52 30.39 -6.46
CA ALA A 110 -31.55 29.73 -5.57
C ALA A 110 -30.11 30.14 -5.91
N VAL A 111 -29.74 30.13 -7.21
CA VAL A 111 -28.44 30.61 -7.72
C VAL A 111 -28.20 32.06 -7.28
N ARG A 112 -29.18 32.95 -7.49
CA ARG A 112 -29.06 34.34 -7.07
C ARG A 112 -28.88 34.50 -5.56
N TRP A 113 -29.65 33.76 -4.76
CA TRP A 113 -29.58 33.84 -3.30
C TRP A 113 -28.24 33.34 -2.78
N PHE A 114 -27.72 32.25 -3.34
CA PHE A 114 -26.37 31.75 -3.09
C PHE A 114 -25.30 32.82 -3.34
N SER A 115 -25.32 33.48 -4.49
CA SER A 115 -24.37 34.56 -4.79
C SER A 115 -24.55 35.81 -3.91
N LEU A 116 -25.76 36.06 -3.39
CA LEU A 116 -26.02 37.19 -2.50
C LEU A 116 -25.49 36.94 -1.08
N ILE A 117 -25.79 35.78 -0.50
CA ILE A 117 -25.26 35.42 0.83
C ILE A 117 -23.75 35.21 0.80
N GLY A 118 -23.20 34.77 -0.35
CA GLY A 118 -21.77 34.59 -0.60
C GLY A 118 -20.93 35.85 -0.36
N LYS A 119 -21.56 37.02 -0.29
CA LYS A 119 -20.91 38.33 -0.04
C LYS A 119 -20.96 38.77 1.43
N SER A 120 -21.54 37.96 2.31
CA SER A 120 -21.69 38.27 3.74
C SER A 120 -20.52 37.74 4.58
N GLN A 121 -20.30 38.32 5.77
CA GLN A 121 -19.28 37.84 6.71
C GLN A 121 -19.57 36.44 7.25
N CYS A 122 -20.82 35.98 7.14
CA CYS A 122 -21.20 34.63 7.52
C CYS A 122 -20.43 33.56 6.75
N MET A 123 -19.82 33.88 5.60
CA MET A 123 -19.11 32.91 4.76
C MET A 123 -17.61 32.83 5.09
N LEU A 124 -17.12 33.63 6.04
CA LEU A 124 -15.72 33.61 6.47
C LEU A 124 -15.28 32.26 7.07
N GLY A 125 -16.24 31.43 7.52
CA GLY A 125 -16.00 30.12 8.10
C GLY A 125 -16.27 28.94 7.16
N GLU A 126 -16.52 29.16 5.87
CA GLU A 126 -16.57 28.05 4.91
C GLU A 126 -15.18 27.49 4.67
N ASP A 127 -15.01 26.20 4.92
CA ASP A 127 -13.77 25.43 4.72
C ASP A 127 -14.03 24.26 3.77
N PRO A 128 -13.02 23.73 3.06
CA PRO A 128 -13.16 22.50 2.30
C PRO A 128 -13.63 21.34 3.20
N ALA A 129 -14.42 20.44 2.65
CA ALA A 129 -14.91 19.27 3.36
C ALA A 129 -13.76 18.44 3.99
N GLU A 130 -13.95 17.98 5.22
CA GLU A 130 -12.95 17.19 5.99
C GLU A 130 -13.38 15.75 6.28
N ASP A 131 -14.60 15.37 5.90
CA ASP A 131 -15.16 14.03 6.10
C ASP A 131 -15.99 13.62 4.87
N VAL A 132 -16.42 12.35 4.83
CA VAL A 132 -17.36 11.86 3.82
C VAL A 132 -18.64 12.68 3.80
N PHE A 133 -19.30 12.76 2.64
CA PHE A 133 -20.60 13.45 2.54
C PHE A 133 -21.70 12.64 3.22
N VAL A 134 -21.62 11.30 3.13
CA VAL A 134 -22.58 10.36 3.70
C VAL A 134 -21.86 9.38 4.61
N SER A 135 -22.29 9.26 5.85
CA SER A 135 -21.88 8.19 6.75
C SER A 135 -23.00 7.17 6.95
N LEU A 136 -22.66 6.06 7.60
CA LEU A 136 -23.59 5.00 7.93
C LEU A 136 -23.66 4.82 9.46
N VAL A 137 -24.88 4.70 9.98
CA VAL A 137 -25.13 4.20 11.34
C VAL A 137 -26.07 3.02 11.29
N GLN A 138 -26.06 2.22 12.34
CA GLN A 138 -26.86 1.01 12.47
C GLN A 138 -27.51 0.89 13.84
N ASP A 139 -28.71 0.29 13.85
CA ASP A 139 -29.37 -0.18 15.06
C ASP A 139 -29.87 -1.63 14.86
N SER A 140 -30.66 -2.15 15.79
CA SER A 140 -31.24 -3.50 15.69
C SER A 140 -32.13 -3.70 14.44
N ALA A 141 -32.67 -2.63 13.87
CA ALA A 141 -33.62 -2.65 12.77
C ALA A 141 -32.97 -2.41 11.40
N GLY A 142 -31.78 -1.82 11.30
CA GLY A 142 -31.16 -1.61 9.99
C GLY A 142 -29.95 -0.70 9.95
N ASN A 143 -29.53 -0.41 8.72
CA ASN A 143 -28.58 0.64 8.37
C ASN A 143 -29.33 1.92 8.03
N TYR A 144 -28.74 3.07 8.33
CA TYR A 144 -29.29 4.38 8.03
C TYR A 144 -28.18 5.31 7.56
N ARG A 145 -28.39 5.93 6.38
CA ARG A 145 -27.48 6.93 5.83
C ARG A 145 -27.70 8.29 6.50
N LEU A 146 -26.62 8.94 6.89
CA LEU A 146 -26.61 10.29 7.47
C LEU A 146 -25.78 11.23 6.60
N LEU A 147 -26.24 12.47 6.44
CA LEU A 147 -25.42 13.53 5.84
C LEU A 147 -24.61 14.19 6.95
N GLU A 148 -23.27 14.23 6.81
CA GLU A 148 -22.36 14.74 7.84
C GLU A 148 -22.47 16.28 8.01
N GLY A 149 -22.62 17.01 6.91
CA GLY A 149 -22.66 18.47 6.93
C GLY A 149 -21.33 19.07 7.40
N VAL A 150 -21.40 20.05 8.32
CA VAL A 150 -20.24 20.70 8.95
C VAL A 150 -19.82 20.04 10.27
N TRP A 151 -20.44 18.93 10.65
CA TRP A 151 -20.23 18.29 11.95
C TRP A 151 -19.19 17.17 11.80
N GLU A 152 -18.01 17.34 12.39
CA GLU A 152 -16.94 16.34 12.30
C GLU A 152 -17.35 14.98 12.89
N ALA A 153 -17.13 13.90 12.11
CA ALA A 153 -17.38 12.52 12.51
C ALA A 153 -18.78 12.29 13.14
N ALA A 154 -19.81 12.99 12.66
CA ALA A 154 -21.15 12.95 13.23
C ALA A 154 -21.75 11.54 13.18
N GLY A 155 -21.50 10.78 12.12
CA GLY A 155 -21.89 9.38 12.00
C GLY A 155 -21.31 8.51 13.11
N PHE A 156 -20.00 8.62 13.35
CA PHE A 156 -19.31 7.88 14.41
C PHE A 156 -19.91 8.15 15.79
N TYR A 157 -20.07 9.43 16.16
CA TYR A 157 -20.61 9.79 17.46
C TYR A 157 -22.11 9.48 17.58
N THR A 158 -22.87 9.57 16.48
CA THR A 158 -24.25 9.13 16.46
C THR A 158 -24.34 7.63 16.75
N GLN A 159 -23.47 6.81 16.13
CA GLN A 159 -23.39 5.38 16.46
C GLN A 159 -23.11 5.15 17.94
N ARG A 160 -22.17 5.88 18.55
CA ARG A 160 -21.89 5.76 20.00
C ARG A 160 -23.10 6.04 20.88
N VAL A 161 -23.91 7.02 20.53
CA VAL A 161 -25.17 7.33 21.24
C VAL A 161 -26.24 6.26 20.98
N LEU A 162 -26.34 5.75 19.74
CA LEU A 162 -27.26 4.64 19.40
C LEU A 162 -26.93 3.36 20.16
N ASP A 163 -25.64 3.05 20.30
CA ASP A 163 -25.16 1.90 21.08
C ASP A 163 -25.63 2.01 22.55
N VAL A 164 -25.69 3.21 23.13
CA VAL A 164 -26.28 3.42 24.46
C VAL A 164 -27.80 3.27 24.44
N ILE A 165 -28.47 3.88 23.46
CA ILE A 165 -29.95 3.80 23.32
C ILE A 165 -30.40 2.34 23.18
N ALA A 166 -29.64 1.50 22.47
CA ALA A 166 -29.96 0.09 22.29
C ALA A 166 -30.16 -0.65 23.62
N THR A 167 -29.42 -0.26 24.67
CA THR A 167 -29.50 -0.86 26.02
C THR A 167 -30.72 -0.42 26.84
N MET A 168 -31.45 0.62 26.40
CA MET A 168 -32.59 1.13 27.15
C MET A 168 -33.79 0.16 27.10
N PRO A 169 -34.71 0.18 28.07
CA PRO A 169 -35.95 -0.60 28.00
C PRO A 169 -36.83 -0.21 26.78
N ASP A 170 -37.57 -1.18 26.22
CA ASP A 170 -38.47 -0.93 25.09
C ASP A 170 -39.85 -0.37 25.49
N THR A 171 -40.07 -0.11 26.79
CA THR A 171 -41.36 0.34 27.34
C THR A 171 -41.30 1.78 27.86
N GLY A 172 -42.48 2.39 28.04
CA GLY A 172 -42.63 3.72 28.63
C GLY A 172 -41.90 4.82 27.85
N GLN A 173 -41.27 5.74 28.59
CA GLN A 173 -40.53 6.86 28.01
C GLN A 173 -39.31 6.41 27.18
N PHE A 174 -38.60 5.36 27.60
CA PHE A 174 -37.45 4.82 26.88
C PHE A 174 -37.83 4.23 25.53
N GLY A 175 -38.93 3.46 25.48
CA GLY A 175 -39.51 2.99 24.24
C GLY A 175 -39.89 4.13 23.28
N GLN A 176 -40.40 5.25 23.81
CA GLN A 176 -40.68 6.43 22.99
C GLN A 176 -39.40 7.11 22.48
N ILE A 177 -38.34 7.20 23.30
CA ILE A 177 -37.04 7.73 22.85
C ILE A 177 -36.49 6.89 21.70
N LYS A 178 -36.47 5.56 21.84
CA LYS A 178 -36.05 4.61 20.80
C LYS A 178 -36.83 4.82 19.50
N LYS A 179 -38.17 4.88 19.57
CA LYS A 179 -39.03 5.10 18.40
C LYS A 179 -38.79 6.45 17.73
N SER A 180 -38.68 7.52 18.51
CA SER A 180 -38.42 8.86 17.99
C SER A 180 -37.05 8.95 17.30
N VAL A 181 -36.01 8.41 17.93
CA VAL A 181 -34.66 8.36 17.32
C VAL A 181 -34.69 7.57 16.02
N ARG A 182 -35.26 6.37 16.01
CA ARG A 182 -35.39 5.55 14.80
C ARG A 182 -36.17 6.25 13.70
N ALA A 183 -37.27 6.95 14.03
CA ALA A 183 -38.05 7.70 13.05
C ALA A 183 -37.19 8.74 12.32
N LEU A 184 -36.28 9.43 13.03
CA LEU A 184 -35.41 10.42 12.41
C LEU A 184 -34.30 9.79 11.56
N LEU A 185 -33.76 8.63 11.97
CA LEU A 185 -32.80 7.86 11.17
C LEU A 185 -33.42 7.37 9.86
N VAL A 186 -34.66 6.85 9.89
CA VAL A 186 -35.40 6.44 8.70
C VAL A 186 -35.69 7.65 7.79
N ILE A 187 -36.09 8.79 8.36
CA ILE A 187 -36.27 10.03 7.59
C ILE A 187 -34.97 10.44 6.88
N SER A 188 -33.82 10.36 7.58
CA SER A 188 -32.51 10.62 6.97
C SER A 188 -32.24 9.67 5.80
N ASP A 189 -32.53 8.39 5.97
CA ASP A 189 -32.32 7.38 4.94
C ASP A 189 -33.22 7.61 3.71
N ILE A 190 -34.49 7.97 3.90
CA ILE A 190 -35.43 8.35 2.82
C ILE A 190 -34.90 9.56 2.04
N VAL A 191 -34.35 10.58 2.74
CA VAL A 191 -33.76 11.74 2.07
C VAL A 191 -32.54 11.33 1.24
N CYS A 192 -31.67 10.47 1.78
CA CYS A 192 -30.50 9.96 1.07
C CYS A 192 -30.88 9.10 -0.14
N GLU A 193 -31.90 8.25 -0.01
CA GLU A 193 -32.45 7.43 -1.08
C GLU A 193 -32.96 8.30 -2.23
N LYS A 194 -33.82 9.28 -1.93
CA LYS A 194 -34.35 10.21 -2.93
C LYS A 194 -33.25 11.08 -3.56
N ALA A 195 -32.17 11.34 -2.84
CA ALA A 195 -31.01 12.06 -3.35
C ALA A 195 -30.09 11.20 -4.24
N GLY A 196 -30.22 9.87 -4.19
CA GLY A 196 -29.37 8.92 -4.90
C GLY A 196 -27.95 8.83 -4.33
N VAL A 197 -27.79 9.09 -3.03
CA VAL A 197 -26.47 9.07 -2.36
C VAL A 197 -26.26 7.78 -1.58
N HIS A 198 -25.02 7.30 -1.56
CA HIS A 198 -24.62 6.02 -0.97
C HIS A 198 -23.68 6.21 0.22
N ARG A 199 -23.58 5.19 1.09
CA ARG A 199 -22.69 5.22 2.26
C ARG A 199 -21.25 5.51 1.86
N TYR A 200 -20.54 6.29 2.68
CA TYR A 200 -19.13 6.67 2.49
C TYR A 200 -18.84 7.39 1.15
N GLN A 201 -19.86 7.96 0.53
CA GLN A 201 -19.71 8.82 -0.64
C GLN A 201 -18.96 10.10 -0.26
N LEU A 202 -17.97 10.49 -1.07
CA LEU A 202 -17.29 11.78 -0.93
C LEU A 202 -18.12 12.88 -1.63
N GLY A 203 -18.15 14.07 -1.04
CA GLY A 203 -18.59 15.29 -1.72
C GLY A 203 -17.42 16.03 -2.36
N SER A 204 -17.65 17.25 -2.82
CA SER A 204 -16.60 18.10 -3.39
C SER A 204 -15.89 18.91 -2.31
N ALA A 205 -14.55 18.95 -2.41
CA ALA A 205 -13.71 19.87 -1.65
C ALA A 205 -13.53 21.23 -2.36
N GLU A 206 -14.05 21.38 -3.58
CA GLU A 206 -13.90 22.62 -4.35
C GLU A 206 -14.80 23.74 -3.81
N HIS A 207 -14.25 24.95 -3.77
CA HIS A 207 -15.00 26.14 -3.40
C HIS A 207 -15.50 26.89 -4.64
N TYR A 208 -16.82 27.06 -4.74
CA TYR A 208 -17.48 27.80 -5.82
C TYR A 208 -18.04 29.15 -5.34
N THR A 209 -17.82 30.19 -6.15
CA THR A 209 -18.42 31.51 -5.95
C THR A 209 -19.87 31.57 -6.43
N GLU A 210 -20.26 30.68 -7.35
CA GLU A 210 -21.60 30.64 -7.96
C GLU A 210 -22.08 29.20 -8.18
N LEU A 211 -23.41 28.99 -8.18
CA LEU A 211 -24.01 27.71 -8.53
C LEU A 211 -24.14 27.57 -10.05
N SER A 212 -23.68 26.45 -10.59
CA SER A 212 -23.76 26.16 -12.03
C SER A 212 -25.16 25.68 -12.40
N LEU A 213 -25.94 26.54 -13.08
CA LEU A 213 -27.29 26.22 -13.55
C LEU A 213 -27.38 24.90 -14.34
N PRO A 214 -26.46 24.58 -15.29
CA PRO A 214 -26.50 23.32 -16.03
C PRO A 214 -26.26 22.07 -15.16
N LYS A 215 -25.58 22.20 -14.01
CA LYS A 215 -25.30 21.10 -13.09
C LYS A 215 -26.47 20.82 -12.12
N LEU A 216 -27.45 21.72 -12.02
CA LEU A 216 -28.57 21.60 -11.08
C LEU A 216 -29.76 20.86 -11.69
N LEU A 217 -30.34 19.94 -10.92
CA LEU A 217 -31.58 19.25 -11.27
C LEU A 217 -32.78 20.20 -11.27
N GLY A 218 -33.85 19.80 -11.96
CA GLY A 218 -35.13 20.52 -11.98
C GLY A 218 -35.68 20.81 -10.58
N ARG A 219 -36.28 21.99 -10.38
CA ARG A 219 -36.82 22.44 -9.08
C ARG A 219 -37.66 21.38 -8.37
N ASN A 220 -38.60 20.75 -9.08
CA ASN A 220 -39.53 19.81 -8.46
C ASN A 220 -38.80 18.53 -8.01
N THR A 221 -37.82 18.06 -8.79
CA THR A 221 -36.95 16.93 -8.44
C THR A 221 -36.11 17.23 -7.21
N LEU A 222 -35.58 18.45 -7.10
CA LEU A 222 -34.84 18.91 -5.92
C LEU A 222 -35.76 18.94 -4.68
N ILE A 223 -36.90 19.62 -4.77
CA ILE A 223 -37.88 19.70 -3.66
C ILE A 223 -38.34 18.30 -3.20
N SER A 224 -38.55 17.35 -4.12
CA SER A 224 -39.00 16.01 -3.75
C SER A 224 -37.99 15.26 -2.88
N ARG A 225 -36.69 15.57 -2.93
CA ARG A 225 -35.67 14.91 -2.09
C ARG A 225 -35.87 15.10 -0.60
N VAL A 226 -36.40 16.26 -0.21
CA VAL A 226 -36.59 16.65 1.19
C VAL A 226 -38.06 16.74 1.59
N SER A 227 -38.96 16.31 0.71
CA SER A 227 -40.41 16.28 0.96
C SER A 227 -40.87 14.84 1.11
N ILE A 228 -41.48 14.52 2.25
CA ILE A 228 -41.95 13.18 2.60
C ILE A 228 -43.45 13.27 2.89
N THR A 229 -44.25 12.44 2.25
CA THR A 229 -45.70 12.36 2.51
C THR A 229 -45.98 11.61 3.81
N PHE A 230 -47.12 11.87 4.45
CA PHE A 230 -47.51 11.09 5.64
C PHE A 230 -47.74 9.61 5.33
N SER A 231 -48.14 9.27 4.09
CA SER A 231 -48.23 7.87 3.63
C SER A 231 -46.86 7.19 3.65
N GLU A 232 -45.82 7.84 3.10
CA GLU A 232 -44.45 7.30 3.12
C GLU A 232 -43.93 7.09 4.55
N LEU A 233 -44.33 7.95 5.50
CA LEU A 233 -43.99 7.76 6.92
C LEU A 233 -44.72 6.55 7.52
N GLU A 234 -46.02 6.40 7.24
CA GLU A 234 -46.84 5.28 7.71
C GLU A 234 -46.35 3.93 7.13
N GLU A 235 -45.97 3.90 5.86
CA GLU A 235 -45.35 2.73 5.20
C GLU A 235 -44.04 2.30 5.88
N ASN A 236 -43.32 3.25 6.46
CA ASN A 236 -42.11 3.02 7.25
C ASN A 236 -42.38 2.84 8.76
N ASN A 237 -43.64 2.63 9.16
CA ASN A 237 -44.08 2.46 10.55
C ASN A 237 -43.75 3.67 11.47
N ILE A 238 -43.74 4.88 10.92
CA ILE A 238 -43.50 6.13 11.64
C ILE A 238 -44.82 6.83 11.91
N THR A 239 -45.11 7.12 13.18
CA THR A 239 -46.29 7.91 13.55
C THR A 239 -45.93 9.38 13.83
N LEU A 240 -46.93 10.27 13.79
CA LEU A 240 -46.76 11.67 14.16
C LEU A 240 -46.19 11.84 15.60
N LYS A 241 -46.52 10.90 16.50
CA LYS A 241 -46.00 10.90 17.87
C LYS A 241 -44.48 10.70 17.90
N ASP A 242 -43.96 9.88 16.99
CA ASP A 242 -42.54 9.54 16.95
C ASP A 242 -41.70 10.72 16.47
N ILE A 243 -42.19 11.51 15.52
CA ILE A 243 -41.49 12.71 15.02
C ILE A 243 -41.77 13.98 15.81
N LYS A 244 -42.76 13.97 16.72
CA LYS A 244 -43.18 15.14 17.51
C LYS A 244 -42.01 15.90 18.17
N PRO A 245 -40.98 15.24 18.76
CA PRO A 245 -39.86 15.96 19.37
C PRO A 245 -39.03 16.80 18.40
N PHE A 246 -39.13 16.54 17.09
CA PHE A 246 -38.32 17.16 16.03
C PHE A 246 -39.12 18.11 15.13
N LEU A 247 -40.40 18.35 15.46
CA LEU A 247 -41.25 19.27 14.70
C LEU A 247 -40.96 20.72 15.09
N PHE A 248 -40.73 21.56 14.08
CA PHE A 248 -40.63 23.00 14.23
C PHE A 248 -42.03 23.61 14.19
N TYR A 249 -42.42 24.29 15.27
CA TYR A 249 -43.75 24.89 15.39
C TYR A 249 -43.74 26.40 15.08
N PRO A 250 -44.87 26.98 14.65
CA PRO A 250 -44.96 28.41 14.35
C PRO A 250 -44.50 29.32 15.49
N GLN A 251 -44.71 28.95 16.76
CA GLN A 251 -44.24 29.75 17.90
C GLN A 251 -42.71 29.84 17.95
N MET A 252 -41.99 28.78 17.57
CA MET A 252 -40.52 28.76 17.54
C MET A 252 -39.94 29.73 16.50
N ARG A 253 -40.71 30.08 15.47
CA ARG A 253 -40.30 31.05 14.44
C ARG A 253 -40.12 32.46 14.98
N GLU A 254 -40.87 32.83 16.02
CA GLU A 254 -40.80 34.17 16.61
C GLU A 254 -39.52 34.38 17.41
N ASP A 255 -39.02 33.33 18.06
CA ASP A 255 -37.77 33.34 18.85
C ASP A 255 -36.52 33.15 17.98
N LEU A 256 -36.67 32.58 16.78
CA LEU A 256 -35.57 32.20 15.89
C LEU A 256 -34.58 33.35 15.60
N PRO A 257 -34.99 34.62 15.38
CA PRO A 257 -34.05 35.73 15.16
C PRO A 257 -33.06 35.95 16.31
N ALA A 258 -33.45 35.70 17.56
CA ALA A 258 -32.58 35.88 18.73
C ALA A 258 -31.60 34.73 18.95
N GLN A 259 -31.77 33.62 18.22
CA GLN A 259 -30.93 32.43 18.33
C GLN A 259 -29.75 32.47 17.36
N GLN A 260 -28.80 31.56 17.56
CA GLN A 260 -27.65 31.37 16.67
C GLN A 260 -27.80 30.08 15.86
N ILE A 261 -27.28 30.06 14.64
CA ILE A 261 -27.17 28.82 13.84
C ILE A 261 -26.27 27.83 14.59
N GLY A 262 -26.61 26.54 14.58
CA GLY A 262 -25.96 25.48 15.35
C GLY A 262 -26.42 25.40 16.83
N LEU A 263 -27.22 26.36 17.31
CA LEU A 263 -27.86 26.38 18.63
C LEU A 263 -29.32 26.84 18.58
N SER A 264 -29.96 26.71 17.42
CA SER A 264 -31.33 27.16 17.20
C SER A 264 -32.34 26.06 17.45
N TYR A 265 -33.63 26.41 17.40
CA TYR A 265 -34.70 25.43 17.32
C TYR A 265 -34.65 24.63 16.02
N LEU A 266 -34.12 25.19 14.93
CA LEU A 266 -34.10 24.51 13.64
C LEU A 266 -33.10 23.34 13.61
N ASP A 267 -32.00 23.45 14.35
CA ASP A 267 -30.99 22.37 14.48
C ASP A 267 -31.52 21.16 15.27
N ARG A 268 -32.44 21.41 16.23
CA ARG A 268 -33.05 20.38 17.09
C ARG A 268 -34.38 19.87 16.55
N CYS A 269 -35.09 20.72 15.83
CA CYS A 269 -36.38 20.46 15.21
C CYS A 269 -36.32 20.71 13.69
N PRO A 270 -35.59 19.88 12.91
CA PRO A 270 -35.38 20.11 11.48
C PRO A 270 -36.57 19.75 10.58
N LEU A 271 -37.75 19.48 11.15
CA LEU A 271 -38.92 19.03 10.41
C LEU A 271 -40.04 20.09 10.44
N ILE A 272 -40.51 20.52 9.26
CA ILE A 272 -41.61 21.50 9.13
C ILE A 272 -42.78 20.87 8.38
N VAL A 273 -44.01 21.11 8.86
CA VAL A 273 -45.24 20.77 8.15
C VAL A 273 -45.81 22.04 7.52
N PHE A 274 -45.58 22.24 6.21
CA PHE A 274 -46.03 23.42 5.47
C PHE A 274 -47.47 23.33 4.94
N GLY A 275 -48.09 22.14 4.96
CA GLY A 275 -49.47 21.89 4.53
C GLY A 275 -50.01 20.58 5.09
N GLU A 276 -51.18 20.12 4.63
CA GLU A 276 -51.87 18.97 5.25
C GLU A 276 -51.28 17.59 4.90
N LYS A 277 -50.43 17.49 3.87
CA LYS A 277 -50.06 16.19 3.26
C LYS A 277 -48.58 15.81 3.30
N HIS A 278 -47.69 16.75 3.60
CA HIS A 278 -46.25 16.51 3.52
C HIS A 278 -45.49 17.15 4.68
N LEU A 279 -44.43 16.44 5.07
CA LEU A 279 -43.36 16.85 5.94
C LEU A 279 -42.18 17.32 5.09
N THR A 280 -41.56 18.44 5.45
CA THR A 280 -40.33 18.93 4.83
C THR A 280 -39.18 18.83 5.80
N VAL A 281 -38.09 18.18 5.38
CA VAL A 281 -36.81 18.15 6.08
C VAL A 281 -36.01 19.38 5.67
N VAL A 282 -35.89 20.36 6.55
CA VAL A 282 -35.30 21.66 6.16
C VAL A 282 -33.78 21.69 6.30
N LEU A 283 -33.22 20.95 7.24
CA LEU A 283 -31.78 20.82 7.46
C LEU A 283 -31.38 19.33 7.56
N PRO A 284 -31.31 18.60 6.43
CA PRO A 284 -31.14 17.14 6.44
C PRO A 284 -29.84 16.65 7.13
N GLN A 285 -28.76 17.41 7.08
CA GLN A 285 -27.49 17.13 7.76
C GLN A 285 -27.55 17.29 9.29
N THR A 286 -28.51 18.06 9.82
CA THR A 286 -28.66 18.25 11.28
C THR A 286 -29.45 17.10 11.93
N LEU A 287 -29.96 16.13 11.17
CA LEU A 287 -30.71 15.00 11.72
C LEU A 287 -29.85 14.19 12.70
N SER A 288 -28.56 14.03 12.44
CA SER A 288 -27.60 13.39 13.37
C SER A 288 -27.48 14.15 14.70
N VAL A 289 -27.47 15.48 14.64
CA VAL A 289 -27.38 16.38 15.80
C VAL A 289 -28.69 16.34 16.59
N ALA A 290 -29.84 16.44 15.92
CA ALA A 290 -31.15 16.37 16.54
C ALA A 290 -31.37 15.05 17.28
N VAL A 291 -30.99 13.90 16.68
CA VAL A 291 -31.03 12.58 17.35
C VAL A 291 -30.21 12.59 18.64
N ARG A 292 -28.94 13.00 18.55
CA ARG A 292 -28.03 12.97 19.69
C ARG A 292 -28.49 13.93 20.79
N ASP A 293 -28.87 15.16 20.44
CA ASP A 293 -29.35 16.18 21.39
C ASP A 293 -30.61 15.72 22.12
N TYR A 294 -31.59 15.17 21.39
CA TYR A 294 -32.82 14.67 22.00
C TYR A 294 -32.56 13.52 22.96
N ALA A 295 -31.71 12.55 22.57
CA ALA A 295 -31.36 11.42 23.42
C ALA A 295 -30.66 11.88 24.70
N ILE A 296 -29.59 12.68 24.56
CA ILE A 296 -28.78 13.18 25.67
C ILE A 296 -29.62 14.05 26.60
N THR A 297 -30.37 15.01 26.07
CA THR A 297 -31.21 15.91 26.88
C THR A 297 -32.29 15.13 27.63
N SER A 298 -32.86 14.09 27.02
CA SER A 298 -33.85 13.23 27.68
C SER A 298 -33.25 12.44 28.84
N ILE A 299 -32.03 11.92 28.67
CA ILE A 299 -31.28 11.20 29.70
C ILE A 299 -30.91 12.11 30.87
N ILE A 300 -30.42 13.32 30.57
CA ILE A 300 -30.08 14.33 31.59
C ILE A 300 -31.33 14.72 32.39
N LYS A 301 -32.45 14.99 31.71
CA LYS A 301 -33.75 15.28 32.38
C LYS A 301 -34.24 14.11 33.24
N GLY A 302 -33.92 12.89 32.85
CA GLY A 302 -34.24 11.67 33.61
C GLY A 302 -33.31 11.40 34.80
N GLY A 303 -32.24 12.18 35.00
CA GLY A 303 -31.26 11.95 36.06
C GLY A 303 -30.35 10.74 35.84
N LEU A 304 -30.16 10.32 34.58
CA LEU A 304 -29.47 9.08 34.20
C LEU A 304 -28.05 9.30 33.64
N THR A 305 -27.45 10.46 33.91
CA THR A 305 -26.11 10.86 33.44
C THR A 305 -25.05 9.80 33.76
N GLU A 306 -24.97 9.35 35.01
CA GLU A 306 -23.95 8.37 35.42
C GLU A 306 -24.09 7.02 34.69
N THR A 307 -25.33 6.58 34.48
CA THR A 307 -25.63 5.34 33.75
C THR A 307 -25.23 5.48 32.29
N PHE A 308 -25.54 6.61 31.66
CA PHE A 308 -25.14 6.90 30.28
C PHE A 308 -23.61 6.90 30.12
N ASP A 309 -22.90 7.63 30.98
CA ASP A 309 -21.44 7.70 30.95
C ASP A 309 -20.81 6.31 31.16
N GLY A 310 -21.39 5.49 32.05
CA GLY A 310 -20.95 4.11 32.29
C GLY A 310 -21.14 3.18 31.08
N ILE A 311 -22.30 3.25 30.41
CA ILE A 311 -22.59 2.43 29.23
C ILE A 311 -21.75 2.90 28.03
N LEU A 312 -21.62 4.23 27.84
CA LEU A 312 -20.78 4.78 26.79
C LEU A 312 -19.31 4.35 26.95
N ALA A 313 -18.79 4.33 28.18
CA ALA A 313 -17.47 3.80 28.48
C ALA A 313 -17.35 2.31 28.08
N GLN A 314 -18.33 1.46 28.43
CA GLN A 314 -18.35 0.05 28.02
C GLN A 314 -18.40 -0.12 26.49
N ASN A 315 -19.15 0.74 25.80
CA ASN A 315 -19.22 0.75 24.33
C ASN A 315 -17.84 1.06 23.72
N TYR A 316 -17.10 2.03 24.26
CA TYR A 316 -15.73 2.30 23.84
C TYR A 316 -14.78 1.13 24.14
N SER A 317 -14.94 0.45 25.29
CA SER A 317 -14.14 -0.74 25.58
C SER A 317 -14.37 -1.84 24.54
N LYS A 318 -15.62 -2.10 24.16
CA LYS A 318 -15.95 -3.07 23.10
C LYS A 318 -15.40 -2.64 21.74
N LEU A 319 -15.55 -1.36 21.39
CA LEU A 319 -15.04 -0.80 20.14
C LEU A 319 -13.54 -1.01 20.00
N PHE A 320 -12.76 -0.64 21.02
CA PHE A 320 -11.30 -0.79 20.97
C PHE A 320 -10.85 -2.25 21.06
N PHE A 321 -11.60 -3.11 21.74
CA PHE A 321 -11.36 -4.55 21.73
C PHE A 321 -11.47 -5.16 20.33
N ASP A 322 -12.47 -4.71 19.54
CA ASP A 322 -12.67 -5.19 18.17
C ASP A 322 -11.83 -4.44 17.12
N THR A 323 -11.09 -3.39 17.52
CA THR A 323 -10.31 -2.55 16.60
C THR A 323 -8.83 -2.96 16.66
N PRO A 324 -8.15 -3.16 15.51
CA PRO A 324 -6.71 -3.38 15.46
C PRO A 324 -5.99 -2.04 15.69
N LEU A 325 -5.83 -1.62 16.94
CA LEU A 325 -5.37 -0.27 17.28
C LEU A 325 -4.07 0.10 16.53
N LEU A 326 -4.15 1.16 15.70
CA LEU A 326 -3.09 1.61 14.79
C LEU A 326 -2.60 0.50 13.83
N GLY A 327 -3.47 -0.39 13.35
CA GLY A 327 -3.12 -1.55 12.53
C GLY A 327 -2.35 -2.65 13.28
N GLY A 328 -2.33 -2.56 14.62
CA GLY A 328 -1.69 -3.51 15.53
C GLY A 328 -2.58 -4.72 15.85
N PRO A 329 -2.28 -5.47 16.92
CA PRO A 329 -3.11 -6.58 17.35
C PRO A 329 -4.51 -6.13 17.79
N ILE A 330 -5.51 -6.96 17.53
CA ILE A 330 -6.88 -6.83 18.04
C ILE A 330 -6.96 -7.28 19.52
N GLN A 331 -8.11 -7.04 20.17
CA GLN A 331 -8.43 -7.47 21.54
C GLN A 331 -7.71 -6.70 22.65
N ALA A 332 -7.39 -5.44 22.42
CA ALA A 332 -6.80 -4.57 23.43
C ALA A 332 -7.79 -4.31 24.59
N PRO A 333 -7.46 -4.67 25.84
CA PRO A 333 -8.37 -4.48 26.97
C PRO A 333 -8.38 -3.01 27.42
N VAL A 334 -9.58 -2.45 27.60
CA VAL A 334 -9.77 -1.07 28.07
C VAL A 334 -10.62 -1.06 29.34
N HIS A 335 -10.02 -0.62 30.44
CA HIS A 335 -10.64 -0.60 31.76
C HIS A 335 -10.79 0.83 32.30
N TRP A 336 -12.03 1.33 32.30
CA TRP A 336 -12.33 2.70 32.70
C TRP A 336 -12.30 2.90 34.20
N LYS A 337 -11.55 3.91 34.64
CA LYS A 337 -11.53 4.46 35.99
C LYS A 337 -12.33 5.76 36.03
N LYS A 338 -12.90 6.08 37.20
CA LYS A 338 -13.68 7.30 37.41
C LYS A 338 -12.82 8.37 38.10
N SER A 339 -12.93 9.60 37.65
CA SER A 339 -12.40 10.80 38.34
C SER A 339 -13.46 11.89 38.31
N SER A 340 -13.96 12.31 39.48
CA SER A 340 -15.12 13.21 39.56
C SER A 340 -16.31 12.67 38.74
N ALA A 341 -16.87 13.44 37.81
CA ALA A 341 -17.89 13.01 36.85
C ALA A 341 -17.32 12.35 35.58
N HIS A 342 -16.01 12.44 35.36
CA HIS A 342 -15.33 11.99 34.15
C HIS A 342 -14.76 10.59 34.28
N ARG A 343 -14.35 10.02 33.15
CA ARG A 343 -13.72 8.69 33.10
C ARG A 343 -12.42 8.76 32.31
N TRP A 344 -11.50 7.88 32.64
CA TRP A 344 -10.23 7.75 31.95
C TRP A 344 -9.73 6.31 31.95
N SER A 345 -8.82 5.98 31.06
CA SER A 345 -8.15 4.68 30.97
C SER A 345 -6.76 4.87 30.38
N HIS A 346 -5.91 3.86 30.51
CA HIS A 346 -4.68 3.76 29.72
C HIS A 346 -4.51 2.34 29.19
N LEU A 347 -3.70 2.18 28.16
CA LEU A 347 -3.20 0.90 27.68
C LEU A 347 -1.86 1.12 26.97
N PHE A 348 -1.08 0.05 26.83
CA PHE A 348 0.25 0.09 26.24
C PHE A 348 0.36 -0.87 25.06
N LEU A 349 1.03 -0.43 24.00
CA LEU A 349 1.39 -1.26 22.85
C LEU A 349 2.92 -1.25 22.74
N GLU A 350 3.54 -2.41 22.94
CA GLU A 350 4.95 -2.59 22.56
C GLU A 350 5.00 -2.82 21.05
N ILE A 351 5.55 -1.84 20.33
CA ILE A 351 5.56 -1.87 18.86
C ILE A 351 6.76 -2.64 18.31
N ASP A 352 7.83 -2.65 19.08
CA ASP A 352 9.11 -3.29 18.81
C ASP A 352 9.90 -3.33 20.13
N LYS A 353 10.98 -4.10 20.21
CA LYS A 353 11.75 -4.28 21.44
C LYS A 353 12.30 -2.93 21.93
N GLY A 354 11.83 -2.48 23.09
CA GLY A 354 12.21 -1.20 23.71
C GLY A 354 11.46 0.03 23.18
N TYR A 355 10.49 -0.15 22.27
CA TYR A 355 9.66 0.91 21.72
C TYR A 355 8.20 0.73 22.14
N VAL A 356 7.62 1.74 22.79
CA VAL A 356 6.28 1.64 23.40
C VAL A 356 5.40 2.81 23.00
N ILE A 357 4.14 2.52 22.67
CA ILE A 357 3.06 3.52 22.59
C ILE A 357 2.20 3.39 23.85
N SER A 358 2.05 4.49 24.58
CA SER A 358 1.17 4.63 25.74
C SER A 358 -0.08 5.41 25.36
N LEU A 359 -1.21 4.73 25.23
CA LEU A 359 -2.50 5.34 24.91
C LEU A 359 -3.20 5.74 26.21
N HIS A 360 -3.52 7.03 26.35
CA HIS A 360 -4.28 7.56 27.48
C HIS A 360 -5.64 8.03 26.95
N LEU A 361 -6.70 7.39 27.41
CA LEU A 361 -8.08 7.64 26.97
C LEU A 361 -8.79 8.48 28.03
N PHE A 362 -9.59 9.46 27.62
CA PHE A 362 -10.50 10.16 28.53
C PHE A 362 -11.91 10.25 27.94
N LEU A 363 -12.91 10.28 28.82
CA LEU A 363 -14.31 10.42 28.49
C LEU A 363 -14.93 11.47 29.41
N PRO A 364 -15.22 12.68 28.90
CA PRO A 364 -15.95 13.70 29.65
C PRO A 364 -17.34 13.20 30.04
N SER A 365 -18.02 13.88 30.98
CA SER A 365 -19.37 13.49 31.37
C SER A 365 -20.38 14.14 30.43
N VAL A 366 -21.42 13.39 30.03
CA VAL A 366 -22.50 13.92 29.19
C VAL A 366 -23.19 15.14 29.81
N ARG A 367 -23.03 15.38 31.12
CA ARG A 367 -23.50 16.60 31.80
C ARG A 367 -23.02 17.90 31.13
N ALA A 368 -21.82 17.91 30.56
CA ALA A 368 -21.27 19.07 29.84
C ALA A 368 -22.10 19.48 28.62
N HIS A 369 -23.02 18.63 28.13
CA HIS A 369 -23.90 18.96 27.01
C HIS A 369 -24.86 20.13 27.29
N GLN A 370 -25.17 20.41 28.57
CA GLN A 370 -26.03 21.54 28.94
C GLN A 370 -25.41 22.90 28.59
N ASP A 371 -24.08 22.96 28.49
CA ASP A 371 -23.31 24.17 28.24
C ASP A 371 -23.07 24.32 26.72
N GLY A 372 -24.03 24.94 26.04
CA GLY A 372 -23.89 25.29 24.62
C GLY A 372 -23.91 24.12 23.64
N GLY A 373 -24.51 22.98 24.01
CA GLY A 373 -24.79 21.85 23.10
C GLY A 373 -23.56 21.32 22.37
N PHE A 374 -23.70 21.05 21.07
CA PHE A 374 -22.59 20.58 20.22
C PHE A 374 -21.72 21.70 19.64
N LYS A 375 -22.21 22.94 19.62
CA LYS A 375 -21.52 24.07 19.03
C LYS A 375 -20.37 24.58 19.90
N GLU A 376 -20.57 24.59 21.22
CA GLU A 376 -19.55 25.07 22.16
C GLU A 376 -18.59 23.96 22.59
N VAL A 377 -17.33 24.32 22.75
CA VAL A 377 -16.26 23.43 23.25
C VAL A 377 -16.30 23.39 24.78
N TYR A 378 -16.32 22.20 25.35
CA TYR A 378 -16.09 22.03 26.79
C TYR A 378 -14.61 22.28 27.10
N ARG A 379 -14.33 23.17 28.04
CA ARG A 379 -12.97 23.45 28.52
C ARG A 379 -12.78 22.83 29.89
N ASP A 380 -11.76 21.99 30.02
CA ASP A 380 -11.43 21.38 31.29
C ASP A 380 -10.84 22.40 32.27
N GLU A 381 -11.42 22.46 33.47
CA GLU A 381 -10.90 23.28 34.57
C GLU A 381 -9.74 22.60 35.32
N GLY A 382 -9.36 21.38 34.94
CA GLY A 382 -8.17 20.65 35.40
C GLY A 382 -8.47 19.22 35.86
N SER A 383 -9.74 18.90 36.13
CA SER A 383 -10.16 17.62 36.72
C SER A 383 -9.82 16.37 35.88
N ILE A 384 -9.78 16.51 34.55
CA ILE A 384 -9.35 15.44 33.65
C ILE A 384 -7.84 15.56 33.43
N THR A 385 -7.34 16.77 33.19
CA THR A 385 -5.93 17.03 32.87
C THR A 385 -4.99 16.55 33.98
N GLU A 386 -5.29 16.82 35.26
CA GLU A 386 -4.47 16.39 36.40
C GLU A 386 -4.33 14.86 36.47
N VAL A 387 -5.41 14.13 36.20
CA VAL A 387 -5.42 12.66 36.25
C VAL A 387 -4.72 12.04 35.04
N LEU A 388 -4.88 12.65 33.87
CA LEU A 388 -4.12 12.25 32.69
C LEU A 388 -2.63 12.49 32.88
N GLN A 389 -2.24 13.66 33.41
CA GLN A 389 -0.84 13.96 33.72
C GLN A 389 -0.25 12.95 34.70
N ALA A 390 -0.97 12.61 35.78
CA ALA A 390 -0.53 11.59 36.74
C ALA A 390 -0.37 10.21 36.08
N SER A 391 -1.35 9.79 35.28
CA SER A 391 -1.32 8.53 34.53
C SER A 391 -0.15 8.46 33.55
N ILE A 392 0.12 9.55 32.83
CA ILE A 392 1.26 9.68 31.93
C ILE A 392 2.54 9.54 32.74
N ASN A 393 2.75 10.34 33.79
CA ASN A 393 3.96 10.30 34.61
C ASN A 393 4.25 8.89 35.18
N GLU A 394 3.23 8.17 35.63
CA GLU A 394 3.36 6.77 36.08
C GLU A 394 3.86 5.84 34.95
N ALA A 395 3.32 5.99 33.74
CA ALA A 395 3.74 5.21 32.57
C ALA A 395 5.20 5.52 32.18
N LEU A 396 5.56 6.81 32.16
CA LEU A 396 6.93 7.26 31.88
C LEU A 396 7.92 6.61 32.85
N MET A 397 7.66 6.73 34.17
CA MET A 397 8.50 6.14 35.22
C MET A 397 8.62 4.61 35.10
N TYR A 398 7.52 3.93 34.77
CA TYR A 398 7.51 2.47 34.66
C TYR A 398 8.37 1.96 33.50
N PHE A 399 8.26 2.57 32.32
CA PHE A 399 9.02 2.13 31.15
C PHE A 399 10.47 2.64 31.14
N GLU A 400 10.73 3.88 31.57
CA GLU A 400 12.10 4.39 31.72
C GLU A 400 12.93 3.58 32.74
N GLY A 401 12.28 2.91 33.69
CA GLY A 401 12.93 2.01 34.65
C GLY A 401 13.33 0.65 34.09
N LYS A 402 13.02 0.32 32.82
CA LYS A 402 13.41 -0.96 32.19
C LYS A 402 14.74 -0.85 31.46
N ASP A 403 15.60 -1.85 31.63
CA ASP A 403 16.94 -1.90 31.01
C ASP A 403 16.90 -1.91 29.47
N ASP A 404 15.80 -2.35 28.86
CA ASP A 404 15.63 -2.45 27.41
C ASP A 404 14.83 -1.31 26.79
N PHE A 405 14.38 -0.32 27.57
CA PHE A 405 13.63 0.83 27.06
C PHE A 405 14.52 1.74 26.20
N LYS A 406 14.01 2.09 25.00
CA LYS A 406 14.69 2.97 24.04
C LYS A 406 13.95 4.28 23.89
N LYS A 407 12.65 4.23 23.54
CA LYS A 407 11.80 5.40 23.30
C LYS A 407 10.32 5.08 23.55
N GLY A 408 9.55 6.11 23.87
CA GLY A 408 8.10 6.03 24.03
C GLY A 408 7.32 7.09 23.28
N LEU A 409 6.03 6.84 23.04
CA LEU A 409 5.08 7.79 22.46
C LEU A 409 3.80 7.78 23.28
N VAL A 410 3.44 8.92 23.87
CA VAL A 410 2.15 9.13 24.52
C VAL A 410 1.14 9.54 23.46
N VAL A 411 0.00 8.86 23.41
CA VAL A 411 -1.13 9.21 22.55
C VAL A 411 -2.34 9.49 23.42
N LEU A 412 -2.77 10.74 23.46
CA LEU A 412 -3.99 11.15 24.14
C LEU A 412 -5.21 10.97 23.23
N VAL A 413 -6.23 10.25 23.68
CA VAL A 413 -7.42 9.94 22.89
C VAL A 413 -8.67 10.46 23.57
N GLY A 414 -9.37 11.37 22.88
CA GLY A 414 -10.66 11.88 23.31
C GLY A 414 -11.80 10.94 22.94
N CYS A 415 -12.40 10.30 23.95
CA CYS A 415 -13.64 9.53 23.82
C CYS A 415 -14.82 10.43 24.22
N GLY A 416 -15.91 10.43 23.46
CA GLY A 416 -17.02 11.35 23.69
C GLY A 416 -18.27 11.01 22.88
N TRP A 417 -19.16 11.98 22.77
CA TRP A 417 -20.43 11.85 22.03
C TRP A 417 -20.57 12.94 20.94
N GLY A 418 -19.46 13.57 20.55
CA GLY A 418 -19.38 14.55 19.48
C GLY A 418 -19.43 16.01 19.91
N LYS A 419 -19.35 16.30 21.22
CA LYS A 419 -19.10 17.66 21.73
C LYS A 419 -17.59 17.95 21.67
N GLY A 420 -17.22 19.14 21.21
CA GLY A 420 -15.83 19.60 21.23
C GLY A 420 -15.29 19.67 22.66
N TYR A 421 -13.99 19.38 22.82
CA TYR A 421 -13.34 19.34 24.13
C TYR A 421 -11.91 19.90 24.04
N GLU A 422 -11.51 20.64 25.08
CA GLU A 422 -10.17 21.22 25.23
C GLU A 422 -9.60 20.86 26.62
N THR A 423 -8.46 20.14 26.65
CA THR A 423 -7.67 19.92 27.88
C THR A 423 -6.88 21.18 28.24
N GLN A 424 -6.44 21.27 29.50
CA GLN A 424 -5.31 22.14 29.81
C GLN A 424 -4.01 21.53 29.25
N TRP A 425 -2.96 22.34 29.19
CA TRP A 425 -1.66 21.90 28.68
C TRP A 425 -1.12 20.69 29.47
N ILE A 426 -0.82 19.59 28.78
CA ILE A 426 -0.12 18.42 29.34
C ILE A 426 1.38 18.66 29.25
N GLU A 427 2.07 18.56 30.38
CA GLU A 427 3.52 18.74 30.47
C GLU A 427 4.24 17.47 29.97
N MET A 428 5.10 17.64 28.96
CA MET A 428 5.89 16.59 28.34
C MET A 428 7.36 17.01 28.25
N ASN A 429 8.08 16.92 29.37
CA ASN A 429 9.49 17.30 29.49
C ASN A 429 10.43 16.08 29.53
N HIS A 430 10.21 15.11 28.65
CA HIS A 430 10.95 13.84 28.62
C HIS A 430 11.60 13.61 27.25
N PRO A 431 12.95 13.56 27.15
CA PRO A 431 13.65 13.55 25.85
C PRO A 431 13.47 12.25 25.04
N HIS A 432 13.11 11.15 25.70
CA HIS A 432 12.86 9.85 25.07
C HIS A 432 11.40 9.63 24.71
N TRP A 433 10.53 10.60 25.01
CA TRP A 433 9.09 10.49 24.81
C TRP A 433 8.56 11.55 23.86
N ARG A 434 7.59 11.13 23.05
CA ARG A 434 6.82 12.00 22.16
C ARG A 434 5.38 12.08 22.63
N PHE A 435 4.65 13.05 22.12
CA PHE A 435 3.24 13.27 22.46
C PHE A 435 2.44 13.53 21.20
N GLU A 436 1.31 12.84 21.09
CA GLU A 436 0.29 13.07 20.07
C GLU A 436 -1.10 13.05 20.68
N SER A 437 -2.07 13.65 19.99
CA SER A 437 -3.47 13.57 20.40
C SER A 437 -4.41 13.40 19.21
N MET A 438 -5.52 12.68 19.42
CA MET A 438 -6.55 12.49 18.40
C MET A 438 -7.91 12.17 19.01
N SER A 439 -8.96 12.25 18.20
CA SER A 439 -10.28 11.76 18.59
C SER A 439 -10.34 10.23 18.53
N ALA A 440 -11.27 9.63 19.28
CA ALA A 440 -11.52 8.20 19.16
C ALA A 440 -12.07 7.79 17.77
N ALA A 441 -12.76 8.70 17.08
CA ALA A 441 -13.22 8.47 15.71
C ALA A 441 -12.03 8.30 14.75
N ASP A 442 -11.06 9.20 14.86
CA ASP A 442 -9.86 9.21 14.04
C ASP A 442 -8.92 8.05 14.38
N LEU A 443 -8.79 7.67 15.67
CA LEU A 443 -8.05 6.47 16.06
C LEU A 443 -8.63 5.21 15.42
N VAL A 444 -9.96 5.04 15.43
CA VAL A 444 -10.62 3.89 14.82
C VAL A 444 -10.41 3.89 13.31
N ARG A 445 -10.57 5.04 12.64
CA ARG A 445 -10.33 5.15 11.20
C ARG A 445 -8.88 4.87 10.82
N LEU A 446 -7.91 5.46 11.53
CA LEU A 446 -6.49 5.14 11.32
C LEU A 446 -6.21 3.64 11.50
N SER A 447 -6.82 3.02 12.52
CA SER A 447 -6.62 1.60 12.82
C SER A 447 -7.04 0.67 11.68
N TRP A 448 -8.03 1.06 10.87
CA TRP A 448 -8.53 0.30 9.72
C TRP A 448 -7.94 0.72 8.37
N LEU A 449 -7.06 1.72 8.35
CA LEU A 449 -6.39 2.14 7.13
C LEU A 449 -5.41 1.04 6.65
N SER A 450 -5.45 0.69 5.37
CA SER A 450 -4.81 -0.53 4.84
C SER A 450 -3.29 -0.62 5.01
N ASP A 451 -2.58 0.50 5.00
CA ASP A 451 -1.13 0.63 5.14
C ASP A 451 -0.71 0.94 6.59
N MET A 452 -1.67 1.16 7.49
CA MET A 452 -1.38 1.51 8.87
C MET A 452 -0.86 0.31 9.66
N ASN A 453 0.18 0.58 10.45
CA ASN A 453 0.67 -0.30 11.50
C ASN A 453 1.37 0.58 12.56
N PRO A 454 1.61 0.08 13.79
CA PRO A 454 2.21 0.90 14.83
C PRO A 454 3.60 1.45 14.47
N GLY A 455 4.36 0.70 13.65
CA GLY A 455 5.64 1.14 13.11
C GLY A 455 5.51 2.30 12.12
N TYR A 456 4.51 2.29 11.23
CA TYR A 456 4.24 3.41 10.32
C TYR A 456 3.89 4.68 11.11
N PHE A 457 2.98 4.58 12.10
CA PHE A 457 2.64 5.72 12.96
C PHE A 457 3.87 6.26 13.69
N TRP A 458 4.77 5.38 14.15
CA TRP A 458 6.04 5.76 14.75
C TRP A 458 6.98 6.49 13.78
N ARG A 459 7.09 6.02 12.53
CA ARG A 459 7.92 6.67 11.49
C ARG A 459 7.43 8.08 11.17
N ILE A 460 6.12 8.33 11.20
CA ILE A 460 5.58 9.68 11.04
C ILE A 460 6.16 10.63 12.11
N GLN A 461 6.25 10.15 13.35
CA GLN A 461 6.84 10.90 14.46
C GLN A 461 8.37 11.09 14.31
N ASP A 462 9.08 10.07 13.83
CA ASP A 462 10.51 10.19 13.52
C ASP A 462 10.76 11.24 12.42
N GLY A 463 9.92 11.25 11.38
CA GLY A 463 10.02 12.20 10.27
C GLY A 463 9.70 13.64 10.68
N LEU A 464 8.66 13.85 11.50
CA LEU A 464 8.36 15.15 12.11
C LEU A 464 9.53 15.70 12.92
N GLU A 465 10.16 14.86 13.74
CA GLU A 465 11.33 15.26 14.52
C GLU A 465 12.52 15.61 13.60
N ALA A 466 12.71 14.86 12.51
CA ALA A 466 13.78 15.11 11.55
C ALA A 466 13.62 16.46 10.84
N VAL A 467 12.43 16.81 10.34
CA VAL A 467 12.18 18.13 9.73
C VAL A 467 12.24 19.25 10.76
N GLY A 468 11.76 19.02 11.99
CA GLY A 468 11.84 19.96 13.10
C GLY A 468 13.29 20.34 13.44
N LYS A 469 14.17 19.34 13.57
CA LYS A 469 15.61 19.55 13.80
C LYS A 469 16.30 20.29 12.65
N ALA A 470 15.80 20.15 11.42
CA ALA A 470 16.30 20.87 10.26
C ALA A 470 15.80 22.32 10.16
N GLY A 471 14.96 22.79 11.10
CA GLY A 471 14.44 24.15 11.12
C GLY A 471 13.08 24.33 10.43
N VAL A 472 12.35 23.26 10.14
CA VAL A 472 10.99 23.33 9.60
C VAL A 472 9.97 23.18 10.73
N GLN A 473 9.09 24.17 10.87
CA GLN A 473 7.93 24.07 11.74
C GLN A 473 6.69 23.76 10.90
N ILE A 474 6.14 22.56 11.05
CA ILE A 474 4.89 22.17 10.42
C ILE A 474 3.72 22.62 11.30
N VAL A 475 2.85 23.45 10.76
CA VAL A 475 1.68 24.00 11.44
C VAL A 475 0.45 23.27 10.91
N ASN A 476 0.06 22.22 11.62
CA ASN A 476 -0.98 21.30 11.21
C ASN A 476 -2.14 21.27 12.22
N PRO A 477 -3.05 22.26 12.17
CA PRO A 477 -4.13 22.39 13.17
C PRO A 477 -5.14 21.25 13.11
N ASN A 478 -5.30 20.59 11.96
CA ASN A 478 -6.26 19.50 11.74
C ASN A 478 -5.74 18.11 12.17
N GLY A 479 -4.67 18.10 12.97
CA GLY A 479 -4.19 16.91 13.67
C GLY A 479 -3.54 15.85 12.80
N ILE A 480 -3.14 14.76 13.44
CA ILE A 480 -2.23 13.75 12.86
C ILE A 480 -2.76 13.07 11.58
N LEU A 481 -4.09 12.97 11.38
CA LEU A 481 -4.65 12.40 10.15
C LEU A 481 -4.38 13.28 8.95
N ASN A 482 -4.45 14.60 9.12
CA ASN A 482 -4.15 15.54 8.05
C ASN A 482 -2.67 15.46 7.65
N LEU A 483 -1.78 15.31 8.64
CA LEU A 483 -0.37 15.09 8.38
C LEU A 483 -0.10 13.75 7.67
N ILE A 484 -0.77 12.67 8.08
CA ILE A 484 -0.67 11.38 7.40
C ILE A 484 -1.16 11.50 5.95
N GLY A 485 -2.26 12.21 5.71
CA GLY A 485 -2.73 12.54 4.37
C GLY A 485 -1.66 13.29 3.55
N TRP A 486 -1.03 14.30 4.15
CA TRP A 486 0.07 15.05 3.55
C TRP A 486 1.26 14.14 3.18
N VAL A 487 1.72 13.32 4.12
CA VAL A 487 2.87 12.42 3.91
C VAL A 487 2.57 11.35 2.87
N ARG A 488 1.36 10.76 2.89
CA ARG A 488 0.90 9.79 1.88
C ARG A 488 0.84 10.44 0.49
N SER A 489 0.31 11.65 0.38
CA SER A 489 0.24 12.36 -0.92
C SER A 489 1.60 12.76 -1.49
N ASN A 490 2.66 12.74 -0.67
CA ASN A 490 4.02 13.10 -1.05
C ASN A 490 5.01 11.91 -0.97
N ASN A 491 4.53 10.67 -1.12
CA ASN A 491 5.36 9.45 -1.11
C ASN A 491 6.32 9.37 0.10
N GLY A 492 5.83 9.70 1.30
CA GLY A 492 6.64 9.66 2.53
C GLY A 492 7.34 10.97 2.88
N HIS A 493 7.40 11.94 1.96
CA HIS A 493 8.02 13.23 2.23
C HIS A 493 7.12 14.17 3.05
N PHE A 494 7.73 14.87 4.00
CA PHE A 494 7.09 15.90 4.82
C PHE A 494 7.10 17.28 4.17
N VAL A 495 7.91 17.46 3.12
CA VAL A 495 8.01 18.69 2.35
C VAL A 495 8.24 18.37 0.88
N SER A 496 7.79 19.26 -0.01
CA SER A 496 8.14 19.18 -1.42
C SER A 496 9.49 19.87 -1.66
N HIS A 497 10.58 19.09 -1.66
CA HIS A 497 11.95 19.62 -1.71
C HIS A 497 12.22 20.54 -2.91
N ALA A 498 11.61 20.26 -4.06
CA ALA A 498 11.75 21.05 -5.28
C ALA A 498 11.00 22.40 -5.23
N GLN A 499 10.02 22.55 -4.33
CA GLN A 499 9.21 23.76 -4.19
C GLN A 499 9.69 24.67 -3.04
N LEU A 500 10.76 24.28 -2.33
CA LEU A 500 11.30 25.06 -1.23
C LEU A 500 12.02 26.34 -1.70
N PRO A 501 11.99 27.42 -0.91
CA PRO A 501 12.65 28.68 -1.24
C PRO A 501 14.18 28.56 -1.27
N GLN A 502 14.86 29.39 -2.06
CA GLN A 502 16.32 29.30 -2.19
C GLN A 502 17.11 29.52 -0.88
N GLY A 503 18.19 28.74 -0.75
CA GLY A 503 19.17 28.77 0.34
C GLY A 503 18.82 27.82 1.48
N GLU A 504 19.84 27.46 2.26
CA GLU A 504 19.73 26.52 3.38
C GLU A 504 18.64 26.94 4.38
N ILE A 505 17.78 25.99 4.74
CA ILE A 505 16.86 26.08 5.88
C ILE A 505 17.58 25.44 7.08
N SER A 506 17.55 26.13 8.22
CA SER A 506 18.18 25.68 9.46
C SER A 506 17.41 26.24 10.66
N PRO A 507 17.69 25.80 11.90
CA PRO A 507 17.12 26.44 13.09
C PRO A 507 17.37 27.96 13.17
N GLU A 508 18.48 28.45 12.60
CA GLU A 508 18.80 29.87 12.52
C GLU A 508 18.08 30.60 11.37
N ARG A 509 17.57 29.86 10.38
CA ARG A 509 16.74 30.35 9.28
C ARG A 509 15.53 29.43 9.09
N PRO A 510 14.56 29.48 10.01
CA PRO A 510 13.47 28.52 10.03
C PRO A 510 12.49 28.73 8.85
N LEU A 511 11.78 27.66 8.52
CA LEU A 511 10.65 27.66 7.59
C LEU A 511 9.39 27.23 8.35
N MET A 512 8.35 28.06 8.29
CA MET A 512 7.01 27.66 8.72
C MET A 512 6.24 27.12 7.51
N LEU A 513 5.72 25.90 7.61
CA LEU A 513 4.97 25.24 6.54
C LEU A 513 3.61 24.80 7.07
N ALA A 514 2.54 25.17 6.36
CA ALA A 514 1.18 24.71 6.64
C ALA A 514 0.72 23.79 5.51
N PRO A 515 0.51 22.48 5.76
CA PRO A 515 -0.12 21.61 4.78
C PRO A 515 -1.58 22.02 4.55
N PRO A 516 -2.18 21.66 3.40
CA PRO A 516 -3.62 21.83 3.18
C PRO A 516 -4.42 21.22 4.34
N LEU A 517 -5.49 21.89 4.76
CA LEU A 517 -6.23 21.54 5.98
C LEU A 517 -7.11 20.29 5.83
N ASN A 518 -7.48 19.92 4.60
CA ASN A 518 -8.52 18.93 4.34
C ASN A 518 -7.99 17.57 3.85
N LEU A 519 -6.70 17.29 3.97
CA LEU A 519 -6.12 16.00 3.52
C LEU A 519 -6.56 14.82 4.38
N LEU A 520 -7.02 15.08 5.61
CA LEU A 520 -7.66 14.06 6.44
C LEU A 520 -8.94 13.47 5.80
N ARG A 521 -9.58 14.20 4.89
CA ARG A 521 -10.82 13.75 4.22
C ARG A 521 -10.63 12.46 3.46
N GLU A 522 -9.59 12.39 2.63
CA GLU A 522 -9.27 11.20 1.84
C GLU A 522 -8.83 10.05 2.77
N VAL A 523 -8.07 10.35 3.83
CA VAL A 523 -7.68 9.32 4.82
C VAL A 523 -8.90 8.71 5.52
N ARG A 524 -9.88 9.54 5.92
CA ARG A 524 -11.13 9.07 6.53
C ARG A 524 -11.96 8.24 5.54
N ALA A 525 -12.08 8.72 4.30
CA ALA A 525 -12.83 8.01 3.26
C ALA A 525 -12.18 6.67 2.85
N ASP A 526 -10.85 6.63 2.71
CA ASP A 526 -10.09 5.41 2.43
C ASP A 526 -10.35 4.35 3.51
N SER A 527 -10.34 4.76 4.78
CA SER A 527 -10.61 3.86 5.90
C SER A 527 -12.05 3.36 5.91
N ASP A 528 -13.01 4.28 5.84
CA ASP A 528 -14.44 3.96 5.91
C ASP A 528 -14.85 3.03 4.73
N ARG A 529 -14.34 3.28 3.52
CA ARG A 529 -14.58 2.44 2.32
C ARG A 529 -13.77 1.16 2.30
N GLY A 530 -12.54 1.19 2.81
CA GLY A 530 -11.68 0.01 2.82
C GLY A 530 -12.35 -1.11 3.59
N TYR A 531 -12.78 -0.82 4.81
CA TYR A 531 -13.38 -1.83 5.68
C TYR A 531 -14.91 -1.98 5.52
N ASP A 532 -15.61 -0.91 5.11
CA ASP A 532 -17.05 -0.87 4.76
C ASP A 532 -17.98 -1.67 5.69
N ARG A 533 -17.91 -1.37 6.99
CA ARG A 533 -18.75 -2.05 7.99
C ARG A 533 -20.20 -1.63 7.89
N HIS A 534 -21.10 -2.61 7.79
CA HIS A 534 -22.54 -2.41 7.75
C HIS A 534 -23.29 -3.68 8.16
N SER A 535 -24.62 -3.62 8.16
CA SER A 535 -25.48 -4.75 8.48
C SER A 535 -26.12 -5.39 7.24
N ALA A 536 -26.10 -6.71 7.15
CA ALA A 536 -26.77 -7.49 6.10
C ALA A 536 -27.74 -8.51 6.71
N LEU A 537 -28.84 -8.79 6.00
CA LEU A 537 -29.81 -9.83 6.36
C LEU A 537 -29.49 -11.13 5.61
N ASP A 538 -29.52 -12.26 6.29
CA ASP A 538 -29.37 -13.59 5.69
C ASP A 538 -30.69 -14.13 5.12
N ASN A 539 -30.64 -15.35 4.58
CA ASN A 539 -31.76 -16.08 3.97
C ASN A 539 -32.96 -16.32 4.91
N VAL A 540 -32.79 -16.22 6.23
CA VAL A 540 -33.87 -16.37 7.21
C VAL A 540 -34.25 -15.04 7.89
N GLY A 541 -33.65 -13.93 7.45
CA GLY A 541 -33.85 -12.60 8.03
C GLY A 541 -33.04 -12.35 9.31
N THR A 542 -32.07 -13.21 9.63
CA THR A 542 -31.09 -12.95 10.69
C THR A 542 -30.16 -11.84 10.26
N ARG A 543 -29.85 -10.96 11.19
CA ARG A 543 -29.01 -9.79 10.95
C ARG A 543 -27.55 -10.09 11.31
N HIS A 544 -26.66 -9.84 10.36
CA HIS A 544 -25.22 -9.96 10.51
C HIS A 544 -24.56 -8.59 10.39
N GLU A 545 -23.53 -8.37 11.18
CA GLU A 545 -22.56 -7.30 11.01
C GLU A 545 -21.48 -7.81 10.04
N VAL A 546 -21.32 -7.13 8.92
CA VAL A 546 -20.41 -7.54 7.84
C VAL A 546 -19.41 -6.43 7.51
N GLN A 547 -18.25 -6.82 7.00
CA GLN A 547 -17.13 -5.94 6.62
C GLN A 547 -16.26 -6.61 5.56
N HIS A 548 -15.38 -5.87 4.88
CA HIS A 548 -14.34 -6.50 4.07
C HIS A 548 -13.34 -7.31 4.94
N VAL A 549 -12.86 -8.43 4.40
CA VAL A 549 -11.79 -9.24 5.03
C VAL A 549 -10.46 -8.48 5.03
N SER A 550 -10.18 -7.77 3.94
CA SER A 550 -9.02 -6.89 3.80
C SER A 550 -9.45 -5.55 3.22
N PRO A 551 -9.02 -4.42 3.79
CA PRO A 551 -9.43 -3.09 3.32
C PRO A 551 -8.93 -2.75 1.91
N ASN A 552 -7.82 -3.37 1.48
CA ASN A 552 -7.26 -3.15 0.16
C ASN A 552 -6.69 -4.48 -0.41
N PRO A 553 -7.49 -5.28 -1.12
CA PRO A 553 -7.00 -6.48 -1.77
C PRO A 553 -5.97 -6.12 -2.86
N PHE A 554 -4.91 -6.93 -2.98
CA PHE A 554 -3.84 -6.73 -3.97
C PHE A 554 -4.37 -6.70 -5.40
N PHE A 555 -5.30 -7.61 -5.71
CA PHE A 555 -6.04 -7.66 -6.96
C PHE A 555 -7.51 -7.41 -6.64
N SER A 556 -8.06 -6.29 -7.12
CA SER A 556 -9.45 -5.91 -6.85
C SER A 556 -10.26 -5.86 -8.14
N SER A 557 -11.49 -6.35 -8.09
CA SER A 557 -12.51 -6.14 -9.12
C SER A 557 -13.77 -5.53 -8.49
N GLU A 558 -14.68 -4.99 -9.30
CA GLU A 558 -15.97 -4.47 -8.80
C GLU A 558 -16.74 -5.53 -8.00
N SER A 559 -16.80 -6.77 -8.50
CA SER A 559 -17.47 -7.87 -7.79
C SER A 559 -16.75 -8.29 -6.51
N ALA A 560 -15.42 -8.30 -6.49
CA ALA A 560 -14.65 -8.59 -5.27
C ALA A 560 -14.92 -7.56 -4.16
N ARG A 561 -15.20 -6.30 -4.53
CA ARG A 561 -15.63 -5.24 -3.61
C ARG A 561 -17.08 -5.41 -3.12
N CYS A 562 -17.80 -6.42 -3.59
CA CYS A 562 -19.12 -6.79 -3.06
C CYS A 562 -19.08 -7.99 -2.10
N VAL A 563 -17.89 -8.50 -1.74
CA VAL A 563 -17.76 -9.59 -0.76
C VAL A 563 -17.32 -9.11 0.60
N TYR A 564 -18.07 -9.57 1.61
CA TYR A 564 -17.90 -9.22 3.01
C TYR A 564 -17.90 -10.48 3.88
N ALA A 565 -17.23 -10.41 5.02
CA ALA A 565 -17.24 -11.44 6.05
C ALA A 565 -18.20 -11.08 7.19
N SER A 566 -18.89 -12.09 7.73
CA SER A 566 -19.78 -11.97 8.88
C SER A 566 -18.99 -11.97 10.19
N MET A 567 -18.94 -10.84 10.86
CA MET A 567 -18.17 -10.67 12.09
C MET A 567 -18.81 -11.32 13.30
N ASN A 568 -20.13 -11.42 13.33
CA ASN A 568 -20.82 -12.19 14.36
C ASN A 568 -20.45 -13.67 14.27
N ASP A 569 -20.42 -14.22 13.05
CA ASP A 569 -20.11 -15.63 12.83
C ASP A 569 -18.65 -15.93 13.15
N ILE A 570 -17.72 -15.05 12.71
CA ILE A 570 -16.29 -15.19 13.01
C ILE A 570 -16.04 -15.21 14.53
N ARG A 571 -16.70 -14.32 15.29
CA ARG A 571 -16.64 -14.32 16.76
C ARG A 571 -17.22 -15.63 17.35
N GLY A 572 -18.21 -16.21 16.69
CA GLY A 572 -18.79 -17.52 17.03
C GLY A 572 -17.96 -18.73 16.57
N GLY A 573 -16.88 -18.52 15.82
CA GLY A 573 -16.03 -19.58 15.27
C GLY A 573 -16.43 -20.11 13.88
N THR A 574 -17.47 -19.54 13.27
CA THR A 574 -17.96 -19.92 11.93
C THR A 574 -17.40 -18.96 10.88
N LEU A 575 -16.94 -19.50 9.74
CA LEU A 575 -16.40 -18.71 8.64
C LEU A 575 -17.47 -18.50 7.57
N THR A 576 -18.12 -17.33 7.61
CA THR A 576 -19.20 -16.97 6.68
C THR A 576 -18.85 -15.72 5.88
N SER A 577 -19.06 -15.79 4.56
CA SER A 577 -18.98 -14.64 3.65
C SER A 577 -20.32 -14.38 2.97
N VAL A 578 -20.54 -13.14 2.53
CA VAL A 578 -21.69 -12.73 1.72
C VAL A 578 -21.21 -11.93 0.51
N TYR A 579 -21.77 -12.23 -0.66
CA TYR A 579 -21.71 -11.40 -1.85
C TYR A 579 -23.00 -10.56 -1.94
N GLU A 580 -22.85 -9.23 -1.99
CA GLU A 580 -23.96 -8.28 -2.13
C GLU A 580 -24.02 -7.71 -3.56
N GLY A 581 -24.45 -8.54 -4.53
CA GLY A 581 -24.79 -8.11 -5.89
C GLY A 581 -26.28 -7.88 -6.11
N ALA A 582 -26.74 -8.08 -7.35
CA ALA A 582 -28.18 -8.09 -7.65
C ALA A 582 -28.92 -9.25 -6.97
N ILE A 583 -28.22 -10.36 -6.73
CA ILE A 583 -28.63 -11.47 -5.87
C ILE A 583 -27.65 -11.56 -4.71
N LYS A 584 -28.16 -11.66 -3.48
CA LYS A 584 -27.36 -11.82 -2.26
C LYS A 584 -27.05 -13.29 -2.01
N LEU A 585 -25.76 -13.63 -1.97
CA LEU A 585 -25.29 -15.01 -1.83
C LEU A 585 -24.44 -15.16 -0.58
N TRP A 586 -24.87 -16.01 0.34
CA TRP A 586 -24.13 -16.35 1.56
C TRP A 586 -23.43 -17.69 1.40
N VAL A 587 -22.20 -17.79 1.89
CA VAL A 587 -21.45 -19.04 1.98
C VAL A 587 -20.89 -19.21 3.39
N SER A 588 -21.11 -20.37 4.00
CA SER A 588 -20.53 -20.72 5.31
C SER A 588 -19.67 -21.96 5.16
N VAL A 589 -18.38 -21.87 5.47
CA VAL A 589 -17.41 -22.96 5.30
C VAL A 589 -17.15 -23.68 6.62
N SER A 590 -17.14 -25.01 6.58
CA SER A 590 -16.88 -25.89 7.71
C SER A 590 -15.94 -27.04 7.32
N THR A 591 -15.05 -27.41 8.24
CA THR A 591 -14.08 -28.48 8.10
C THR A 591 -14.13 -29.38 9.34
N PRO A 592 -15.21 -30.15 9.56
CA PRO A 592 -15.46 -30.85 10.83
C PRO A 592 -14.37 -31.82 11.26
N ASN A 593 -13.60 -32.36 10.31
CA ASN A 593 -12.54 -33.35 10.56
C ASN A 593 -11.13 -32.75 10.58
N ALA A 594 -10.94 -31.51 10.10
CA ALA A 594 -9.64 -30.84 10.10
C ALA A 594 -9.32 -30.30 11.50
N SER A 595 -8.13 -30.58 12.01
CA SER A 595 -7.64 -30.06 13.29
C SER A 595 -6.93 -28.71 13.12
N GLU A 596 -6.40 -28.41 11.94
CA GLU A 596 -5.71 -27.16 11.65
C GLU A 596 -6.67 -26.05 11.20
N ARG A 597 -6.87 -25.04 12.07
CA ARG A 597 -7.70 -23.87 11.74
C ARG A 597 -7.20 -23.07 10.52
N ASN A 598 -5.91 -23.15 10.19
CA ASN A 598 -5.34 -22.48 9.03
C ASN A 598 -5.89 -23.07 7.72
N VAL A 599 -6.07 -24.40 7.64
CA VAL A 599 -6.67 -25.06 6.46
C VAL A 599 -8.10 -24.55 6.24
N ALA A 600 -8.90 -24.50 7.31
CA ALA A 600 -10.27 -23.97 7.26
C ALA A 600 -10.30 -22.52 6.77
N TYR A 601 -9.40 -21.68 7.28
CA TYR A 601 -9.29 -20.27 6.87
C TYR A 601 -8.92 -20.12 5.39
N ARG A 602 -7.93 -20.90 4.90
CA ARG A 602 -7.52 -20.88 3.48
C ARG A 602 -8.60 -21.39 2.53
N LEU A 603 -9.35 -22.41 2.92
CA LEU A 603 -10.50 -22.89 2.15
C LEU A 603 -11.63 -21.85 2.12
N TRP A 604 -11.81 -21.10 3.20
CA TRP A 604 -12.76 -19.98 3.25
C TRP A 604 -12.32 -18.78 2.39
N GLU A 605 -11.02 -18.46 2.34
CA GLU A 605 -10.47 -17.46 1.41
C GLU A 605 -10.74 -17.88 -0.05
N MET A 606 -10.45 -19.14 -0.40
CA MET A 606 -10.76 -19.69 -1.73
C MET A 606 -12.26 -19.64 -2.04
N ALA A 607 -13.11 -20.02 -1.09
CA ALA A 607 -14.57 -19.94 -1.27
C ALA A 607 -15.03 -18.50 -1.51
N SER A 608 -14.43 -17.52 -0.82
CA SER A 608 -14.75 -16.10 -0.97
C SER A 608 -14.28 -15.51 -2.30
N GLU A 609 -13.11 -15.93 -2.81
CA GLU A 609 -12.62 -15.59 -4.16
C GLU A 609 -13.59 -16.09 -5.24
N TRP A 610 -14.10 -17.32 -5.13
CA TRP A 610 -15.06 -17.82 -6.10
C TRP A 610 -16.47 -17.27 -5.92
N LEU A 611 -16.88 -16.94 -4.69
CA LEU A 611 -18.22 -16.44 -4.37
C LEU A 611 -18.54 -15.18 -5.18
N HIS A 612 -17.63 -14.20 -5.25
CA HIS A 612 -17.91 -12.97 -5.97
C HIS A 612 -18.03 -13.16 -7.47
N ARG A 613 -17.24 -14.07 -8.05
CA ARG A 613 -17.27 -14.36 -9.48
C ARG A 613 -18.54 -15.13 -9.87
N ILE A 614 -18.93 -16.11 -9.04
CA ILE A 614 -20.20 -16.82 -9.18
C ILE A 614 -21.37 -15.85 -9.03
N GLY A 615 -21.33 -14.98 -8.01
CA GLY A 615 -22.35 -13.96 -7.78
C GLY A 615 -22.53 -13.02 -8.97
N ASN A 616 -21.44 -12.48 -9.51
CA ASN A 616 -21.47 -11.62 -10.69
C ASN A 616 -22.02 -12.35 -11.93
N ALA A 617 -21.74 -13.64 -12.09
CA ALA A 617 -22.34 -14.44 -13.16
C ALA A 617 -23.85 -14.66 -12.96
N LEU A 618 -24.27 -14.92 -11.72
CA LEU A 618 -25.67 -15.17 -11.34
C LEU A 618 -26.54 -13.91 -11.33
N ASP A 619 -25.97 -12.72 -11.18
CA ASP A 619 -26.71 -11.45 -11.19
C ASP A 619 -27.53 -11.23 -12.48
N LYS A 620 -27.19 -11.92 -13.57
CA LYS A 620 -27.97 -11.96 -14.83
C LYS A 620 -29.35 -12.61 -14.65
N HIS A 621 -29.51 -13.49 -13.67
CA HIS A 621 -30.76 -14.20 -13.38
C HIS A 621 -31.70 -13.42 -12.47
N ARG A 622 -31.34 -12.18 -12.05
CA ARG A 622 -32.11 -11.37 -11.09
C ARG A 622 -33.59 -11.19 -11.46
N GLU A 623 -33.92 -11.12 -12.75
CA GLU A 623 -35.27 -10.83 -13.24
C GLU A 623 -36.19 -12.06 -13.17
N VAL A 624 -35.61 -13.26 -13.12
CA VAL A 624 -36.33 -14.55 -13.08
C VAL A 624 -36.30 -15.17 -11.68
N ALA A 625 -35.38 -14.74 -10.82
CA ALA A 625 -35.24 -15.19 -9.45
C ALA A 625 -36.50 -14.87 -8.61
N LYS A 626 -37.08 -15.89 -7.96
CA LYS A 626 -38.16 -15.70 -6.98
C LYS A 626 -37.64 -15.24 -5.62
N GLU A 627 -36.44 -15.68 -5.27
CA GLU A 627 -35.73 -15.37 -4.03
C GLU A 627 -34.39 -14.72 -4.38
N HIS A 628 -34.06 -13.63 -3.69
CA HIS A 628 -32.84 -12.85 -3.95
C HIS A 628 -31.82 -12.95 -2.82
N ASN A 629 -32.06 -13.80 -1.81
CA ASN A 629 -31.18 -13.96 -0.66
C ASN A 629 -31.02 -15.45 -0.30
N LEU A 630 -29.87 -16.01 -0.68
CA LEU A 630 -29.64 -17.45 -0.74
C LEU A 630 -28.43 -17.84 0.10
N LYS A 631 -28.45 -19.01 0.73
CA LYS A 631 -27.31 -19.50 1.52
C LYS A 631 -26.86 -20.90 1.13
N VAL A 632 -25.54 -21.08 1.04
CA VAL A 632 -24.94 -22.40 0.85
C VAL A 632 -23.95 -22.70 1.97
N TYR A 633 -24.16 -23.83 2.64
CA TYR A 633 -23.21 -24.39 3.59
C TYR A 633 -22.22 -25.28 2.86
N VAL A 634 -20.93 -24.99 2.97
CA VAL A 634 -19.84 -25.77 2.39
C VAL A 634 -19.20 -26.61 3.50
N GLU A 635 -19.15 -27.93 3.30
CA GLU A 635 -18.54 -28.87 4.23
C GLU A 635 -17.46 -29.70 3.53
N PHE A 636 -16.21 -29.57 4.00
CA PHE A 636 -15.10 -30.45 3.62
C PHE A 636 -14.91 -31.53 4.69
N ARG A 637 -15.01 -32.81 4.30
CA ARG A 637 -14.92 -33.97 5.22
C ARG A 637 -13.55 -34.63 5.27
N ASP A 638 -12.57 -34.07 4.57
CA ASP A 638 -11.18 -34.49 4.69
C ASP A 638 -10.61 -34.13 6.07
N ASP A 639 -9.68 -34.96 6.55
CA ASP A 639 -8.76 -34.61 7.63
C ASP A 639 -7.71 -33.59 7.13
N ASP A 640 -6.79 -33.17 7.98
CA ASP A 640 -5.69 -32.29 7.56
C ASP A 640 -4.82 -32.96 6.47
N PRO A 641 -4.37 -32.22 5.43
CA PRO A 641 -3.54 -32.77 4.37
C PRO A 641 -2.29 -33.47 4.90
N THR A 642 -2.04 -34.71 4.47
CA THR A 642 -0.93 -35.52 4.99
C THR A 642 0.42 -35.19 4.35
N LYS A 643 1.52 -35.48 5.06
CA LYS A 643 2.90 -35.32 4.55
C LYS A 643 3.29 -36.38 3.52
N GLU A 644 2.70 -37.58 3.60
CA GLU A 644 3.09 -38.74 2.76
C GLU A 644 2.40 -38.77 1.39
N GLY A 645 1.54 -37.79 1.10
CA GLY A 645 0.85 -37.65 -0.19
C GLY A 645 -0.35 -38.59 -0.29
N ASP A 646 -1.55 -38.02 -0.39
CA ASP A 646 -2.78 -38.80 -0.53
C ASP A 646 -2.93 -39.37 -1.96
N VAL A 647 -3.63 -40.49 -2.10
CA VAL A 647 -3.92 -41.09 -3.41
C VAL A 647 -4.80 -40.15 -4.23
N ILE A 648 -4.28 -39.67 -5.37
CA ILE A 648 -5.03 -38.84 -6.31
C ILE A 648 -5.99 -39.73 -7.11
N LEU A 649 -7.30 -39.48 -6.97
CA LEU A 649 -8.34 -40.17 -7.73
C LEU A 649 -8.42 -39.68 -9.18
N ALA A 650 -8.96 -40.51 -10.07
CA ALA A 650 -9.27 -40.11 -11.44
C ALA A 650 -10.37 -39.03 -11.47
N HIS A 651 -10.37 -38.18 -12.51
CA HIS A 651 -11.29 -37.05 -12.64
C HIS A 651 -12.78 -37.44 -12.51
N GLU A 652 -13.19 -38.54 -13.14
CA GLU A 652 -14.57 -39.04 -13.08
C GLU A 652 -15.00 -39.45 -11.66
N ASP A 653 -14.06 -39.90 -10.83
CA ASP A 653 -14.30 -40.29 -9.45
C ASP A 653 -14.31 -39.07 -8.50
N LEU A 654 -13.60 -38.00 -8.83
CA LEU A 654 -13.61 -36.75 -8.04
C LEU A 654 -14.98 -36.05 -8.04
N PHE A 655 -15.70 -36.05 -9.17
CA PHE A 655 -17.05 -35.49 -9.22
C PHE A 655 -18.02 -36.24 -8.29
N ARG A 656 -17.82 -37.54 -8.07
CA ARG A 656 -18.65 -38.35 -7.15
C ARG A 656 -18.47 -37.94 -5.69
N LEU A 657 -17.38 -37.26 -5.34
CA LEU A 657 -17.15 -36.70 -4.00
C LEU A 657 -17.90 -35.38 -3.78
N CYS A 658 -18.48 -34.78 -4.83
CA CYS A 658 -19.15 -33.49 -4.79
C CYS A 658 -20.67 -33.64 -4.76
N MET A 659 -21.28 -33.51 -3.58
CA MET A 659 -22.72 -33.67 -3.39
C MET A 659 -23.39 -32.34 -3.02
N ILE A 660 -24.66 -32.19 -3.37
CA ILE A 660 -25.53 -31.16 -2.81
C ILE A 660 -26.76 -31.81 -2.19
N GLU A 661 -27.20 -31.31 -1.05
CA GLU A 661 -28.44 -31.73 -0.40
C GLU A 661 -29.18 -30.52 0.18
N PRO A 662 -30.53 -30.57 0.32
CA PRO A 662 -31.28 -29.51 0.98
C PRO A 662 -30.79 -29.32 2.42
N HIS A 663 -30.64 -28.06 2.85
CA HIS A 663 -30.37 -27.76 4.24
C HIS A 663 -31.67 -27.69 5.05
N SER A 664 -31.59 -27.82 6.37
CA SER A 664 -32.76 -27.67 7.26
C SER A 664 -33.29 -26.23 7.33
N GLU A 665 -32.45 -25.25 6.97
CA GLU A 665 -32.86 -23.84 6.88
C GLU A 665 -33.58 -23.53 5.57
N PRO A 666 -34.62 -22.68 5.59
CA PRO A 666 -35.26 -22.17 4.37
C PRO A 666 -34.28 -21.49 3.43
N ASN A 667 -34.49 -21.63 2.11
CA ASN A 667 -33.67 -21.00 1.08
C ASN A 667 -32.15 -21.29 1.24
N ALA A 668 -31.83 -22.48 1.76
CA ALA A 668 -30.45 -22.93 1.93
C ALA A 668 -30.21 -24.35 1.41
N TYR A 669 -28.99 -24.57 0.89
CA TYR A 669 -28.48 -25.88 0.50
C TYR A 669 -27.14 -26.16 1.17
N LYS A 670 -26.76 -27.43 1.21
CA LYS A 670 -25.44 -27.88 1.67
C LYS A 670 -24.67 -28.47 0.50
N ALA A 671 -23.49 -27.93 0.23
CA ALA A 671 -22.49 -28.49 -0.68
C ALA A 671 -21.45 -29.27 0.13
N ILE A 672 -21.32 -30.56 -0.16
CA ILE A 672 -20.48 -31.48 0.61
C ILE A 672 -19.38 -32.04 -0.28
N PHE A 673 -18.15 -31.86 0.16
CA PHE A 673 -16.94 -32.45 -0.42
C PHE A 673 -16.50 -33.61 0.48
N GLN A 674 -16.74 -34.84 0.01
CA GLN A 674 -16.43 -36.05 0.77
C GLN A 674 -14.93 -36.27 0.93
N THR A 675 -14.55 -37.09 1.91
CA THR A 675 -13.16 -37.49 2.18
C THR A 675 -12.49 -38.01 0.89
N GLY A 676 -11.26 -37.57 0.65
CA GLY A 676 -10.48 -37.74 -0.56
C GLY A 676 -10.49 -36.52 -1.50
N PHE A 677 -11.32 -35.51 -1.26
CA PHE A 677 -11.44 -34.37 -2.19
C PHE A 677 -10.24 -33.43 -2.10
N LEU A 678 -9.71 -33.17 -0.90
CA LEU A 678 -8.56 -32.25 -0.76
C LEU A 678 -7.32 -32.72 -1.53
N ALA A 679 -7.15 -34.03 -1.76
CA ALA A 679 -6.09 -34.57 -2.59
C ALA A 679 -6.10 -34.02 -4.04
N ALA A 680 -7.27 -33.61 -4.56
CA ALA A 680 -7.41 -33.03 -5.89
C ALA A 680 -6.68 -31.68 -6.06
N PHE A 681 -6.39 -30.96 -4.98
CA PHE A 681 -5.59 -29.72 -5.04
C PHE A 681 -4.10 -29.98 -5.32
N ARG A 682 -3.67 -31.25 -5.32
CA ARG A 682 -2.34 -31.67 -5.79
C ARG A 682 -2.29 -31.92 -7.30
N ILE A 683 -3.40 -31.80 -8.01
CA ILE A 683 -3.42 -31.88 -9.48
C ILE A 683 -2.96 -30.54 -10.04
N ALA A 684 -2.01 -30.57 -10.99
CA ALA A 684 -1.47 -29.36 -11.61
C ALA A 684 -2.55 -28.51 -12.30
N ASP A 685 -3.41 -29.15 -13.10
CA ASP A 685 -4.61 -28.50 -13.64
C ASP A 685 -5.62 -28.21 -12.51
N ASN A 686 -6.31 -27.08 -12.60
CA ASN A 686 -7.28 -26.64 -11.60
C ASN A 686 -8.61 -27.40 -11.64
N VAL A 687 -8.55 -28.73 -11.49
CA VAL A 687 -9.70 -29.62 -11.43
C VAL A 687 -10.51 -29.38 -10.16
N ALA A 688 -9.85 -29.24 -9.01
CA ALA A 688 -10.50 -29.14 -7.70
C ALA A 688 -11.40 -27.90 -7.62
N GLU A 689 -10.91 -26.71 -7.98
CA GLU A 689 -11.73 -25.51 -7.83
C GLU A 689 -12.77 -25.38 -8.95
N ARG A 690 -12.54 -25.95 -10.14
CA ARG A 690 -13.61 -26.10 -11.15
C ARG A 690 -14.77 -26.92 -10.60
N LEU A 691 -14.49 -28.07 -9.98
CA LEU A 691 -15.51 -28.89 -9.33
C LEU A 691 -16.18 -28.17 -8.15
N PHE A 692 -15.41 -27.40 -7.37
CA PHE A 692 -15.94 -26.56 -6.30
C PHE A 692 -16.92 -25.51 -6.85
N VAL A 693 -16.50 -24.72 -7.84
CA VAL A 693 -17.31 -23.67 -8.50
C VAL A 693 -18.56 -24.28 -9.09
N ARG A 694 -18.44 -25.38 -9.85
CA ARG A 694 -19.59 -26.08 -10.44
C ARG A 694 -20.58 -26.56 -9.37
N THR A 695 -20.08 -27.12 -8.26
CA THR A 695 -20.93 -27.62 -7.17
C THR A 695 -21.64 -26.50 -6.44
N LEU A 696 -20.92 -25.40 -6.16
CA LEU A 696 -21.48 -24.22 -5.51
C LEU A 696 -22.50 -23.50 -6.39
N ALA A 697 -22.20 -23.32 -7.69
CA ALA A 697 -23.12 -22.79 -8.68
C ALA A 697 -24.38 -23.66 -8.81
N ARG A 698 -24.24 -24.99 -8.84
CA ARG A 698 -25.37 -25.93 -8.86
C ARG A 698 -26.27 -25.76 -7.63
N ALA A 699 -25.70 -25.56 -6.45
CA ALA A 699 -26.47 -25.32 -5.22
C ALA A 699 -27.28 -24.01 -5.30
N TYR A 700 -26.67 -22.91 -5.74
CA TYR A 700 -27.39 -21.63 -5.91
C TYR A 700 -28.43 -21.67 -7.03
N LEU A 701 -28.13 -22.29 -8.18
CA LEU A 701 -29.09 -22.45 -9.27
C LEU A 701 -30.31 -23.28 -8.85
N THR A 702 -30.09 -24.30 -8.00
CA THR A 702 -31.19 -25.11 -7.44
C THR A 702 -32.08 -24.25 -6.54
N LEU A 703 -31.48 -23.39 -5.72
CA LEU A 703 -32.21 -22.41 -4.90
C LEU A 703 -32.96 -21.35 -5.74
N LEU A 704 -32.49 -21.07 -6.95
CA LEU A 704 -33.13 -20.15 -7.90
C LEU A 704 -34.22 -20.82 -8.76
N ASP A 705 -34.56 -22.09 -8.51
CA ASP A 705 -35.52 -22.88 -9.31
C ASP A 705 -35.18 -22.96 -10.81
N VAL A 706 -33.89 -22.96 -11.17
CA VAL A 706 -33.47 -23.06 -12.59
C VAL A 706 -33.66 -24.49 -13.11
N GLU A 707 -34.45 -24.69 -14.17
CA GLU A 707 -34.80 -26.05 -14.65
C GLU A 707 -33.57 -26.92 -14.99
N ASN A 708 -32.56 -26.35 -15.68
CA ASN A 708 -31.34 -27.05 -16.06
C ASN A 708 -30.14 -26.66 -15.16
N CYS A 709 -30.27 -26.83 -13.84
CA CYS A 709 -29.22 -26.50 -12.87
C CYS A 709 -27.84 -27.06 -13.25
N CYS A 710 -27.78 -28.31 -13.70
CA CYS A 710 -26.49 -28.96 -14.01
C CYS A 710 -25.82 -28.34 -15.24
N GLY A 711 -26.56 -28.14 -16.33
CA GLY A 711 -25.99 -27.53 -17.54
C GLY A 711 -25.61 -26.06 -17.33
N GLU A 712 -26.44 -25.29 -16.62
CA GLU A 712 -26.12 -23.88 -16.31
C GLU A 712 -24.93 -23.77 -15.34
N ALA A 713 -24.76 -24.70 -14.39
CA ALA A 713 -23.59 -24.72 -13.53
C ALA A 713 -22.28 -24.95 -14.31
N GLU A 714 -22.31 -25.78 -15.37
CA GLU A 714 -21.17 -25.96 -16.28
C GLU A 714 -20.86 -24.69 -17.08
N VAL A 715 -21.89 -23.97 -17.53
CA VAL A 715 -21.72 -22.68 -18.21
C VAL A 715 -21.12 -21.63 -17.26
N ILE A 716 -21.60 -21.55 -16.03
CA ILE A 716 -21.06 -20.63 -15.01
C ILE A 716 -19.61 -20.99 -14.69
N GLU A 717 -19.29 -22.27 -14.50
CA GLU A 717 -17.92 -22.71 -14.27
C GLU A 717 -16.99 -22.31 -15.43
N ALA A 718 -17.39 -22.56 -16.68
CA ALA A 718 -16.59 -22.16 -17.85
C ALA A 718 -16.44 -20.64 -17.99
N LEU A 719 -17.44 -19.87 -17.53
CA LEU A 719 -17.41 -18.41 -17.54
C LEU A 719 -16.53 -17.83 -16.42
N VAL A 720 -16.59 -18.41 -15.22
CA VAL A 720 -15.97 -17.90 -14.00
C VAL A 720 -14.53 -18.39 -13.84
N VAL A 721 -14.24 -19.62 -14.27
CA VAL A 721 -12.91 -20.23 -14.24
C VAL A 721 -12.32 -20.19 -15.66
N PRO A 722 -11.59 -19.12 -16.03
CA PRO A 722 -11.29 -18.79 -17.43
C PRO A 722 -10.32 -19.78 -18.10
N ASN A 723 -9.50 -20.50 -17.32
CA ASN A 723 -8.49 -21.43 -17.84
C ASN A 723 -8.15 -22.50 -16.79
N ASN A 724 -7.24 -23.42 -17.11
CA ASN A 724 -6.86 -24.53 -16.22
C ASN A 724 -5.87 -24.12 -15.12
N GLU A 725 -5.30 -22.92 -15.16
CA GLU A 725 -4.31 -22.45 -14.19
C GLU A 725 -4.95 -21.57 -13.10
N ALA A 726 -6.07 -20.91 -13.40
CA ALA A 726 -6.78 -19.94 -12.56
C ALA A 726 -7.27 -20.57 -11.25
N ARG A 727 -6.49 -20.45 -10.16
CA ARG A 727 -6.79 -21.08 -8.87
C ARG A 727 -6.29 -20.26 -7.70
N ASN A 728 -6.91 -20.40 -6.53
CA ASN A 728 -6.57 -19.64 -5.32
C ASN A 728 -5.87 -20.50 -4.25
N PHE A 729 -6.23 -21.78 -4.14
CA PHE A 729 -5.71 -22.69 -3.12
C PHE A 729 -4.73 -23.71 -3.70
N HIS A 730 -3.63 -23.93 -2.99
CA HIS A 730 -2.51 -24.75 -3.43
C HIS A 730 -2.13 -25.80 -2.38
N LEU A 731 -1.99 -27.06 -2.81
CA LEU A 731 -1.27 -28.10 -2.06
C LEU A 731 -0.03 -28.52 -2.86
N PHE A 732 1.08 -27.84 -2.63
CA PHE A 732 2.37 -28.17 -3.23
C PHE A 732 3.07 -29.29 -2.48
N TYR A 733 3.88 -30.07 -3.20
CA TYR A 733 4.93 -30.86 -2.57
C TYR A 733 6.05 -29.95 -2.10
N ALA A 734 6.71 -30.34 -1.01
CA ALA A 734 7.95 -29.70 -0.59
C ALA A 734 9.02 -30.01 -1.64
N GLN A 735 9.55 -28.98 -2.29
CA GLN A 735 10.55 -29.08 -3.37
C GLN A 735 11.96 -28.72 -2.88
N GLN A 736 12.05 -27.90 -1.84
CA GLN A 736 13.30 -27.32 -1.35
C GLN A 736 13.33 -27.21 0.17
N PHE A 737 14.52 -27.06 0.74
CA PHE A 737 14.77 -26.90 2.18
C PHE A 737 13.79 -25.93 2.86
N MET A 738 13.59 -24.75 2.28
CA MET A 738 12.74 -23.71 2.87
C MET A 738 11.27 -24.12 3.02
N ASP A 739 10.77 -25.09 2.24
CA ASP A 739 9.38 -25.56 2.36
C ASP A 739 9.11 -26.23 3.71
N TYR A 740 10.14 -26.78 4.36
CA TYR A 740 10.02 -27.48 5.64
C TYR A 740 10.11 -26.55 6.85
N VAL A 741 10.78 -25.40 6.72
CA VAL A 741 11.17 -24.56 7.87
C VAL A 741 10.84 -23.07 7.70
N ARG A 742 10.14 -22.67 6.64
CA ARG A 742 9.77 -21.26 6.39
C ARG A 742 8.95 -20.61 7.51
N ASP A 743 8.22 -21.40 8.30
CA ASP A 743 7.44 -20.94 9.45
C ASP A 743 8.33 -20.45 10.61
N THR A 744 9.62 -20.78 10.59
CA THR A 744 10.63 -20.31 11.56
C THR A 744 11.14 -18.90 11.25
N LEU A 745 10.85 -18.36 10.06
CA LEU A 745 11.23 -17.01 9.66
C LEU A 745 10.32 -15.93 10.27
N PRO A 746 10.76 -14.66 10.31
CA PRO A 746 9.90 -13.55 10.71
C PRO A 746 8.61 -13.47 9.88
N LYS A 747 7.50 -13.11 10.53
CA LYS A 747 6.18 -13.03 9.88
C LYS A 747 6.14 -12.02 8.73
N LYS A 748 6.84 -10.90 8.86
CA LYS A 748 6.86 -9.81 7.87
C LYS A 748 8.29 -9.56 7.39
N LEU A 749 8.43 -9.24 6.10
CA LEU A 749 9.66 -8.70 5.54
C LEU A 749 9.83 -7.24 5.95
N ILE A 750 11.02 -6.86 6.43
CA ILE A 750 11.39 -5.45 6.59
C ILE A 750 11.95 -4.96 5.25
N ALA A 751 11.20 -4.10 4.58
CA ALA A 751 11.55 -3.52 3.29
C ALA A 751 11.89 -2.03 3.41
N ILE A 752 12.30 -1.42 2.30
CA ILE A 752 12.55 0.03 2.20
C ILE A 752 11.20 0.74 2.43
N ASP A 753 11.11 1.50 3.52
CA ASP A 753 9.93 2.31 3.85
C ASP A 753 10.11 3.74 3.32
N SER A 754 9.06 4.29 2.71
CA SER A 754 9.11 5.59 2.06
C SER A 754 9.25 6.76 3.04
N VAL A 755 8.72 6.64 4.26
CA VAL A 755 8.84 7.66 5.31
C VAL A 755 10.26 7.69 5.86
N ASP A 756 10.84 6.51 6.14
CA ASP A 756 12.23 6.42 6.56
C ASP A 756 13.20 6.90 5.45
N ASP A 757 12.92 6.60 4.18
CA ASP A 757 13.67 7.10 3.01
C ASP A 757 13.65 8.62 2.92
N ALA A 758 12.46 9.23 2.98
CA ALA A 758 12.32 10.67 2.97
C ALA A 758 13.01 11.35 4.17
N ALA A 759 12.85 10.79 5.37
CA ALA A 759 13.44 11.35 6.58
C ALA A 759 14.98 11.32 6.56
N MET A 760 15.58 10.26 6.02
CA MET A 760 17.04 10.10 5.95
C MET A 760 17.71 11.12 5.00
N LYS A 761 17.01 11.57 3.94
CA LYS A 761 17.51 12.56 2.98
C LYS A 761 17.67 13.97 3.57
N ILE A 762 16.97 14.27 4.66
CA ILE A 762 17.03 15.58 5.33
C ILE A 762 18.46 15.87 5.82
N GLY A 763 18.96 17.05 5.47
CA GLY A 763 20.28 17.56 5.81
C GLY A 763 21.46 16.84 5.13
N LEU A 764 21.23 15.91 4.19
CA LEU A 764 22.29 15.06 3.66
C LEU A 764 23.36 15.81 2.88
N GLY A 765 22.97 16.55 1.84
CA GLY A 765 23.89 17.32 1.01
C GLY A 765 24.63 18.40 1.80
N TRP A 766 23.99 19.02 2.79
CA TRP A 766 24.61 20.05 3.64
C TRP A 766 25.68 19.49 4.59
N ARG A 767 25.65 18.19 4.92
CA ARG A 767 26.74 17.54 5.66
C ARG A 767 28.04 17.45 4.85
N VAL A 768 27.95 17.45 3.53
CA VAL A 768 29.09 17.35 2.61
C VAL A 768 29.52 18.71 2.08
N LEU A 769 28.57 19.58 1.73
CA LEU A 769 28.84 20.87 1.14
C LEU A 769 29.43 21.84 2.19
N LYS A 770 30.54 22.51 1.87
CA LYS A 770 31.15 23.48 2.80
C LYS A 770 30.36 24.79 2.79
N LYS A 771 30.26 25.44 3.95
CA LYS A 771 29.62 26.76 4.08
C LYS A 771 30.16 27.75 3.04
N GLY A 772 29.25 28.39 2.30
CA GLY A 772 29.57 29.38 1.26
C GLY A 772 29.78 28.81 -0.15
N GLN A 773 29.74 27.48 -0.35
CA GLN A 773 29.74 26.90 -1.69
C GLN A 773 28.36 26.97 -2.35
N SER A 774 28.34 26.95 -3.68
CA SER A 774 27.11 26.84 -4.48
C SER A 774 26.37 25.54 -4.17
N ASN A 775 25.05 25.60 -4.07
CA ASN A 775 24.19 24.41 -3.96
C ASN A 775 23.96 23.71 -5.31
N LYS A 776 24.43 24.30 -6.42
CA LYS A 776 24.53 23.67 -7.73
C LYS A 776 25.96 23.14 -7.93
N ILE A 777 26.10 21.86 -8.23
CA ILE A 777 27.37 21.20 -8.55
C ILE A 777 27.30 20.75 -10.01
N GLU A 778 28.32 21.13 -10.78
CA GLU A 778 28.38 20.90 -12.22
C GLU A 778 29.74 20.33 -12.59
N GLY A 779 29.73 19.46 -13.60
CA GLY A 779 30.93 18.82 -14.13
C GLY A 779 31.19 17.45 -13.52
N LYS A 780 31.66 16.55 -14.36
CA LYS A 780 31.78 15.12 -14.06
C LYS A 780 32.57 14.85 -12.77
N GLU A 781 33.79 15.40 -12.67
CA GLU A 781 34.67 15.19 -11.51
C GLU A 781 34.08 15.76 -10.21
N ALA A 782 33.48 16.96 -10.27
CA ALA A 782 32.91 17.60 -9.08
C ALA A 782 31.68 16.85 -8.57
N CYS A 783 30.82 16.39 -9.49
CA CYS A 783 29.64 15.59 -9.14
C CYS A 783 30.03 14.23 -8.57
N THR A 784 30.94 13.49 -9.21
CA THR A 784 31.35 12.15 -8.70
C THR A 784 32.11 12.25 -7.38
N ASP A 785 32.96 13.27 -7.17
CA ASP A 785 33.63 13.53 -5.89
C ASP A 785 32.63 13.87 -4.78
N PHE A 786 31.62 14.71 -5.08
CA PHE A 786 30.57 15.04 -4.11
C PHE A 786 29.73 13.80 -3.72
N LEU A 787 29.28 13.02 -4.70
CA LEU A 787 28.50 11.80 -4.44
C LEU A 787 29.33 10.75 -3.68
N GLY A 788 30.62 10.62 -3.97
CA GLY A 788 31.54 9.78 -3.20
C GLY A 788 31.59 10.19 -1.73
N LYS A 789 31.69 11.50 -1.43
CA LYS A 789 31.65 12.01 -0.05
C LYS A 789 30.31 11.78 0.63
N VAL A 790 29.19 11.86 -0.10
CA VAL A 790 27.86 11.52 0.43
C VAL A 790 27.83 10.03 0.84
N VAL A 791 28.35 9.14 -0.01
CA VAL A 791 28.49 7.71 0.30
C VAL A 791 29.33 7.50 1.55
N ASP A 792 30.46 8.19 1.68
CA ASP A 792 31.33 8.09 2.87
C ASP A 792 30.59 8.51 4.16
N VAL A 793 29.79 9.58 4.10
CA VAL A 793 28.94 10.01 5.23
C VAL A 793 27.93 8.92 5.61
N LEU A 794 27.21 8.37 4.62
CA LEU A 794 26.20 7.33 4.87
C LEU A 794 26.80 6.04 5.43
N LEU A 795 27.93 5.59 4.87
CA LEU A 795 28.64 4.40 5.36
C LEU A 795 29.16 4.61 6.79
N SER A 796 29.68 5.80 7.09
CA SER A 796 30.10 6.15 8.45
C SER A 796 28.93 6.08 9.42
N GLU A 797 27.75 6.62 9.06
CA GLU A 797 26.55 6.55 9.90
C GLU A 797 26.05 5.11 10.10
N ILE A 798 26.04 4.29 9.04
CA ILE A 798 25.70 2.87 9.14
C ILE A 798 26.64 2.17 10.11
N ILE A 799 27.96 2.38 9.98
CA ILE A 799 28.96 1.75 10.85
C ILE A 799 28.81 2.21 12.30
N GLU A 800 28.62 3.51 12.56
CA GLU A 800 28.42 4.03 13.91
C GLU A 800 27.15 3.48 14.56
N LEU A 801 26.05 3.34 13.82
CA LEU A 801 24.84 2.67 14.32
C LEU A 801 25.12 1.19 14.62
N LEU A 802 25.76 0.47 13.70
CA LEU A 802 26.06 -0.96 13.85
C LEU A 802 26.97 -1.27 15.05
N LYS A 803 27.88 -0.37 15.41
CA LYS A 803 28.73 -0.49 16.61
C LYS A 803 27.94 -0.55 17.92
N THR A 804 26.67 -0.15 17.92
CA THR A 804 25.81 -0.22 19.11
C THR A 804 25.13 -1.57 19.28
N PHE A 805 25.02 -2.36 18.21
CA PHE A 805 24.24 -3.60 18.20
C PHE A 805 25.09 -4.84 18.46
N ASP A 806 24.53 -5.81 19.18
CA ASP A 806 25.15 -7.13 19.36
C ASP A 806 25.31 -7.84 18.00
N ARG A 807 26.53 -8.33 17.72
CA ARG A 807 26.86 -8.94 16.43
C ARG A 807 25.98 -10.14 16.10
N ILE A 808 25.77 -11.06 17.04
CA ILE A 808 25.00 -12.28 16.77
C ILE A 808 23.54 -11.94 16.52
N SER A 809 22.95 -11.08 17.36
CA SER A 809 21.57 -10.63 17.20
C SER A 809 21.36 -9.91 15.88
N ALA A 810 22.26 -9.00 15.48
CA ALA A 810 22.17 -8.25 14.23
C ALA A 810 22.28 -9.18 13.01
N LEU A 811 23.30 -10.04 12.97
CA LEU A 811 23.52 -10.98 11.86
C LEU A 811 22.33 -11.94 11.70
N ARG A 812 21.79 -12.50 12.80
CA ARG A 812 20.61 -13.37 12.71
C ARG A 812 19.39 -12.66 12.14
N ARG A 813 19.14 -11.40 12.55
CA ARG A 813 17.99 -10.63 12.04
C ARG A 813 18.16 -10.30 10.56
N LEU A 814 19.37 -9.91 10.14
CA LEU A 814 19.67 -9.57 8.74
C LEU A 814 19.59 -10.78 7.82
N VAL A 815 20.18 -11.92 8.23
CA VAL A 815 20.10 -13.18 7.47
C VAL A 815 18.65 -13.68 7.40
N ALA A 816 17.89 -13.58 8.49
CA ALA A 816 16.46 -13.91 8.48
C ALA A 816 15.66 -13.01 7.54
N ASN A 817 15.99 -11.71 7.44
CA ASN A 817 15.34 -10.81 6.49
C ASN A 817 15.72 -11.14 5.03
N CYS A 818 16.96 -11.56 4.76
CA CYS A 818 17.37 -12.09 3.45
C CYS A 818 16.57 -13.34 3.05
N GLU A 819 16.48 -14.34 3.94
CA GLU A 819 15.71 -15.57 3.71
C GLU A 819 14.22 -15.28 3.54
N LYS A 820 13.67 -14.34 4.32
CA LYS A 820 12.29 -13.90 4.18
C LYS A 820 12.06 -13.26 2.81
N ALA A 821 12.95 -12.40 2.33
CA ALA A 821 12.85 -11.81 0.99
C ALA A 821 12.90 -12.88 -0.11
N ASN A 822 13.80 -13.86 0.00
CA ASN A 822 13.87 -14.99 -0.93
C ASN A 822 12.57 -15.82 -0.93
N THR A 823 11.98 -16.06 0.26
CA THR A 823 10.75 -16.85 0.41
C THR A 823 9.54 -16.12 -0.17
N GLU A 824 9.45 -14.80 -0.01
CA GLU A 824 8.40 -14.00 -0.64
C GLU A 824 8.54 -14.02 -2.18
N GLU A 825 9.76 -13.87 -2.70
CA GLU A 825 10.03 -14.00 -4.14
C GLU A 825 9.68 -15.39 -4.68
N ASP A 826 10.05 -16.46 -3.95
CA ASP A 826 9.72 -17.85 -4.29
C ASP A 826 8.21 -18.09 -4.31
N HIS A 827 7.48 -17.54 -3.33
CA HIS A 827 6.02 -17.67 -3.27
C HIS A 827 5.37 -17.15 -4.55
N TRP A 828 5.72 -15.92 -4.96
CA TRP A 828 5.19 -15.33 -6.18
C TRP A 828 5.57 -16.11 -7.44
N LYS A 829 6.81 -16.60 -7.54
CA LYS A 829 7.25 -17.43 -8.67
C LYS A 829 6.48 -18.74 -8.77
N ARG A 830 6.21 -19.39 -7.64
CA ARG A 830 5.52 -20.69 -7.57
C ARG A 830 4.03 -20.59 -7.82
N THR A 831 3.47 -19.38 -7.74
CA THR A 831 2.05 -19.11 -8.02
C THR A 831 1.84 -18.30 -9.30
N SER A 832 2.86 -18.09 -10.14
CA SER A 832 2.76 -17.22 -11.31
C SER A 832 1.65 -17.61 -12.29
N ALA A 833 1.48 -18.90 -12.59
CA ALA A 833 0.42 -19.35 -13.49
C ALA A 833 -0.97 -19.18 -12.87
N ALA A 834 -1.08 -19.34 -11.55
CA ALA A 834 -2.34 -19.11 -10.85
C ALA A 834 -2.76 -17.63 -10.86
N VAL A 835 -1.82 -16.72 -10.59
CA VAL A 835 -2.07 -15.26 -10.63
C VAL A 835 -2.43 -14.82 -12.04
N LEU A 836 -1.64 -15.22 -13.06
CA LEU A 836 -1.96 -14.95 -14.48
C LEU A 836 -3.29 -15.59 -14.89
N GLY A 837 -3.58 -16.79 -14.38
CA GLY A 837 -4.82 -17.50 -14.66
C GLY A 837 -6.04 -16.75 -14.13
N LEU A 838 -5.96 -16.19 -12.91
CA LEU A 838 -7.05 -15.47 -12.25
C LEU A 838 -7.25 -14.02 -12.74
N HIS A 839 -6.17 -13.36 -13.14
CA HIS A 839 -6.15 -11.90 -13.38
C HIS A 839 -5.66 -11.49 -14.78
N GLY A 840 -5.24 -12.44 -15.62
CA GLY A 840 -4.69 -12.16 -16.95
C GLY A 840 -3.28 -11.58 -16.92
N ASP A 841 -2.71 -11.40 -18.11
CA ASP A 841 -1.40 -10.78 -18.37
C ASP A 841 -1.52 -9.27 -18.67
N GLU A 842 -2.58 -8.63 -18.18
CA GLU A 842 -2.80 -7.20 -18.36
C GLU A 842 -1.73 -6.36 -17.63
N PRO A 843 -1.41 -5.14 -18.12
CA PRO A 843 -0.37 -4.29 -17.52
C PRO A 843 -0.53 -4.11 -16.01
N GLY A 844 -1.76 -3.95 -15.51
CA GLY A 844 -2.01 -3.80 -14.08
C GLY A 844 -1.59 -5.01 -13.24
N THR A 845 -1.73 -6.24 -13.75
CA THR A 845 -1.29 -7.46 -13.05
C THR A 845 0.24 -7.57 -13.06
N VAL A 846 0.85 -7.29 -14.22
CA VAL A 846 2.31 -7.32 -14.38
C VAL A 846 2.99 -6.26 -13.51
N ASP A 847 2.48 -5.03 -13.49
CA ASP A 847 3.02 -3.93 -12.70
C ASP A 847 3.00 -4.25 -11.19
N ARG A 848 1.94 -4.91 -10.70
CA ARG A 848 1.86 -5.37 -9.30
C ARG A 848 2.92 -6.41 -8.97
N TYR A 849 3.15 -7.38 -9.88
CA TYR A 849 4.23 -8.34 -9.72
C TYR A 849 5.60 -7.64 -9.71
N VAL A 850 5.83 -6.71 -10.64
CA VAL A 850 7.08 -5.92 -10.71
C VAL A 850 7.32 -5.13 -9.43
N GLU A 851 6.29 -4.48 -8.89
CA GLU A 851 6.34 -3.73 -7.63
C GLU A 851 6.78 -4.64 -6.47
N GLN A 852 6.16 -5.82 -6.33
CA GLN A 852 6.52 -6.76 -5.26
C GLN A 852 7.94 -7.33 -5.43
N MET A 853 8.32 -7.75 -6.64
CA MET A 853 9.67 -8.26 -6.89
C MET A 853 10.74 -7.20 -6.62
N SER A 854 10.49 -5.96 -7.02
CA SER A 854 11.40 -4.83 -6.77
C SER A 854 11.55 -4.56 -5.26
N LYS A 855 10.45 -4.61 -4.51
CA LYS A 855 10.45 -4.50 -3.04
C LYS A 855 11.29 -5.60 -2.38
N PHE A 856 11.13 -6.85 -2.80
CA PHE A 856 11.88 -7.97 -2.23
C PHE A 856 13.36 -7.89 -2.58
N ALA A 857 13.68 -7.57 -3.84
CA ALA A 857 15.06 -7.38 -4.29
C ALA A 857 15.77 -6.26 -3.52
N GLY A 858 15.11 -5.10 -3.36
CA GLY A 858 15.67 -3.97 -2.60
C GLY A 858 15.96 -4.33 -1.14
N ALA A 859 15.01 -4.96 -0.46
CA ALA A 859 15.17 -5.42 0.92
C ALA A 859 16.31 -6.43 1.06
N ASN A 860 16.40 -7.39 0.13
CA ASN A 860 17.41 -8.43 0.11
C ASN A 860 18.82 -7.86 -0.11
N ILE A 861 18.99 -7.02 -1.13
CA ILE A 861 20.29 -6.38 -1.44
C ILE A 861 20.78 -5.55 -0.24
N ALA A 862 19.91 -4.71 0.33
CA ALA A 862 20.26 -3.90 1.50
C ALA A 862 20.64 -4.78 2.71
N SER A 863 19.89 -5.85 2.98
CA SER A 863 20.15 -6.77 4.09
C SER A 863 21.47 -7.54 3.91
N ARG A 864 21.84 -7.91 2.68
CA ARG A 864 23.13 -8.56 2.37
C ARG A 864 24.30 -7.62 2.64
N ILE A 865 24.21 -6.38 2.17
CA ILE A 865 25.24 -5.35 2.42
C ILE A 865 25.39 -5.11 3.92
N LEU A 866 24.28 -4.95 4.64
CA LEU A 866 24.31 -4.77 6.09
C LEU A 866 24.87 -5.99 6.81
N THR A 867 24.59 -7.22 6.36
CA THR A 867 25.21 -8.45 6.90
C THR A 867 26.74 -8.37 6.78
N GLU A 868 27.24 -7.98 5.60
CA GLU A 868 28.68 -7.84 5.34
C GLU A 868 29.34 -6.80 6.27
N ILE A 869 28.70 -5.63 6.46
CA ILE A 869 29.20 -4.57 7.34
C ILE A 869 29.11 -4.99 8.82
N SER A 870 27.97 -5.52 9.24
CA SER A 870 27.68 -5.92 10.63
C SER A 870 28.65 -6.99 11.14
N LEU A 871 29.05 -7.92 10.27
CA LEU A 871 30.04 -8.96 10.60
C LEU A 871 31.37 -8.37 11.10
N CYS A 872 31.71 -7.17 10.65
CA CYS A 872 32.95 -6.47 11.00
C CYS A 872 32.71 -5.37 12.05
N ALA A 873 31.60 -4.62 11.94
CA ALA A 873 31.35 -3.41 12.70
C ALA A 873 30.67 -3.64 14.06
N CYS A 874 29.75 -4.61 14.16
CA CYS A 874 29.06 -4.90 15.41
C CYS A 874 30.03 -5.46 16.46
N PRO A 875 29.99 -5.03 17.72
CA PRO A 875 30.77 -5.65 18.80
C PRO A 875 30.31 -7.08 19.12
N THR A 876 31.24 -7.91 19.59
CA THR A 876 30.96 -9.27 20.08
C THR A 876 30.46 -9.31 21.52
N GLU A 877 30.62 -8.22 22.28
CA GLU A 877 30.19 -8.09 23.68
C GLU A 877 29.61 -6.68 23.92
N GLY A 878 28.66 -6.56 24.84
CA GLY A 878 28.12 -5.27 25.29
C GLY A 878 27.20 -4.53 24.30
N GLY A 879 26.85 -5.13 23.16
CA GLY A 879 25.89 -4.58 22.22
C GLY A 879 24.43 -4.84 22.63
N ILE A 880 23.51 -4.01 22.13
CA ILE A 880 22.06 -4.20 22.32
C ILE A 880 21.43 -4.96 21.15
N PRO A 881 20.29 -5.65 21.35
CA PRO A 881 19.57 -6.31 20.26
C PRO A 881 19.03 -5.31 19.22
N LEU A 882 19.18 -5.67 17.94
CA LEU A 882 18.68 -4.91 16.79
C LEU A 882 17.16 -5.09 16.65
N SER A 883 16.42 -3.97 16.66
CA SER A 883 14.97 -3.92 16.50
C SER A 883 14.55 -3.79 15.02
N ASP A 884 13.27 -4.03 14.70
CA ASP A 884 12.73 -3.86 13.34
C ASP A 884 12.71 -2.40 12.87
N ILE A 885 12.42 -1.45 13.77
CA ILE A 885 12.48 0.00 13.49
C ILE A 885 13.91 0.42 13.14
N GLU A 886 14.90 -0.07 13.89
CA GLU A 886 16.31 0.20 13.62
C GLU A 886 16.77 -0.47 12.32
N LEU A 887 16.34 -1.70 12.08
CA LEU A 887 16.63 -2.43 10.84
C LEU A 887 16.04 -1.73 9.62
N SER A 888 14.81 -1.24 9.69
CA SER A 888 14.15 -0.45 8.63
C SER A 888 15.01 0.76 8.22
N LYS A 889 15.50 1.51 9.22
CA LYS A 889 16.37 2.67 9.03
C LYS A 889 17.74 2.33 8.45
N LEU A 890 18.29 1.17 8.81
CA LEU A 890 19.55 0.67 8.23
C LEU A 890 19.35 0.21 6.78
N ILE A 891 18.25 -0.48 6.48
CA ILE A 891 17.90 -0.96 5.13
C ILE A 891 17.79 0.21 4.16
N VAL A 892 17.06 1.26 4.55
CA VAL A 892 16.94 2.48 3.76
C VAL A 892 18.31 3.12 3.47
N ARG A 893 19.16 3.27 4.49
CA ARG A 893 20.51 3.84 4.30
C ARG A 893 21.36 2.99 3.37
N ALA A 894 21.34 1.67 3.53
CA ALA A 894 22.09 0.75 2.67
C ALA A 894 21.58 0.79 1.22
N ALA A 895 20.26 0.84 1.02
CA ALA A 895 19.65 1.01 -0.30
C ALA A 895 20.05 2.35 -0.93
N PHE A 896 20.09 3.43 -0.14
CA PHE A 896 20.49 4.73 -0.64
C PHE A 896 21.99 4.80 -1.00
N VAL A 897 22.87 4.12 -0.25
CA VAL A 897 24.29 3.95 -0.64
C VAL A 897 24.39 3.26 -2.01
N VAL A 898 23.57 2.22 -2.25
CA VAL A 898 23.53 1.54 -3.55
C VAL A 898 23.07 2.49 -4.66
N GLY A 899 22.00 3.26 -4.40
CA GLY A 899 21.46 4.25 -5.34
C GLY A 899 22.45 5.34 -5.71
N ILE A 900 23.08 5.99 -4.72
CA ILE A 900 24.06 7.07 -4.97
C ILE A 900 25.31 6.55 -5.67
N GLY A 901 25.81 5.37 -5.29
CA GLY A 901 26.91 4.72 -6.01
C GLY A 901 26.57 4.46 -7.49
N GLY A 902 25.35 3.99 -7.76
CA GLY A 902 24.81 3.81 -9.10
C GLY A 902 24.74 5.10 -9.91
N LEU A 903 24.23 6.18 -9.33
CA LEU A 903 24.14 7.50 -9.98
C LEU A 903 25.53 8.09 -10.25
N SER A 904 26.47 7.92 -9.33
CA SER A 904 27.86 8.33 -9.53
C SER A 904 28.49 7.60 -10.72
N ASP A 905 28.27 6.28 -10.83
CA ASP A 905 28.74 5.50 -11.98
C ASP A 905 28.03 5.94 -13.28
N ALA A 906 26.73 6.25 -13.24
CA ALA A 906 26.00 6.74 -14.40
C ALA A 906 26.59 8.06 -14.95
N ILE A 907 26.97 8.99 -14.06
CA ILE A 907 27.71 10.21 -14.44
C ILE A 907 29.11 9.86 -14.97
N TYR A 908 29.80 8.92 -14.31
CA TYR A 908 31.12 8.47 -14.74
C TYR A 908 31.12 7.86 -16.15
N TYR A 909 30.08 7.13 -16.53
CA TYR A 909 29.92 6.56 -17.87
C TYR A 909 29.23 7.50 -18.87
N ASN A 910 28.94 8.75 -18.48
CA ASN A 910 28.23 9.77 -19.26
C ASN A 910 26.79 9.37 -19.66
N ALA A 911 26.17 8.46 -18.92
CA ALA A 911 24.76 8.11 -19.09
C ALA A 911 23.81 9.13 -18.44
N LEU A 912 24.28 9.80 -17.38
CA LEU A 912 23.55 10.86 -16.68
C LEU A 912 24.29 12.20 -16.82
N ALA A 913 23.54 13.29 -16.97
CA ALA A 913 24.11 14.63 -17.03
C ALA A 913 24.85 14.96 -15.71
N PRO A 914 26.05 15.53 -15.76
CA PRO A 914 26.86 15.82 -14.58
C PRO A 914 26.40 17.12 -13.88
N GLU A 915 25.11 17.21 -13.56
CA GLU A 915 24.49 18.35 -12.88
C GLU A 915 23.64 17.85 -11.71
N LEU A 916 23.89 18.37 -10.51
CA LEU A 916 23.05 18.09 -9.33
C LEU A 916 22.80 19.36 -8.53
N THR A 917 21.65 19.42 -7.86
CA THR A 917 21.26 20.55 -7.01
C THR A 917 20.93 20.05 -5.61
N ILE A 918 21.44 20.71 -4.59
CA ILE A 918 21.09 20.46 -3.19
C ILE A 918 19.87 21.32 -2.84
N SER A 919 18.79 20.67 -2.40
CA SER A 919 17.59 21.35 -1.95
C SER A 919 17.86 22.17 -0.67
N PRO A 920 17.03 23.15 -0.34
CA PRO A 920 17.13 23.92 0.91
C PRO A 920 17.23 23.08 2.19
N LEU A 921 16.63 21.88 2.21
CA LEU A 921 16.74 20.93 3.31
C LEU A 921 17.79 19.83 3.09
N GLY A 922 18.66 19.95 2.10
CA GLY A 922 19.81 19.06 1.94
C GLY A 922 19.53 17.78 1.15
N ASP A 923 18.32 17.55 0.66
CA ASP A 923 18.08 16.46 -0.29
C ASP A 923 18.80 16.70 -1.63
N LEU A 924 19.17 15.63 -2.30
CA LEU A 924 19.91 15.64 -3.57
C LEU A 924 18.93 15.56 -4.74
N LEU A 925 18.82 16.66 -5.49
CA LEU A 925 17.92 16.76 -6.65
C LEU A 925 18.69 16.44 -7.93
N PHE A 926 18.29 15.35 -8.59
CA PHE A 926 18.79 14.92 -9.90
C PHE A 926 17.72 15.08 -10.97
N ARG A 927 18.14 15.35 -12.20
CA ARG A 927 17.30 15.13 -13.39
C ARG A 927 17.55 13.72 -13.88
N ASP A 928 16.79 12.76 -13.36
CA ASP A 928 17.02 11.35 -13.63
C ASP A 928 16.35 10.86 -14.93
N GLU A 929 16.65 11.54 -16.04
CA GLU A 929 16.13 11.17 -17.37
C GLU A 929 16.60 9.77 -17.78
N PHE A 930 17.81 9.38 -17.36
CA PHE A 930 18.38 8.05 -17.59
C PHE A 930 17.62 6.96 -16.85
N GLY A 931 17.30 7.19 -15.57
CA GLY A 931 16.44 6.32 -14.78
C GLY A 931 15.09 6.08 -15.42
N GLN A 932 14.37 7.17 -15.66
CA GLN A 932 13.00 7.17 -16.16
C GLN A 932 12.88 6.63 -17.59
N SER A 933 13.86 6.92 -18.46
CA SER A 933 13.79 6.56 -19.88
C SER A 933 14.44 5.22 -20.21
N VAL A 934 15.36 4.73 -19.38
CA VAL A 934 16.17 3.53 -19.68
C VAL A 934 16.11 2.50 -18.56
N VAL A 935 16.50 2.86 -17.34
CA VAL A 935 16.67 1.88 -16.24
C VAL A 935 15.33 1.26 -15.83
N GLU A 936 14.35 2.09 -15.49
CA GLU A 936 13.05 1.62 -14.99
C GLU A 936 12.28 0.81 -16.05
N PRO A 937 12.15 1.27 -17.32
CA PRO A 937 11.44 0.50 -18.33
C PRO A 937 12.12 -0.83 -18.67
N MET A 938 13.45 -0.88 -18.68
CA MET A 938 14.22 -2.09 -18.96
C MET A 938 14.02 -3.14 -17.86
N LEU A 939 14.20 -2.75 -16.60
CA LEU A 939 14.03 -3.67 -15.47
C LEU A 939 12.57 -4.11 -15.30
N THR A 940 11.61 -3.20 -15.51
CA THR A 940 10.17 -3.52 -15.48
C THR A 940 9.83 -4.56 -16.54
N ARG A 941 10.30 -4.38 -17.78
CA ARG A 941 10.06 -5.35 -18.86
C ARG A 941 10.69 -6.70 -18.56
N GLU A 942 11.93 -6.75 -18.10
CA GLU A 942 12.62 -8.00 -17.79
C GLU A 942 11.94 -8.76 -16.64
N ILE A 943 11.59 -8.06 -15.55
CA ILE A 943 10.88 -8.67 -14.42
C ILE A 943 9.50 -9.17 -14.85
N GLY A 944 8.77 -8.39 -15.66
CA GLY A 944 7.49 -8.79 -16.24
C GLY A 944 7.59 -10.00 -17.18
N ASN A 945 8.61 -10.04 -18.05
CA ASN A 945 8.84 -11.20 -18.92
C ASN A 945 9.13 -12.47 -18.12
N ARG A 946 9.86 -12.37 -17.01
CA ARG A 946 10.10 -13.50 -16.10
C ARG A 946 8.83 -14.00 -15.44
N PHE A 947 7.88 -13.11 -15.11
CA PHE A 947 6.59 -13.51 -14.56
C PHE A 947 5.87 -14.51 -15.48
N ILE A 948 5.79 -14.15 -16.77
CA ILE A 948 5.14 -14.96 -17.81
C ILE A 948 5.94 -16.23 -18.08
N THR A 949 7.27 -16.11 -18.19
CA THR A 949 8.15 -17.24 -18.53
C THR A 949 8.26 -18.27 -17.41
N ASN A 950 8.11 -17.86 -16.15
CA ASN A 950 8.10 -18.77 -15.00
C ASN A 950 6.76 -19.49 -14.81
N ALA A 951 5.67 -18.99 -15.38
CA ALA A 951 4.34 -19.56 -15.17
C ALA A 951 4.26 -21.07 -15.51
N PRO A 952 4.78 -21.56 -16.65
CA PRO A 952 4.75 -22.99 -16.96
C PRO A 952 5.49 -23.88 -15.95
N LEU A 953 6.49 -23.34 -15.22
CA LEU A 953 7.27 -24.09 -14.23
C LEU A 953 6.47 -24.40 -12.96
N GLN A 954 5.37 -23.69 -12.70
CA GLN A 954 4.49 -23.94 -11.56
C GLN A 954 3.98 -25.39 -11.52
N ARG A 955 3.77 -26.03 -12.68
CA ARG A 955 3.25 -27.40 -12.76
C ARG A 955 4.15 -28.41 -12.02
N GLY A 956 5.47 -28.19 -12.03
CA GLY A 956 6.43 -29.04 -11.31
C GLY A 956 6.25 -29.04 -9.79
N ASN A 957 5.66 -27.99 -9.20
CA ASN A 957 5.41 -27.93 -7.75
C ASN A 957 4.38 -28.96 -7.26
N TYR A 958 3.59 -29.52 -8.17
CA TYR A 958 2.58 -30.55 -7.91
C TYR A 958 3.09 -31.97 -8.16
N GLU A 959 4.32 -32.11 -8.65
CA GLU A 959 4.96 -33.39 -8.89
C GLU A 959 5.88 -33.73 -7.71
N ASN A 960 6.10 -35.02 -7.46
CA ASN A 960 7.09 -35.44 -6.48
C ASN A 960 8.48 -34.91 -6.88
N PRO A 961 9.30 -34.44 -5.93
CA PRO A 961 10.62 -33.92 -6.23
C PRO A 961 11.47 -34.99 -6.95
N GLN A 962 12.04 -34.63 -8.10
CA GLN A 962 12.91 -35.53 -8.86
C GLN A 962 14.31 -35.57 -8.23
N ILE A 963 14.67 -36.72 -7.64
CA ILE A 963 16.01 -36.92 -7.07
C ILE A 963 16.96 -37.38 -8.17
N VAL A 964 17.85 -36.50 -8.63
CA VAL A 964 18.91 -36.86 -9.58
C VAL A 964 20.09 -37.47 -8.80
N PRO A 965 20.49 -38.73 -9.05
CA PRO A 965 21.48 -39.42 -8.20
C PRO A 965 22.92 -38.87 -8.31
N GLN A 966 23.32 -38.35 -9.47
CA GLN A 966 24.68 -37.86 -9.73
C GLN A 966 24.68 -36.72 -10.77
N THR A 967 25.65 -35.81 -10.66
CA THR A 967 25.80 -34.67 -11.57
C THR A 967 26.36 -35.05 -12.96
N LYS A 968 26.88 -36.28 -13.08
CA LYS A 968 27.56 -36.81 -14.27
C LYS A 968 26.62 -36.91 -15.49
N GLY A 969 26.97 -36.24 -16.59
CA GLY A 969 26.21 -36.23 -17.85
C GLY A 969 25.42 -34.95 -18.15
N HIS A 970 25.34 -34.00 -17.21
CA HIS A 970 24.63 -32.71 -17.40
C HIS A 970 25.58 -31.55 -17.75
N MET A 971 26.87 -31.66 -17.42
CA MET A 971 27.92 -30.68 -17.73
C MET A 971 29.12 -31.39 -18.39
N SER A 972 29.94 -30.64 -19.13
CA SER A 972 31.12 -31.21 -19.81
C SER A 972 32.20 -31.63 -18.82
N ASP A 973 32.87 -32.76 -19.09
CA ASP A 973 34.00 -33.24 -18.26
C ASP A 973 35.14 -32.21 -18.18
N GLU A 974 35.31 -31.40 -19.22
CA GLU A 974 36.26 -30.29 -19.24
C GLU A 974 35.97 -29.28 -18.12
N PHE A 975 34.73 -28.80 -18.02
CA PHE A 975 34.33 -27.85 -16.98
C PHE A 975 34.46 -28.46 -15.58
N LEU A 976 34.00 -29.70 -15.39
CA LEU A 976 34.04 -30.37 -14.08
C LEU A 976 35.48 -30.50 -13.55
N ASN A 977 36.44 -30.80 -14.42
CA ASN A 977 37.86 -30.85 -14.04
C ASN A 977 38.40 -29.46 -13.66
N ILE A 978 38.07 -28.43 -14.45
CA ILE A 978 38.50 -27.04 -14.18
C ILE A 978 37.88 -26.52 -12.88
N TRP A 979 36.60 -26.83 -12.63
CA TRP A 979 35.91 -26.52 -11.38
C TRP A 979 36.64 -27.11 -10.17
N LYS A 980 37.00 -28.40 -10.22
CA LYS A 980 37.72 -29.06 -9.12
C LYS A 980 39.08 -28.40 -8.85
N ILE A 981 39.78 -27.93 -9.88
CA ILE A 981 41.04 -27.19 -9.75
C ILE A 981 40.81 -25.81 -9.11
N GLU A 982 39.78 -25.08 -9.54
CA GLU A 982 39.46 -23.74 -9.03
C GLU A 982 38.97 -23.77 -7.58
N MET A 983 38.05 -24.69 -7.25
CA MET A 983 37.33 -24.71 -5.98
C MET A 983 37.97 -25.62 -4.93
N GLY A 984 38.73 -26.64 -5.34
CA GLY A 984 39.35 -27.62 -4.45
C GLY A 984 38.42 -28.77 -4.02
N PHE A 985 37.22 -28.85 -4.58
CA PHE A 985 36.23 -29.91 -4.38
C PHE A 985 35.41 -30.09 -5.66
N ASP A 986 34.81 -31.25 -5.86
CA ASP A 986 33.87 -31.47 -6.98
C ASP A 986 32.40 -31.17 -6.62
N LEU A 987 31.52 -31.21 -7.62
CA LEU A 987 30.11 -30.86 -7.45
C LEU A 987 29.35 -31.86 -6.57
N ASP A 988 29.73 -33.15 -6.60
CA ASP A 988 29.07 -34.16 -5.78
C ASP A 988 29.49 -33.98 -4.30
N GLU A 989 30.77 -33.70 -4.02
CA GLU A 989 31.25 -33.33 -2.67
C GLU A 989 30.50 -32.08 -2.13
N ALA A 990 30.41 -31.02 -2.94
CA ALA A 990 29.68 -29.81 -2.56
C ALA A 990 28.19 -30.08 -2.29
N ARG A 991 27.55 -30.89 -3.13
CA ARG A 991 26.12 -31.24 -2.97
C ARG A 991 25.90 -31.96 -1.65
N ASN A 992 26.68 -33.01 -1.36
CA ASN A 992 26.56 -33.76 -0.11
C ASN A 992 26.78 -32.85 1.12
N ILE A 993 27.74 -31.90 1.07
CA ILE A 993 27.95 -30.93 2.17
C ILE A 993 26.68 -30.10 2.42
N ILE A 994 26.09 -29.53 1.37
CA ILE A 994 24.92 -28.66 1.54
C ILE A 994 23.69 -29.50 1.95
N ASP A 995 23.53 -30.71 1.41
CA ASP A 995 22.43 -31.63 1.76
C ASP A 995 22.47 -31.96 3.28
N GLU A 996 23.65 -32.28 3.84
CA GLU A 996 23.79 -32.55 5.29
C GLU A 996 23.45 -31.31 6.17
N LEU A 997 23.74 -30.10 5.68
CA LEU A 997 23.38 -28.86 6.37
C LEU A 997 21.88 -28.56 6.29
N GLU A 998 21.25 -28.84 5.15
CA GLU A 998 19.80 -28.75 4.96
C GLU A 998 19.08 -29.78 5.84
N ASP A 999 19.53 -31.03 5.85
CA ASP A 999 18.99 -32.11 6.69
C ASP A 999 19.08 -31.76 8.18
N LYS A 1000 20.21 -31.19 8.62
CA LYS A 1000 20.32 -30.65 9.99
C LYS A 1000 19.26 -29.58 10.26
N GLY A 1001 19.10 -28.60 9.37
CA GLY A 1001 18.11 -27.53 9.55
C GLY A 1001 16.67 -28.05 9.59
N ILE A 1002 16.35 -29.07 8.78
CA ILE A 1002 15.04 -29.73 8.78
C ILE A 1002 14.83 -30.47 10.10
N ASN A 1003 15.80 -31.27 10.55
CA ASN A 1003 15.72 -32.04 11.79
C ASN A 1003 15.60 -31.15 13.03
N ASP A 1004 16.29 -30.00 13.05
CA ASP A 1004 16.24 -29.03 14.14
C ASP A 1004 15.03 -28.06 14.05
N HIS A 1005 14.26 -28.13 12.96
CA HIS A 1005 13.21 -27.16 12.61
C HIS A 1005 13.70 -25.71 12.65
N ALA A 1006 14.77 -25.43 11.89
CA ALA A 1006 15.44 -24.13 11.87
C ALA A 1006 15.93 -23.75 10.46
N ALA A 1007 15.44 -22.62 9.93
CA ALA A 1007 15.96 -22.05 8.68
C ALA A 1007 17.38 -21.49 8.81
N ILE A 1008 17.80 -21.14 10.02
CA ILE A 1008 19.11 -20.56 10.34
C ILE A 1008 19.60 -21.15 11.66
N PHE A 1009 20.81 -21.66 11.67
CA PHE A 1009 21.43 -22.20 12.88
C PHE A 1009 22.87 -21.75 13.05
N MET A 1010 23.41 -21.98 14.26
CA MET A 1010 24.79 -21.67 14.60
C MET A 1010 25.50 -22.91 15.10
N ILE A 1011 26.71 -23.15 14.61
CA ILE A 1011 27.55 -24.29 15.02
C ILE A 1011 29.01 -23.87 15.08
N LYS A 1012 29.83 -24.59 15.86
CA LYS A 1012 31.28 -24.39 15.84
C LYS A 1012 31.92 -25.02 14.60
N LYS A 1013 33.07 -24.50 14.16
CA LYS A 1013 33.80 -25.03 12.99
C LYS A 1013 34.11 -26.53 13.13
N ARG A 1014 34.50 -27.00 14.32
CA ARG A 1014 34.71 -28.43 14.58
C ARG A 1014 33.43 -29.27 14.42
N GLU A 1015 32.28 -28.72 14.78
CA GLU A 1015 30.98 -29.39 14.67
C GLU A 1015 30.52 -29.43 13.21
N TYR A 1016 30.78 -28.38 12.44
CA TYR A 1016 30.60 -28.38 10.99
C TYR A 1016 31.40 -29.50 10.33
N LEU A 1017 32.69 -29.64 10.65
CA LEU A 1017 33.52 -30.70 10.07
C LEU A 1017 33.00 -32.08 10.47
N ALA A 1018 32.61 -32.27 11.73
CA ALA A 1018 32.05 -33.53 12.20
C ALA A 1018 30.71 -33.88 11.53
N LEU A 1019 29.91 -32.88 11.14
CA LEU A 1019 28.62 -33.06 10.48
C LEU A 1019 28.78 -33.46 9.02
N VAL A 1020 29.65 -32.77 8.27
CA VAL A 1020 29.69 -32.91 6.79
C VAL A 1020 30.71 -33.94 6.30
N CYS A 1021 31.68 -34.33 7.12
CA CYS A 1021 32.67 -35.33 6.74
C CYS A 1021 32.07 -36.73 6.76
N SER A 1022 32.22 -37.46 5.66
CA SER A 1022 31.69 -38.82 5.48
C SER A 1022 32.55 -39.61 4.50
N ASP A 1023 32.17 -40.86 4.18
CA ASP A 1023 32.81 -41.63 3.11
C ASP A 1023 32.71 -40.94 1.72
N LYS A 1024 31.78 -39.98 1.56
CA LYS A 1024 31.56 -39.21 0.32
C LYS A 1024 32.25 -37.84 0.32
N VAL A 1025 32.62 -37.32 1.49
CA VAL A 1025 33.17 -35.97 1.64
C VAL A 1025 34.40 -36.05 2.54
N HIS A 1026 35.57 -35.89 1.92
CA HIS A 1026 36.82 -35.83 2.66
C HIS A 1026 36.97 -34.51 3.42
N GLU A 1027 37.69 -34.55 4.55
CA GLU A 1027 37.89 -33.38 5.40
C GLU A 1027 38.57 -32.21 4.67
N ASP A 1028 39.51 -32.48 3.75
CA ASP A 1028 40.16 -31.43 2.94
C ASP A 1028 39.13 -30.72 2.04
N ALA A 1029 38.25 -31.46 1.37
CA ALA A 1029 37.16 -30.91 0.55
C ALA A 1029 36.19 -30.09 1.42
N ALA A 1030 35.79 -30.58 2.60
CA ALA A 1030 34.93 -29.86 3.54
C ALA A 1030 35.55 -28.52 3.99
N ARG A 1031 36.87 -28.50 4.23
CA ARG A 1031 37.62 -27.27 4.57
C ARG A 1031 37.69 -26.31 3.39
N LYS A 1032 37.97 -26.80 2.18
CA LYS A 1032 37.99 -25.99 0.95
C LYS A 1032 36.63 -25.38 0.63
N PHE A 1033 35.56 -26.16 0.80
CA PHE A 1033 34.19 -25.67 0.66
C PHE A 1033 33.90 -24.54 1.65
N LEU A 1034 34.23 -24.76 2.92
CA LEU A 1034 34.05 -23.75 3.96
C LEU A 1034 34.85 -22.47 3.63
N ASP A 1035 36.12 -22.58 3.23
CA ASP A 1035 36.95 -21.44 2.85
C ASP A 1035 36.40 -20.67 1.63
N GLN A 1036 35.79 -21.37 0.68
CA GLN A 1036 35.25 -20.77 -0.54
C GLN A 1036 33.92 -20.05 -0.29
N PHE A 1037 33.03 -20.63 0.52
CA PHE A 1037 31.68 -20.13 0.78
C PHE A 1037 31.50 -19.41 2.12
N SER A 1038 32.58 -19.16 2.87
CA SER A 1038 32.53 -18.37 4.10
C SER A 1038 32.97 -16.92 3.93
N LEU A 1039 32.27 -16.02 4.59
CA LEU A 1039 32.62 -14.62 4.81
C LEU A 1039 33.14 -14.48 6.25
N SER A 1040 34.40 -14.07 6.39
CA SER A 1040 35.04 -13.92 7.71
C SER A 1040 34.96 -12.50 8.23
N THR A 1041 34.80 -12.37 9.55
CA THR A 1041 35.01 -11.09 10.24
C THR A 1041 36.41 -10.54 9.97
N ARG A 1042 36.52 -9.21 9.94
CA ARG A 1042 37.79 -8.48 9.75
C ARG A 1042 37.78 -7.18 10.56
N PRO A 1043 38.94 -6.61 10.92
CA PRO A 1043 39.00 -5.41 11.76
C PRO A 1043 38.29 -4.18 11.17
N TYR A 1044 38.27 -4.08 9.83
CA TYR A 1044 37.68 -2.95 9.11
C TYR A 1044 36.96 -3.46 7.87
N TRP A 1045 35.66 -3.16 7.74
CA TRP A 1045 34.89 -3.58 6.58
C TRP A 1045 35.35 -2.87 5.29
N ASP A 1046 35.66 -1.58 5.37
CA ASP A 1046 36.06 -0.71 4.26
C ASP A 1046 37.48 -0.99 3.74
N LYS A 1047 38.21 -1.93 4.35
CA LYS A 1047 39.52 -2.38 3.89
C LYS A 1047 39.44 -3.82 3.38
N PRO A 1048 39.64 -4.07 2.07
CA PRO A 1048 39.62 -5.43 1.55
C PRO A 1048 40.81 -6.23 2.10
N PRO A 1049 40.62 -7.51 2.48
CA PRO A 1049 41.71 -8.39 2.87
C PRO A 1049 42.67 -8.67 1.70
N LYS A 1050 43.88 -9.16 2.02
CA LYS A 1050 44.91 -9.47 1.02
C LYS A 1050 44.37 -10.43 -0.06
N GLY A 1051 44.62 -10.11 -1.32
CA GLY A 1051 44.13 -10.86 -2.49
C GLY A 1051 42.80 -10.33 -3.05
N PHE A 1052 42.16 -9.39 -2.36
CA PHE A 1052 40.95 -8.70 -2.80
C PHE A 1052 41.26 -7.22 -3.09
N SER A 1053 40.36 -6.58 -3.82
CA SER A 1053 40.47 -5.21 -4.31
C SER A 1053 39.28 -4.37 -3.84
N GLY A 1054 39.33 -3.05 -4.01
CA GLY A 1054 38.22 -2.16 -3.62
C GLY A 1054 36.88 -2.56 -4.26
N LYS A 1055 36.88 -2.98 -5.53
CA LYS A 1055 35.65 -3.43 -6.23
C LYS A 1055 34.94 -4.60 -5.55
N ASP A 1056 35.66 -5.40 -4.76
CA ASP A 1056 35.10 -6.55 -4.05
C ASP A 1056 34.24 -6.15 -2.84
N ILE A 1057 34.30 -4.88 -2.39
CA ILE A 1057 33.56 -4.38 -1.23
C ILE A 1057 32.58 -3.25 -1.55
N TYR A 1058 32.60 -2.67 -2.77
CA TYR A 1058 31.70 -1.57 -3.16
C TYR A 1058 30.21 -2.01 -3.19
N PRO A 1059 29.34 -1.51 -2.29
CA PRO A 1059 27.99 -2.07 -2.12
C PRO A 1059 27.11 -2.07 -3.37
N TRP A 1060 27.29 -1.11 -4.29
CA TRP A 1060 26.50 -0.98 -5.52
C TRP A 1060 26.96 -1.87 -6.67
N ARG A 1061 28.03 -2.67 -6.49
CA ARG A 1061 28.49 -3.62 -7.51
C ARG A 1061 27.96 -5.02 -7.25
N PHE A 1062 27.49 -5.68 -8.31
CA PHE A 1062 27.20 -7.12 -8.31
C PHE A 1062 28.46 -7.93 -8.65
N GLY A 1063 28.40 -9.25 -8.47
CA GLY A 1063 29.52 -10.15 -8.76
C GLY A 1063 30.71 -10.01 -7.82
N ARG A 1064 30.53 -9.41 -6.64
CA ARG A 1064 31.58 -9.19 -5.64
C ARG A 1064 32.05 -10.51 -5.03
N ARG A 1065 33.38 -10.69 -4.90
CA ARG A 1065 33.97 -11.87 -4.25
C ARG A 1065 33.82 -11.87 -2.72
N LEU A 1066 33.59 -10.70 -2.11
CA LEU A 1066 33.35 -10.54 -0.67
C LEU A 1066 31.91 -10.09 -0.43
N SER A 1067 30.96 -10.90 -0.88
CA SER A 1067 29.54 -10.66 -0.65
C SER A 1067 28.88 -11.86 0.01
N PHE A 1068 27.85 -11.61 0.83
CA PHE A 1068 27.02 -12.68 1.39
C PHE A 1068 26.38 -13.55 0.30
N ALA A 1069 26.12 -13.00 -0.90
CA ALA A 1069 25.58 -13.76 -2.02
C ALA A 1069 26.55 -14.83 -2.56
N THR A 1070 27.86 -14.62 -2.47
CA THR A 1070 28.89 -15.56 -2.92
C THR A 1070 29.52 -16.34 -1.77
N ARG A 1071 29.36 -15.84 -0.54
CA ARG A 1071 29.92 -16.38 0.71
C ARG A 1071 28.88 -16.38 1.84
N PRO A 1072 27.86 -17.25 1.76
CA PRO A 1072 26.70 -17.22 2.66
C PRO A 1072 26.93 -17.83 4.05
N ILE A 1073 28.07 -18.46 4.31
CA ILE A 1073 28.45 -18.91 5.66
C ILE A 1073 29.16 -17.77 6.39
N LEU A 1074 28.70 -17.37 7.58
CA LEU A 1074 29.34 -16.28 8.32
C LEU A 1074 30.25 -16.84 9.41
N ILE A 1075 31.53 -16.45 9.41
CA ILE A 1075 32.49 -16.73 10.49
C ILE A 1075 32.53 -15.52 11.42
N VAL A 1076 31.91 -15.66 12.60
CA VAL A 1076 31.54 -14.54 13.50
C VAL A 1076 32.73 -13.95 14.27
N ASP A 1077 33.72 -14.79 14.58
CA ASP A 1077 34.90 -14.46 15.37
C ASP A 1077 36.17 -15.05 14.74
N ASP A 1078 37.34 -14.61 15.21
CA ASP A 1078 38.66 -15.00 14.70
C ASP A 1078 39.37 -16.06 15.57
N SER A 1079 38.62 -16.78 16.43
CA SER A 1079 39.19 -17.88 17.23
C SER A 1079 39.53 -19.10 16.38
N ASP A 1080 40.30 -20.04 16.95
CA ASP A 1080 40.69 -21.29 16.26
C ASP A 1080 39.49 -22.19 15.91
N ASP A 1081 38.44 -22.14 16.74
CA ASP A 1081 37.16 -22.84 16.55
C ASP A 1081 36.02 -21.81 16.54
N PRO A 1082 35.88 -21.05 15.44
CA PRO A 1082 34.98 -19.92 15.39
C PRO A 1082 33.52 -20.38 15.32
N LEU A 1083 32.63 -19.50 15.76
CA LEU A 1083 31.20 -19.69 15.57
C LEU A 1083 30.81 -19.39 14.12
N LEU A 1084 30.05 -20.32 13.52
CA LEU A 1084 29.49 -20.21 12.19
C LEU A 1084 28.00 -19.87 12.30
N ILE A 1085 27.51 -18.94 11.48
CA ILE A 1085 26.07 -18.78 11.21
C ILE A 1085 25.82 -19.33 9.80
N ILE A 1086 24.92 -20.30 9.71
CA ILE A 1086 24.61 -21.00 8.46
C ILE A 1086 23.11 -20.85 8.19
N ALA A 1087 22.80 -20.35 7.00
CA ALA A 1087 21.47 -20.36 6.42
C ALA A 1087 21.52 -21.26 5.17
N PRO A 1088 21.04 -22.52 5.26
CA PRO A 1088 21.16 -23.46 4.15
C PRO A 1088 20.49 -22.98 2.85
N GLY A 1089 19.36 -22.27 2.94
CA GLY A 1089 18.68 -21.65 1.78
C GLY A 1089 19.58 -20.67 1.00
N ALA A 1090 20.19 -19.71 1.69
CA ALA A 1090 21.18 -18.80 1.11
C ALA A 1090 22.43 -19.53 0.62
N LEU A 1091 22.86 -20.60 1.31
CA LEU A 1091 24.00 -21.42 0.88
C LEU A 1091 23.75 -22.09 -0.46
N ARG A 1092 22.60 -22.76 -0.60
CA ARG A 1092 22.14 -23.37 -1.85
C ARG A 1092 22.07 -22.35 -2.98
N THR A 1093 21.46 -21.20 -2.71
CA THR A 1093 21.31 -20.12 -3.68
C THR A 1093 22.67 -19.53 -4.09
N GLY A 1094 23.56 -19.27 -3.14
CA GLY A 1094 24.89 -18.73 -3.39
C GLY A 1094 25.80 -19.70 -4.14
N PHE A 1095 25.72 -20.99 -3.82
CA PHE A 1095 26.40 -22.05 -4.56
C PHE A 1095 25.97 -22.08 -6.03
N ILE A 1096 24.65 -22.10 -6.29
CA ILE A 1096 24.10 -22.08 -7.66
C ILE A 1096 24.50 -20.79 -8.40
N TYR A 1097 24.50 -19.65 -7.72
CA TYR A 1097 24.94 -18.38 -8.30
C TYR A 1097 26.40 -18.42 -8.76
N VAL A 1098 27.32 -18.95 -7.94
CA VAL A 1098 28.73 -19.09 -8.30
C VAL A 1098 28.92 -20.15 -9.40
N LEU A 1099 28.21 -21.27 -9.31
CA LEU A 1099 28.27 -22.35 -10.30
C LEU A 1099 27.83 -21.87 -11.69
N ASN A 1100 26.64 -21.28 -11.80
CA ASN A 1100 26.13 -20.74 -13.06
C ASN A 1100 26.99 -19.58 -13.56
N GLY A 1101 27.45 -18.73 -12.63
CA GLY A 1101 28.35 -17.62 -12.95
C GLY A 1101 29.67 -18.07 -13.57
N ALA A 1102 30.23 -19.20 -13.12
CA ALA A 1102 31.42 -19.82 -13.70
C ALA A 1102 31.12 -20.54 -15.01
N TYR A 1103 30.03 -21.31 -15.05
CA TYR A 1103 29.68 -22.14 -16.20
C TYR A 1103 29.36 -21.30 -17.44
N TYR A 1104 28.54 -20.25 -17.28
CA TYR A 1104 28.10 -19.36 -18.36
C TYR A 1104 28.96 -18.09 -18.52
N GLY A 1105 30.07 -17.97 -17.79
CA GLY A 1105 30.96 -16.80 -17.90
C GLY A 1105 30.35 -15.46 -17.45
N GLN A 1106 29.32 -15.48 -16.59
CA GLN A 1106 28.61 -14.28 -16.14
C GLN A 1106 29.32 -13.53 -15.01
N LEU A 1107 30.27 -14.17 -14.32
CA LEU A 1107 31.15 -13.51 -13.35
C LEU A 1107 32.39 -12.95 -14.06
N GLU A 1108 32.91 -11.81 -13.59
CA GLU A 1108 34.11 -11.20 -14.15
C GLU A 1108 35.30 -12.16 -14.13
N GLN A 1109 36.17 -12.07 -15.14
CA GLN A 1109 37.37 -12.90 -15.23
C GLN A 1109 38.22 -12.88 -13.95
N ASP A 1110 38.39 -11.72 -13.31
CA ASP A 1110 39.14 -11.56 -12.05
C ASP A 1110 38.47 -12.19 -10.82
N PHE A 1111 37.24 -12.72 -10.96
CA PHE A 1111 36.57 -13.45 -9.90
C PHE A 1111 37.35 -14.72 -9.54
N PHE A 1112 37.86 -15.40 -10.57
CA PHE A 1112 38.53 -16.69 -10.48
C PHE A 1112 40.04 -16.54 -10.23
N ARG A 1113 40.66 -17.58 -9.66
CA ARG A 1113 42.07 -17.54 -9.24
C ARG A 1113 42.99 -18.34 -10.17
N THR A 1114 42.51 -19.47 -10.67
CA THR A 1114 43.29 -20.39 -11.50
C THR A 1114 43.32 -19.94 -12.96
N LYS A 1115 44.40 -20.27 -13.67
CA LYS A 1115 44.56 -19.89 -15.09
C LYS A 1115 43.60 -20.68 -15.97
N GLU A 1116 43.33 -21.92 -15.60
CA GLU A 1116 42.42 -22.84 -16.26
C GLU A 1116 41.00 -22.26 -16.31
N MET A 1117 40.46 -21.80 -15.18
CA MET A 1117 39.14 -21.17 -15.15
C MET A 1117 39.14 -19.81 -15.85
N ARG A 1118 40.13 -18.95 -15.55
CA ARG A 1118 40.17 -17.57 -16.04
C ARG A 1118 40.46 -17.41 -17.52
N ASP A 1119 41.44 -18.14 -18.02
CA ASP A 1119 42.03 -17.87 -19.33
C ASP A 1119 41.56 -18.89 -20.37
N THR A 1120 41.12 -20.09 -19.93
CA THR A 1120 40.62 -21.16 -20.83
C THR A 1120 39.10 -21.25 -20.82
N TRP A 1121 38.48 -21.58 -19.68
CA TRP A 1121 37.03 -21.78 -19.64
C TRP A 1121 36.25 -20.47 -19.81
N TRP A 1122 36.60 -19.42 -19.07
CA TRP A 1122 35.89 -18.14 -19.13
C TRP A 1122 35.84 -17.57 -20.55
N GLY A 1123 36.95 -17.62 -21.30
CA GLY A 1123 36.98 -17.18 -22.70
C GLY A 1123 35.93 -17.90 -23.55
N LYS A 1124 35.93 -19.25 -23.50
CA LYS A 1124 34.96 -20.11 -24.19
C LYS A 1124 33.52 -19.89 -23.73
N ALA A 1125 33.29 -19.72 -22.42
CA ALA A 1125 31.97 -19.53 -21.85
C ALA A 1125 31.40 -18.14 -22.17
N SER A 1126 32.26 -17.14 -22.32
CA SER A 1126 31.87 -15.77 -22.69
C SER A 1126 31.67 -15.55 -24.21
N GLU A 1127 32.06 -16.51 -25.04
CA GLU A 1127 31.93 -16.44 -26.50
C GLU A 1127 30.50 -16.79 -26.96
N GLY A 1128 29.75 -15.80 -27.44
CA GLY A 1128 28.33 -15.90 -27.85
C GLY A 1128 28.03 -16.67 -29.13
N HIS A 1129 28.87 -17.63 -29.54
CA HIS A 1129 28.71 -18.37 -30.81
C HIS A 1129 27.38 -19.15 -30.90
N THR A 1130 26.82 -19.58 -29.77
CA THR A 1130 25.53 -20.28 -29.70
C THR A 1130 24.37 -19.37 -30.12
N PHE A 1131 24.40 -18.09 -29.75
CA PHE A 1131 23.32 -17.15 -30.04
C PHE A 1131 23.25 -16.79 -31.54
N ASN A 1132 24.40 -16.66 -32.23
CA ASN A 1132 24.44 -16.45 -33.69
C ASN A 1132 23.70 -17.57 -34.43
N ALA A 1133 23.83 -18.82 -33.94
CA ALA A 1133 23.16 -19.97 -34.51
C ALA A 1133 21.64 -19.95 -34.28
N GLU A 1134 21.20 -19.52 -33.09
CA GLU A 1134 19.77 -19.35 -32.77
C GLU A 1134 19.10 -18.30 -33.66
N VAL A 1135 19.70 -17.11 -33.80
CA VAL A 1135 19.20 -16.04 -34.69
C VAL A 1135 19.11 -16.54 -36.14
N SER A 1136 20.15 -17.23 -36.60
CA SER A 1136 20.18 -17.78 -37.97
C SER A 1136 19.09 -18.82 -38.20
N LYS A 1137 18.86 -19.70 -37.23
CA LYS A 1137 17.82 -20.73 -37.30
C LYS A 1137 16.45 -20.09 -37.34
N ALA A 1138 16.17 -19.14 -36.45
CA ALA A 1138 14.89 -18.42 -36.41
C ALA A 1138 14.57 -17.72 -37.74
N LEU A 1139 15.56 -17.03 -38.34
CA LEU A 1139 15.40 -16.40 -39.65
C LEU A 1139 15.21 -17.43 -40.78
N SER A 1140 15.93 -18.54 -40.74
CA SER A 1140 15.78 -19.62 -41.73
C SER A 1140 14.38 -20.25 -41.65
N ASP A 1141 13.89 -20.49 -40.43
CA ASP A 1141 12.53 -21.02 -40.17
C ASP A 1141 11.45 -20.02 -40.65
N ALA A 1142 11.73 -18.71 -40.59
CA ALA A 1142 10.91 -17.64 -41.17
C ALA A 1142 11.08 -17.45 -42.70
N GLY A 1143 11.82 -18.34 -43.37
CA GLY A 1143 11.97 -18.37 -44.82
C GLY A 1143 13.10 -17.50 -45.40
N TRP A 1144 14.05 -17.04 -44.58
CA TRP A 1144 15.22 -16.30 -45.02
C TRP A 1144 16.38 -17.23 -45.44
N GLN A 1145 17.18 -16.81 -46.42
CA GLN A 1145 18.48 -17.42 -46.70
C GLN A 1145 19.53 -16.78 -45.80
N VAL A 1146 20.34 -17.59 -45.11
CA VAL A 1146 21.26 -17.10 -44.06
C VAL A 1146 22.71 -17.58 -44.28
N ARG A 1147 23.66 -16.72 -43.90
CA ARG A 1147 25.10 -17.03 -43.74
C ARG A 1147 25.58 -16.53 -42.38
N GLN A 1148 26.33 -17.36 -41.67
CA GLN A 1148 26.92 -17.05 -40.37
C GLN A 1148 28.39 -16.68 -40.50
N ASN A 1149 28.86 -15.74 -39.68
CA ASN A 1149 30.27 -15.35 -39.51
C ASN A 1149 30.97 -15.12 -40.87
N ILE A 1150 30.27 -14.47 -41.81
CA ILE A 1150 30.73 -14.32 -43.19
C ILE A 1150 31.68 -13.12 -43.30
N GLY A 1151 32.85 -13.35 -43.90
CA GLY A 1151 33.83 -12.31 -44.10
C GLY A 1151 33.42 -11.30 -45.19
N LEU A 1152 33.67 -10.01 -44.95
CA LEU A 1152 33.43 -8.96 -45.96
C LEU A 1152 34.17 -9.19 -47.31
N PRO A 1153 35.39 -9.77 -47.38
CA PRO A 1153 36.02 -10.07 -48.67
C PRO A 1153 35.20 -11.04 -49.54
N GLU A 1154 34.51 -11.98 -48.89
CA GLU A 1154 33.64 -12.96 -49.57
C GLU A 1154 32.38 -12.28 -50.11
N LEU A 1155 31.69 -11.49 -49.27
CA LEU A 1155 30.49 -10.73 -49.67
C LEU A 1155 30.76 -9.75 -50.82
N LEU A 1156 31.93 -9.10 -50.81
CA LEU A 1156 32.29 -8.08 -51.80
C LEU A 1156 33.05 -8.66 -53.02
N ASN A 1157 33.42 -9.94 -52.97
CA ASN A 1157 34.28 -10.61 -53.95
C ASN A 1157 35.53 -9.79 -54.32
N ARG A 1158 36.21 -9.24 -53.31
CA ARG A 1158 37.45 -8.45 -53.47
C ARG A 1158 38.32 -8.50 -52.23
N LYS A 1159 39.62 -8.21 -52.39
CA LYS A 1159 40.49 -7.93 -51.26
C LYS A 1159 40.18 -6.54 -50.69
N ILE A 1160 40.13 -6.44 -49.37
CA ILE A 1160 39.98 -5.19 -48.61
C ILE A 1160 41.30 -4.92 -47.86
N GLU A 1161 41.74 -3.66 -47.85
CA GLU A 1161 43.05 -3.27 -47.29
C GLU A 1161 43.07 -3.26 -45.76
N ARG A 1162 41.91 -2.98 -45.15
CA ARG A 1162 41.69 -3.02 -43.70
C ARG A 1162 40.80 -4.22 -43.36
N ASN A 1163 41.12 -4.91 -42.26
CA ASN A 1163 40.25 -5.95 -41.71
C ASN A 1163 39.13 -5.29 -40.88
N PHE A 1164 37.88 -5.47 -41.31
CA PHE A 1164 36.67 -4.97 -40.62
C PHE A 1164 35.98 -6.05 -39.75
N GLY A 1165 36.53 -7.26 -39.73
CA GLY A 1165 35.89 -8.45 -39.14
C GLY A 1165 34.91 -9.12 -40.09
N ASP A 1166 34.09 -9.99 -39.53
CA ASP A 1166 33.00 -10.72 -40.14
C ASP A 1166 31.63 -10.12 -39.77
N VAL A 1167 30.58 -10.53 -40.50
CA VAL A 1167 29.18 -10.28 -40.16
C VAL A 1167 28.66 -11.50 -39.44
N ASP A 1168 28.18 -11.33 -38.20
CA ASP A 1168 27.68 -12.43 -37.35
C ASP A 1168 26.59 -13.23 -38.07
N VAL A 1169 25.53 -12.54 -38.55
CA VAL A 1169 24.47 -13.15 -39.35
C VAL A 1169 24.11 -12.24 -40.53
N PHE A 1170 24.17 -12.79 -41.74
CA PHE A 1170 23.79 -12.12 -42.99
C PHE A 1170 22.60 -12.84 -43.62
N ALA A 1171 21.46 -12.16 -43.78
CA ALA A 1171 20.22 -12.79 -44.21
C ALA A 1171 19.52 -12.04 -45.35
N TRP A 1172 18.90 -12.76 -46.30
CA TRP A 1172 18.13 -12.15 -47.40
C TRP A 1172 17.01 -13.05 -47.91
N ARG A 1173 16.08 -12.47 -48.66
CA ARG A 1173 15.00 -13.16 -49.37
C ARG A 1173 14.89 -12.66 -50.81
N THR A 1174 14.67 -13.55 -51.77
CA THR A 1174 14.60 -13.19 -53.20
C THR A 1174 13.25 -12.60 -53.61
N ASP A 1175 12.20 -12.79 -52.82
CA ASP A 1175 10.86 -12.23 -53.02
C ASP A 1175 10.68 -10.85 -52.34
N ARG A 1176 11.72 -10.36 -51.65
CA ARG A 1176 11.77 -9.09 -50.93
C ARG A 1176 13.04 -8.31 -51.31
N LYS A 1177 13.16 -7.05 -50.88
CA LYS A 1177 14.33 -6.21 -51.20
C LYS A 1177 15.34 -6.15 -50.05
N GLU A 1178 14.90 -6.50 -48.86
CA GLU A 1178 15.63 -6.35 -47.62
C GLU A 1178 16.78 -7.38 -47.54
N VAL A 1179 17.97 -6.88 -47.20
CA VAL A 1179 19.16 -7.68 -46.90
C VAL A 1179 19.65 -7.26 -45.52
N LEU A 1180 19.58 -8.17 -44.56
CA LEU A 1180 19.86 -7.90 -43.16
C LEU A 1180 21.34 -8.14 -42.86
N VAL A 1181 21.98 -7.13 -42.27
CA VAL A 1181 23.31 -7.21 -41.68
C VAL A 1181 23.12 -7.17 -40.18
N ILE A 1182 23.24 -8.33 -39.53
CA ILE A 1182 22.86 -8.53 -38.14
C ILE A 1182 24.11 -8.74 -37.31
N GLU A 1183 24.32 -7.85 -36.33
CA GLU A 1183 25.23 -8.07 -35.21
C GLU A 1183 24.47 -8.79 -34.11
N CYS A 1184 24.99 -9.93 -33.65
CA CYS A 1184 24.39 -10.73 -32.58
C CYS A 1184 25.16 -10.50 -31.28
N LYS A 1185 24.45 -10.24 -30.19
CA LYS A 1185 25.06 -10.00 -28.88
C LYS A 1185 24.31 -10.74 -27.78
N ASP A 1186 24.99 -11.72 -27.19
CA ASP A 1186 24.52 -12.42 -26.00
C ASP A 1186 25.03 -11.68 -24.76
N LEU A 1187 24.26 -10.68 -24.30
CA LEU A 1187 24.64 -9.80 -23.20
C LEU A 1187 23.92 -10.23 -21.93
N SER A 1188 24.68 -10.35 -20.83
CA SER A 1188 24.08 -10.52 -19.52
C SER A 1188 23.23 -9.31 -19.15
N LEU A 1189 22.10 -9.57 -18.47
CA LEU A 1189 21.25 -8.52 -17.93
C LEU A 1189 22.05 -7.58 -17.01
N ALA A 1190 22.05 -6.30 -17.34
CA ALA A 1190 22.53 -5.25 -16.47
C ALA A 1190 21.47 -4.93 -15.40
N ARG A 1191 21.83 -4.99 -14.13
CA ARG A 1191 20.86 -5.07 -13.00
C ARG A 1191 20.60 -3.75 -12.29
N ASN A 1192 21.42 -2.73 -12.54
CA ASN A 1192 21.32 -1.42 -11.88
C ASN A 1192 21.93 -0.32 -12.75
N TYR A 1193 21.83 0.93 -12.26
CA TYR A 1193 22.42 2.11 -12.91
C TYR A 1193 23.88 1.90 -13.36
N SER A 1194 24.74 1.39 -12.48
CA SER A 1194 26.16 1.19 -12.78
C SER A 1194 26.39 0.25 -13.97
N GLU A 1195 25.78 -0.94 -13.93
CA GLU A 1195 25.96 -1.95 -14.98
C GLU A 1195 25.36 -1.49 -16.30
N ILE A 1196 24.20 -0.83 -16.25
CA ILE A 1196 23.49 -0.34 -17.43
C ILE A 1196 24.30 0.77 -18.10
N ALA A 1197 24.79 1.74 -17.32
CA ALA A 1197 25.59 2.84 -17.83
C ALA A 1197 26.94 2.34 -18.37
N ALA A 1198 27.59 1.41 -17.68
CA ALA A 1198 28.82 0.77 -18.14
C ALA A 1198 28.60 0.05 -19.47
N LEU A 1199 27.51 -0.71 -19.61
CA LEU A 1199 27.18 -1.41 -20.85
C LEU A 1199 26.95 -0.41 -21.99
N LEU A 1200 26.13 0.62 -21.79
CA LEU A 1200 25.87 1.65 -22.79
C LEU A 1200 27.12 2.39 -23.26
N SER A 1201 28.09 2.60 -22.38
CA SER A 1201 29.34 3.28 -22.74
C SER A 1201 30.13 2.57 -23.86
N GLY A 1202 29.89 1.28 -24.09
CA GLY A 1202 30.49 0.50 -25.18
C GLY A 1202 29.71 0.50 -26.50
N TYR A 1203 28.55 1.18 -26.57
CA TYR A 1203 27.62 1.17 -27.71
C TYR A 1203 27.17 2.59 -28.12
N GLN A 1204 28.10 3.55 -28.12
CA GLN A 1204 27.83 4.94 -28.50
C GLN A 1204 28.03 5.21 -30.00
N GLY A 1205 28.66 4.28 -30.73
CA GLY A 1205 28.98 4.46 -32.15
C GLY A 1205 30.17 5.38 -32.37
N ALA A 1206 31.06 5.50 -31.38
CA ALA A 1206 32.17 6.44 -31.36
C ALA A 1206 33.54 5.74 -31.27
N GLU A 1207 34.61 6.51 -31.52
CA GLU A 1207 35.97 6.09 -31.19
C GLU A 1207 36.33 6.54 -29.77
N ILE A 1208 36.65 5.57 -28.91
CA ILE A 1208 37.08 5.81 -27.53
C ILE A 1208 38.58 5.54 -27.46
N SER A 1209 39.37 6.58 -27.17
CA SER A 1209 40.85 6.49 -27.12
C SER A 1209 41.48 5.87 -28.38
N GLY A 1210 40.96 6.23 -29.56
CA GLY A 1210 41.44 5.76 -30.86
C GLY A 1210 41.03 4.32 -31.23
N LYS A 1211 40.12 3.69 -30.48
CA LYS A 1211 39.52 2.40 -30.82
C LYS A 1211 38.02 2.56 -31.02
N ALA A 1212 37.51 2.04 -32.14
CA ALA A 1212 36.07 1.93 -32.38
C ALA A 1212 35.42 1.07 -31.29
N ASP A 1213 34.33 1.57 -30.72
CA ASP A 1213 33.48 0.79 -29.81
C ASP A 1213 32.72 -0.33 -30.56
N ASN A 1214 31.93 -1.13 -29.85
CA ASN A 1214 31.29 -2.31 -30.44
C ASN A 1214 30.26 -1.93 -31.51
N LEU A 1215 29.49 -0.86 -31.28
CA LEU A 1215 28.52 -0.37 -32.25
C LEU A 1215 29.22 0.22 -33.49
N LYS A 1216 30.29 1.00 -33.31
CA LYS A 1216 31.03 1.63 -34.41
C LYS A 1216 31.64 0.59 -35.35
N LYS A 1217 32.15 -0.53 -34.82
CA LYS A 1217 32.63 -1.66 -35.65
C LYS A 1217 31.53 -2.22 -36.55
N HIS A 1218 30.32 -2.41 -36.01
CA HIS A 1218 29.17 -2.87 -36.78
C HIS A 1218 28.75 -1.84 -37.84
N LEU A 1219 28.64 -0.57 -37.46
CA LEU A 1219 28.28 0.51 -38.38
C LEU A 1219 29.32 0.67 -39.51
N ASP A 1220 30.61 0.53 -39.22
CA ASP A 1220 31.66 0.57 -40.25
C ASP A 1220 31.51 -0.60 -41.25
N ARG A 1221 31.17 -1.82 -40.77
CA ARG A 1221 30.86 -2.96 -41.64
C ARG A 1221 29.63 -2.69 -42.51
N PHE A 1222 28.57 -2.17 -41.89
CA PHE A 1222 27.33 -1.83 -42.57
C PHE A 1222 27.53 -0.76 -43.65
N SER A 1223 28.19 0.36 -43.32
CA SER A 1223 28.50 1.44 -44.27
C SER A 1223 29.29 0.91 -45.47
N LEU A 1224 30.28 0.05 -45.24
CA LEU A 1224 31.06 -0.55 -46.33
C LEU A 1224 30.20 -1.41 -47.25
N LEU A 1225 29.29 -2.22 -46.70
CA LEU A 1225 28.35 -3.02 -47.50
C LEU A 1225 27.35 -2.12 -48.26
N HIS A 1226 26.88 -1.05 -47.62
CA HIS A 1226 25.94 -0.09 -48.21
C HIS A 1226 26.53 0.63 -49.43
N GLU A 1227 27.77 1.10 -49.33
CA GLU A 1227 28.51 1.72 -50.45
C GLU A 1227 28.74 0.76 -51.64
N HIS A 1228 28.67 -0.56 -51.39
CA HIS A 1228 28.96 -1.62 -52.35
C HIS A 1228 27.71 -2.46 -52.69
N GLY A 1229 26.53 -1.83 -52.71
CA GLY A 1229 25.25 -2.51 -52.97
C GLY A 1229 25.19 -3.35 -54.26
N ARG A 1230 25.95 -2.99 -55.31
CA ARG A 1230 26.04 -3.82 -56.54
C ARG A 1230 26.68 -5.18 -56.30
N GLN A 1231 27.67 -5.26 -55.41
CA GLN A 1231 28.33 -6.50 -55.04
C GLN A 1231 27.40 -7.34 -54.17
N VAL A 1232 26.70 -6.72 -53.22
CA VAL A 1232 25.68 -7.37 -52.40
C VAL A 1232 24.56 -7.95 -53.27
N GLN A 1233 24.08 -7.21 -54.27
CA GLN A 1233 23.11 -7.70 -55.27
C GLN A 1233 23.63 -8.92 -56.03
N ARG A 1234 24.91 -8.93 -56.44
CA ARG A 1234 25.52 -10.07 -57.12
C ARG A 1234 25.61 -11.30 -56.23
N PHE A 1235 25.90 -11.11 -54.94
CA PHE A 1235 26.01 -12.20 -53.97
C PHE A 1235 24.65 -12.81 -53.63
N THR A 1236 23.65 -11.97 -53.35
CA THR A 1236 22.32 -12.38 -52.87
C THR A 1236 21.34 -12.73 -54.00
N GLY A 1237 21.53 -12.17 -55.20
CA GLY A 1237 20.55 -12.24 -56.30
C GLY A 1237 19.36 -11.28 -56.14
N VAL A 1238 19.29 -10.50 -55.06
CA VAL A 1238 18.23 -9.53 -54.80
C VAL A 1238 18.44 -8.28 -55.65
N LYS A 1239 17.45 -7.91 -56.47
CA LYS A 1239 17.53 -6.74 -57.34
C LYS A 1239 17.29 -5.45 -56.55
N ASP A 1240 18.24 -4.51 -56.64
CA ASP A 1240 18.22 -3.22 -55.92
C ASP A 1240 18.05 -3.40 -54.39
N PRO A 1241 19.00 -4.10 -53.71
CA PRO A 1241 18.83 -4.51 -52.33
C PRO A 1241 18.81 -3.32 -51.37
N GLN A 1242 17.88 -3.35 -50.42
CA GLN A 1242 17.80 -2.45 -49.27
C GLN A 1242 18.54 -3.10 -48.11
N ILE A 1243 19.75 -2.62 -47.84
CA ILE A 1243 20.58 -3.16 -46.77
C ILE A 1243 20.12 -2.56 -45.44
N VAL A 1244 19.72 -3.41 -44.50
CA VAL A 1244 19.19 -3.04 -43.17
C VAL A 1244 20.20 -3.42 -42.10
N SER A 1245 20.50 -2.47 -41.21
CA SER A 1245 21.37 -2.68 -40.06
C SER A 1245 20.54 -3.18 -38.88
N CYS A 1246 20.95 -4.29 -38.28
CA CYS A 1246 20.29 -4.84 -37.09
C CYS A 1246 21.31 -5.16 -35.99
N LEU A 1247 20.95 -4.84 -34.74
CA LEU A 1247 21.62 -5.27 -33.53
C LEU A 1247 20.66 -6.16 -32.75
N VAL A 1248 20.86 -7.47 -32.81
CA VAL A 1248 19.99 -8.47 -32.18
C VAL A 1248 20.62 -8.94 -30.88
N CYS A 1249 19.87 -8.88 -29.79
CA CYS A 1249 20.32 -9.26 -28.45
C CYS A 1249 19.53 -10.46 -27.89
N SER A 1250 20.16 -11.28 -27.05
CA SER A 1250 19.55 -12.49 -26.47
C SER A 1250 18.48 -12.21 -25.42
N GLY A 1251 18.54 -11.03 -24.79
CA GLY A 1251 17.59 -10.57 -23.79
C GLY A 1251 17.35 -9.07 -23.85
N VAL A 1252 16.67 -8.55 -22.83
CA VAL A 1252 16.40 -7.12 -22.69
C VAL A 1252 17.70 -6.37 -22.40
N VAL A 1253 18.02 -5.36 -23.21
CA VAL A 1253 19.26 -4.56 -23.12
C VAL A 1253 18.97 -3.06 -23.17
N PRO A 1254 19.83 -2.21 -22.61
CA PRO A 1254 19.52 -0.79 -22.53
C PRO A 1254 19.53 -0.06 -23.87
N MET A 1255 20.19 -0.60 -24.89
CA MET A 1255 20.17 -0.04 -26.25
C MET A 1255 18.78 -0.03 -26.88
N GLN A 1256 17.83 -0.83 -26.38
CA GLN A 1256 16.42 -0.81 -26.82
C GLN A 1256 15.66 0.43 -26.30
N TYR A 1257 16.20 1.13 -25.30
CA TYR A 1257 15.52 2.23 -24.60
C TYR A 1257 16.30 3.55 -24.69
N ALA A 1258 17.63 3.47 -24.72
CA ALA A 1258 18.50 4.64 -24.79
C ALA A 1258 18.38 5.36 -26.14
N LYS A 1259 18.32 6.70 -26.09
CA LYS A 1259 18.40 7.54 -27.29
C LYS A 1259 19.86 7.73 -27.70
N ILE A 1260 20.34 6.88 -28.60
CA ILE A 1260 21.70 6.95 -29.15
C ILE A 1260 21.59 7.32 -30.63
N ASP A 1261 22.11 8.48 -31.03
CA ASP A 1261 22.02 8.99 -32.41
C ASP A 1261 22.55 7.97 -33.45
N ALA A 1262 23.62 7.25 -33.09
CA ALA A 1262 24.22 6.22 -33.95
C ALA A 1262 23.30 5.01 -34.23
N LEU A 1263 22.21 4.84 -33.46
CA LEU A 1263 21.22 3.77 -33.64
C LEU A 1263 19.99 4.20 -34.45
N GLU A 1264 19.84 5.46 -34.87
CA GLU A 1264 18.64 5.97 -35.55
C GLU A 1264 18.22 5.16 -36.81
N HIS A 1265 19.18 4.48 -37.45
CA HIS A 1265 18.96 3.63 -38.63
C HIS A 1265 19.31 2.16 -38.43
N THR A 1266 19.44 1.73 -37.17
CA THR A 1266 19.70 0.34 -36.79
C THR A 1266 18.52 -0.19 -36.00
N HIS A 1267 17.95 -1.30 -36.46
CA HIS A 1267 16.94 -2.01 -35.67
C HIS A 1267 17.62 -2.66 -34.45
N VAL A 1268 17.13 -2.38 -33.25
CA VAL A 1268 17.64 -2.96 -32.00
C VAL A 1268 16.52 -3.76 -31.35
N GLY A 1269 16.78 -5.04 -31.11
CA GLY A 1269 15.76 -5.87 -30.49
C GLY A 1269 16.15 -7.32 -30.24
N GLY A 1270 15.22 -8.08 -29.68
CA GLY A 1270 15.32 -9.54 -29.59
C GLY A 1270 14.94 -10.25 -30.90
N ILE A 1271 15.06 -11.58 -30.90
CA ILE A 1271 14.68 -12.42 -32.06
C ILE A 1271 13.21 -12.20 -32.46
N SER A 1272 12.29 -12.11 -31.50
CA SER A 1272 10.87 -11.89 -31.81
C SER A 1272 10.60 -10.52 -32.44
N GLU A 1273 11.24 -9.46 -31.94
CA GLU A 1273 11.06 -8.09 -32.43
C GLU A 1273 11.58 -7.92 -33.86
N ILE A 1274 12.74 -8.54 -34.16
CA ILE A 1274 13.25 -8.54 -35.54
C ILE A 1274 12.35 -9.38 -36.46
N LEU A 1275 11.77 -10.48 -36.01
CA LEU A 1275 10.84 -11.25 -36.82
C LEU A 1275 9.54 -10.48 -37.09
N GLU A 1276 8.99 -9.79 -36.09
CA GLU A 1276 7.79 -8.94 -36.23
C GLU A 1276 8.00 -7.78 -37.19
N LEU A 1277 9.18 -7.15 -37.18
CA LEU A 1277 9.57 -6.12 -38.16
C LEU A 1277 9.51 -6.65 -39.61
N LEU A 1278 9.74 -7.95 -39.78
CA LEU A 1278 9.95 -8.60 -41.07
C LEU A 1278 8.70 -9.35 -41.59
N VAL A 1279 7.62 -9.42 -40.81
CA VAL A 1279 6.30 -9.89 -41.27
C VAL A 1279 5.68 -8.83 -42.16
#